data_AF-A0A0F9YGN8-F1
#
_entry.id   AF-A0A0F9YGN8-F1
#
_cell.length_a   1.000
_cell.length_b   1.000
_cell.length_c   1.000
_cell.angle_alpha   90.00
_cell.angle_beta   90.00
_cell.angle_gamma   90.00
#
_symmetry.space_group_name_H-M   'P 1'
#
loop_
_entity.id
_entity.type
_entity.pdbx_description
1 polymer ?
#
loop_
_entity_poly.entity_id
_entity_poly.type
_entity_poly.pdbx_seq_one_letter_code
_entity_poly.pdbx_strand_id
1 'polypeptide(L)'
;MKHARNILVLSLILLTAVPACAQDYTKGILDRDTVIEAAKSVTTEAYPNADMVVVDGHVIVQYNADGTSTRWDDTVIKALTEKGKRSSQENGLYFTIPYDTVKLTLLEIIKPDGQVDPINITMNSRIMVDPSQMAMNIYNPNRKVLGFRVPGLEIGDMVRYVYRRQTVKTRMPDAWYDYELAQYTFPIKHFVYEVLGPKELPLKKIIVKDEVAGTIEHTTGEKDGLLHNRWEVSDVPRVFSEPSMPPLSRVVQRVRASTIPDWQTVSRWYWNLCEPHIKTTTPEMAEMVAELTKGLTDRQAKIEAIFRWASQKVRYMGITTETEAPGYEPHDASITFENKYGVCRDKAALLTAMLRLAGLDANVALIHADIKKDREAPDSFFNHAVVAVREADGSWQLMDCTPAITKQLLPSYLCDRSYLVASEAGDDLATSPIIPAEENLVHIETTGAISEAGDLTLQSVLRFEGINDNNYRGYFSRIKPAERRQFFERVAKSIVAGATLTRLSIEPADMQDTSQPLTVRMDITAPDVLVSSDRCSTMQPPLVGTSVGMVNFILRSTGLDKRTYPMTTDMACGVRETLRITLPDSLGQAVMPTFTPIDDPTLTWNRSLRIDDGQLVGTNEFLINVVEFSPTQYLQLKEHLRTIEYNERKMPIFAGPASPSPATDLVGPDDDYVTLDRRRIYTLKDARNWTLTASMTKKILTHAGKTESAELKFSYNPAWEDVKLVKATVTAPDGTVKEVRKEEINLMDAEWVAMAKRYPAGKTLVVNLPNVEIGSIIHYEVKRTYRDRPFFWMGEIFADFNPIVSKVVQIHAPTDLPLTVHSVAAEALTATKRTEGATTIYEWSIANQPGLKQERMVPPLWSFAPTVNASVGEWSAYANEIDTVFEAAAGKSKVAAAKARELVEDLDGDDAKVIAIRDFVAKTIRTLGFSVYFEPSIDELPLTTITPADRVLADGYGNPTDRAVLLTAMLRAAGFKPELVLAISIPDVHGIHNMLTQCPQTDSFTVALVRVTSEGREVYLNDSDQYGALGATGYDRGLGLTVATAQFRPIAAAPDRRELTELTYNIRLSAEGDATILRGRRWRGDTFGIVNRMYAEMTPEERRRSHQESISRISQSATANGELVTDFTQYPAIGKLPVVATKYAVRDGDHLYLKLPTDLCSLSLPGTDKRANDVYWSSPNRQTGRVTIELPEGFTDVLLAPPDIDWQAPAGAGHVRVRVTQEANPPRLVIDYDVDLKAAVIPASEYDKLLEIGRRLSHPSARTIVLRKSKP
;
A
#
# COMPACT_ATOMS: atom_id res chain seq x y z
N MET A 1 -47.24 -8.82 -84.43
CA MET A 1 -46.22 -9.45 -85.30
C MET A 1 -45.06 -9.91 -84.43
N LYS A 2 -44.63 -11.15 -84.65
CA LYS A 2 -43.71 -11.94 -83.81
C LYS A 2 -42.24 -11.53 -83.97
N HIS A 3 -41.51 -11.68 -82.87
CA HIS A 3 -40.12 -12.17 -82.70
C HIS A 3 -38.99 -11.68 -83.63
N ALA A 4 -37.89 -11.18 -83.03
CA ALA A 4 -36.65 -11.94 -82.81
C ALA A 4 -35.35 -11.09 -82.90
N ARG A 5 -34.51 -11.25 -81.85
CA ARG A 5 -33.05 -11.47 -81.86
C ARG A 5 -32.04 -10.35 -82.23
N ASN A 6 -31.31 -9.94 -81.18
CA ASN A 6 -29.88 -10.24 -80.92
C ASN A 6 -28.77 -9.17 -81.13
N ILE A 7 -28.13 -8.86 -79.97
CA ILE A 7 -26.68 -8.86 -79.64
C ILE A 7 -25.83 -7.65 -80.08
N LEU A 8 -25.34 -6.87 -79.11
CA LEU A 8 -23.89 -6.78 -78.84
C LEU A 8 -23.58 -6.29 -77.41
N VAL A 9 -22.51 -6.88 -76.88
CA VAL A 9 -21.91 -6.84 -75.54
C VAL A 9 -20.96 -5.65 -75.39
N LEU A 10 -20.85 -5.05 -74.20
CA LEU A 10 -19.55 -4.59 -73.70
C LEU A 10 -19.50 -4.70 -72.16
N SER A 11 -18.58 -5.54 -71.70
CA SER A 11 -18.30 -5.88 -70.31
C SER A 11 -17.37 -4.84 -69.67
N LEU A 12 -17.71 -4.37 -68.48
CA LEU A 12 -16.74 -3.75 -67.54
C LEU A 12 -16.78 -4.57 -66.25
N ILE A 13 -15.72 -5.36 -66.01
CA ILE A 13 -15.53 -6.12 -64.78
C ILE A 13 -14.85 -5.17 -63.78
N LEU A 14 -15.58 -4.76 -62.74
CA LEU A 14 -14.97 -4.31 -61.49
C LEU A 14 -14.43 -5.56 -60.76
N LEU A 15 -13.11 -5.71 -60.70
CA LEU A 15 -12.47 -6.55 -59.68
C LEU A 15 -12.49 -5.76 -58.37
N THR A 16 -13.49 -5.98 -57.52
CA THR A 16 -13.39 -5.67 -56.09
C THR A 16 -12.62 -6.82 -55.43
N ALA A 17 -11.41 -6.55 -54.95
CA ALA A 17 -10.69 -7.45 -54.07
C ALA A 17 -11.54 -7.69 -52.82
N VAL A 18 -12.04 -8.91 -52.65
CA VAL A 18 -12.69 -9.35 -51.42
C VAL A 18 -11.58 -9.50 -50.38
N PRO A 19 -11.62 -8.81 -49.21
CA PRO A 19 -10.66 -9.07 -48.15
C PRO A 19 -10.80 -10.53 -47.72
N ALA A 20 -9.67 -11.25 -47.65
CA ALA A 20 -9.64 -12.60 -47.11
C ALA A 20 -10.27 -12.59 -45.71
N CYS A 21 -11.39 -13.29 -45.52
CA CYS A 21 -12.00 -13.41 -44.20
C CYS A 21 -10.96 -13.99 -43.22
N ALA A 22 -10.63 -13.23 -42.17
CA ALA A 22 -9.80 -13.71 -41.08
C ALA A 22 -10.41 -15.00 -40.51
N GLN A 23 -9.57 -16.03 -40.33
CA GLN A 23 -10.02 -17.33 -39.84
C GLN A 23 -10.64 -17.17 -38.44
N ASP A 24 -11.76 -17.87 -38.21
CA ASP A 24 -12.48 -17.85 -36.93
C ASP A 24 -11.92 -18.92 -35.99
N TYR A 25 -11.38 -18.50 -34.85
CA TYR A 25 -10.85 -19.37 -33.80
C TYR A 25 -11.71 -19.33 -32.52
N THR A 26 -13.01 -19.05 -32.63
CA THR A 26 -13.93 -19.02 -31.48
C THR A 26 -13.87 -20.27 -30.60
N LYS A 27 -13.57 -21.43 -31.18
CA LYS A 27 -13.47 -22.73 -30.49
C LYS A 27 -12.06 -23.08 -30.00
N GLY A 28 -11.11 -22.16 -30.13
CA GLY A 28 -9.69 -22.38 -29.85
C GLY A 28 -8.88 -22.77 -31.08
N ILE A 29 -7.56 -22.67 -30.93
CA ILE A 29 -6.51 -23.01 -31.89
C ILE A 29 -5.80 -24.31 -31.46
N LEU A 30 -5.61 -24.49 -30.15
CA LEU A 30 -4.88 -25.61 -29.56
C LEU A 30 -5.65 -26.94 -29.66
N ASP A 31 -4.91 -28.02 -29.92
CA ASP A 31 -5.43 -29.38 -29.84
C ASP A 31 -5.52 -29.84 -28.37
N ARG A 32 -6.73 -30.20 -27.92
CA ARG A 32 -6.98 -30.47 -26.49
C ARG A 32 -6.23 -31.72 -26.01
N ASP A 33 -6.17 -32.78 -26.80
CA ASP A 33 -5.54 -34.04 -26.40
C ASP A 33 -4.03 -33.86 -26.23
N THR A 34 -3.40 -33.09 -27.12
CA THR A 34 -1.99 -32.70 -27.02
C THR A 34 -1.72 -31.91 -25.74
N VAL A 35 -2.58 -30.94 -25.40
CA VAL A 35 -2.46 -30.15 -24.17
C VAL A 35 -2.60 -31.02 -22.91
N ILE A 36 -3.59 -31.92 -22.87
CA ILE A 36 -3.81 -32.83 -21.74
C ILE A 36 -2.59 -33.74 -21.54
N GLU A 37 -2.00 -34.25 -22.63
CA GLU A 37 -0.78 -35.06 -22.55
C GLU A 37 0.40 -34.24 -22.02
N ALA A 38 0.64 -33.04 -22.56
CA ALA A 38 1.70 -32.15 -22.09
C ALA A 38 1.56 -31.83 -20.58
N ALA A 39 0.33 -31.61 -20.12
CA ALA A 39 0.00 -31.29 -18.74
C ALA A 39 0.35 -32.39 -17.74
N LYS A 40 0.49 -33.66 -18.16
CA LYS A 40 0.90 -34.77 -17.27
C LYS A 40 2.31 -34.57 -16.70
N SER A 41 3.20 -33.95 -17.48
CA SER A 41 4.56 -33.61 -17.04
C SER A 41 4.63 -32.36 -16.15
N VAL A 42 3.54 -31.60 -16.07
CA VAL A 42 3.46 -30.35 -15.33
C VAL A 42 2.96 -30.64 -13.92
N THR A 43 3.90 -30.91 -13.01
CA THR A 43 3.62 -31.21 -11.60
C THR A 43 4.44 -30.31 -10.66
N THR A 44 4.10 -30.32 -9.37
CA THR A 44 4.89 -29.65 -8.33
C THR A 44 6.30 -30.23 -8.20
N GLU A 45 6.53 -31.49 -8.58
CA GLU A 45 7.88 -32.09 -8.55
C GLU A 45 8.73 -31.62 -9.72
N ALA A 46 8.14 -31.48 -10.91
CA ALA A 46 8.82 -30.96 -12.09
C ALA A 46 9.02 -29.44 -12.04
N TYR A 47 8.06 -28.72 -11.45
CA TYR A 47 8.07 -27.26 -11.29
C TYR A 47 7.91 -26.87 -9.81
N PRO A 48 8.88 -27.20 -8.94
CA PRO A 48 8.75 -27.02 -7.48
C PRO A 48 8.64 -25.57 -7.06
N ASN A 49 9.10 -24.67 -7.92
CA ASN A 49 8.99 -23.25 -7.73
C ASN A 49 7.86 -22.62 -8.55
N ALA A 50 6.80 -23.33 -8.94
CA ALA A 50 5.71 -22.75 -9.72
C ALA A 50 4.36 -22.94 -9.01
N ASP A 51 3.64 -21.84 -8.83
CA ASP A 51 2.24 -21.88 -8.38
C ASP A 51 1.30 -22.30 -9.54
N MET A 52 1.69 -21.95 -10.76
CA MET A 52 1.00 -22.29 -12.01
C MET A 52 1.99 -22.33 -13.17
N VAL A 53 1.61 -22.99 -14.27
CA VAL A 53 2.42 -23.13 -15.49
C VAL A 53 1.53 -22.92 -16.71
N VAL A 54 2.00 -22.15 -17.70
CA VAL A 54 1.39 -22.15 -19.03
C VAL A 54 1.75 -23.47 -19.70
N VAL A 55 0.78 -24.35 -19.84
CA VAL A 55 0.97 -25.68 -20.46
C VAL A 55 1.16 -25.52 -21.96
N ASP A 56 0.30 -24.71 -22.56
CA ASP A 56 0.34 -24.39 -23.99
C ASP A 56 -0.35 -23.03 -24.22
N GLY A 57 0.02 -22.36 -25.29
CA GLY A 57 -0.55 -21.09 -25.70
C GLY A 57 -0.33 -20.84 -27.18
N HIS A 58 -1.32 -20.26 -27.85
CA HIS A 58 -1.18 -19.88 -29.25
C HIS A 58 -1.81 -18.51 -29.48
N VAL A 59 -0.96 -17.56 -29.86
CA VAL A 59 -1.35 -16.21 -30.25
C VAL A 59 -1.17 -16.08 -31.76
N ILE A 60 -2.23 -15.67 -32.46
CA ILE A 60 -2.20 -15.35 -33.89
C ILE A 60 -2.66 -13.91 -34.07
N VAL A 61 -1.80 -13.08 -34.67
CA VAL A 61 -2.12 -11.70 -35.04
C VAL A 61 -2.10 -11.56 -36.55
N GLN A 62 -3.21 -11.10 -37.13
CA GLN A 62 -3.28 -10.69 -38.53
C GLN A 62 -3.52 -9.19 -38.59
N TYR A 63 -2.60 -8.45 -39.21
CA TYR A 63 -2.76 -7.02 -39.46
C TYR A 63 -3.02 -6.71 -40.93
N ASN A 64 -3.64 -5.57 -41.20
CA ASN A 64 -3.99 -5.06 -42.53
C ASN A 64 -3.03 -3.94 -42.94
N ALA A 65 -3.13 -3.50 -44.21
CA ALA A 65 -2.27 -2.45 -44.75
C ALA A 65 -2.45 -1.08 -44.07
N ASP A 66 -3.60 -0.83 -43.42
CA ASP A 66 -3.87 0.37 -42.61
C ASP A 66 -3.41 0.24 -41.15
N GLY A 67 -2.80 -0.91 -40.80
CA GLY A 67 -2.33 -1.27 -39.46
C GLY A 67 -3.41 -1.80 -38.50
N THR A 68 -4.69 -1.79 -38.89
CA THR A 68 -5.74 -2.46 -38.10
C THR A 68 -5.46 -3.95 -38.00
N SER A 69 -5.91 -4.61 -36.93
CA SER A 69 -5.52 -6.00 -36.68
C SER A 69 -6.56 -6.80 -35.91
N THR A 70 -6.50 -8.12 -36.09
CA THR A 70 -7.21 -9.09 -35.26
C THR A 70 -6.19 -9.99 -34.57
N ARG A 71 -6.25 -10.07 -33.24
CA ARG A 71 -5.47 -10.98 -32.41
C ARG A 71 -6.39 -12.03 -31.80
N TRP A 72 -6.01 -13.28 -31.94
CA TRP A 72 -6.57 -14.40 -31.20
C TRP A 72 -5.53 -14.94 -30.23
N ASP A 73 -5.99 -15.36 -29.06
CA ASP A 73 -5.16 -15.87 -27.99
C ASP A 73 -5.91 -17.05 -27.36
N ASP A 74 -5.33 -18.24 -27.47
CA ASP A 74 -5.82 -19.49 -26.87
C ASP A 74 -4.76 -19.98 -25.88
N THR A 75 -5.06 -19.87 -24.58
CA THR A 75 -4.07 -20.10 -23.52
C THR A 75 -4.60 -21.15 -22.54
N VAL A 76 -3.73 -22.09 -22.14
CA VAL A 76 -4.01 -23.12 -21.13
C VAL A 76 -3.03 -23.04 -19.97
N ILE A 77 -3.54 -22.82 -18.76
CA ILE A 77 -2.76 -22.66 -17.54
C ILE A 77 -3.14 -23.77 -16.55
N LYS A 78 -2.15 -24.50 -16.02
CA LYS A 78 -2.36 -25.48 -14.94
C LYS A 78 -2.11 -24.86 -13.58
N ALA A 79 -3.04 -25.00 -12.65
CA ALA A 79 -2.85 -24.59 -11.25
C ALA A 79 -2.14 -25.71 -10.47
N LEU A 80 -1.00 -25.42 -9.84
CA LEU A 80 -0.19 -26.41 -9.11
C LEU A 80 -0.32 -26.29 -7.59
N THR A 81 -0.64 -25.10 -7.08
CA THR A 81 -0.77 -24.81 -5.65
C THR A 81 -2.09 -24.10 -5.36
N GLU A 82 -2.46 -23.98 -4.09
CA GLU A 82 -3.64 -23.20 -3.66
C GLU A 82 -3.52 -21.72 -4.09
N LYS A 83 -2.30 -21.16 -4.01
CA LYS A 83 -2.00 -19.80 -4.50
C LYS A 83 -2.17 -19.69 -6.01
N GLY A 84 -1.75 -20.71 -6.76
CA GLY A 84 -1.97 -20.81 -8.20
C GLY A 84 -3.45 -20.89 -8.58
N LYS A 85 -4.21 -21.76 -7.90
CA LYS A 85 -5.67 -21.87 -8.04
C LYS A 85 -6.35 -20.52 -7.86
N ARG A 86 -6.09 -19.82 -6.75
CA ARG A 86 -6.68 -18.49 -6.49
C ARG A 86 -6.31 -17.46 -7.56
N SER A 87 -5.06 -17.46 -8.03
CA SER A 87 -4.58 -16.52 -9.05
C SER A 87 -5.22 -16.77 -10.41
N SER A 88 -5.50 -18.03 -10.77
CA SER A 88 -6.13 -18.40 -12.03
C SER A 88 -7.66 -18.25 -12.03
N GLN A 89 -8.28 -18.05 -10.87
CA GLN A 89 -9.74 -17.90 -10.73
C GLN A 89 -10.28 -16.53 -11.16
N GLU A 90 -9.46 -15.47 -11.12
CA GLU A 90 -9.84 -14.11 -11.48
C GLU A 90 -8.91 -13.54 -12.57
N ASN A 91 -9.48 -13.14 -13.71
CA ASN A 91 -8.72 -12.69 -14.86
C ASN A 91 -9.30 -11.39 -15.43
N GLY A 92 -8.48 -10.59 -16.13
CA GLY A 92 -8.90 -9.33 -16.74
C GLY A 92 -8.19 -9.05 -18.06
N LEU A 93 -8.96 -8.64 -19.07
CA LEU A 93 -8.45 -8.25 -20.39
C LEU A 93 -8.70 -6.75 -20.64
N TYR A 94 -7.64 -5.96 -20.70
CA TYR A 94 -7.71 -4.50 -20.82
C TYR A 94 -7.77 -4.03 -22.28
N PHE A 95 -8.62 -3.04 -22.56
CA PHE A 95 -8.76 -2.43 -23.89
C PHE A 95 -9.23 -0.98 -23.80
N THR A 96 -9.08 -0.22 -24.89
CA THR A 96 -9.51 1.19 -24.93
C THR A 96 -10.35 1.44 -26.17
N ILE A 97 -11.56 1.94 -25.97
CA ILE A 97 -12.41 2.44 -27.07
C ILE A 97 -11.87 3.84 -27.48
N PRO A 98 -11.86 4.22 -28.76
CA PRO A 98 -12.32 3.47 -29.93
C PRO A 98 -11.26 2.57 -30.59
N TYR A 99 -10.07 2.40 -30.01
CA TYR A 99 -8.99 1.62 -30.65
C TYR A 99 -9.32 0.13 -30.78
N ASP A 100 -9.76 -0.47 -29.67
CA ASP A 100 -9.84 -1.91 -29.54
C ASP A 100 -11.20 -2.37 -29.01
N THR A 101 -11.58 -3.58 -29.40
CA THR A 101 -12.63 -4.37 -28.73
C THR A 101 -12.07 -5.72 -28.31
N VAL A 102 -12.57 -6.27 -27.20
CA VAL A 102 -12.18 -7.60 -26.70
C VAL A 102 -13.42 -8.45 -26.47
N LYS A 103 -13.37 -9.72 -26.89
CA LYS A 103 -14.42 -10.72 -26.65
C LYS A 103 -13.81 -12.04 -26.20
N LEU A 104 -14.23 -12.52 -25.03
CA LEU A 104 -13.97 -13.88 -24.56
C LEU A 104 -14.93 -14.85 -25.28
N THR A 105 -14.40 -15.89 -25.93
CA THR A 105 -15.17 -16.81 -26.78
C THR A 105 -15.21 -18.25 -26.24
N LEU A 106 -14.19 -18.65 -25.49
CA LEU A 106 -14.14 -19.94 -24.79
C LEU A 106 -13.63 -19.73 -23.35
N LEU A 107 -14.22 -20.46 -22.41
CA LEU A 107 -13.76 -20.56 -21.03
C LEU A 107 -14.14 -21.93 -20.47
N GLU A 108 -13.17 -22.76 -20.11
CA GLU A 108 -13.39 -24.11 -19.61
C GLU A 108 -12.34 -24.51 -18.57
N ILE A 109 -12.72 -25.43 -17.68
CA ILE A 109 -11.80 -26.14 -16.81
C ILE A 109 -11.55 -27.51 -17.44
N ILE A 110 -10.30 -27.93 -17.52
CA ILE A 110 -9.91 -29.27 -17.95
C ILE A 110 -9.31 -29.99 -16.73
N LYS A 111 -9.96 -31.07 -16.31
CA LYS A 111 -9.56 -31.89 -15.17
C LYS A 111 -8.37 -32.79 -15.52
N PRO A 112 -7.61 -33.30 -14.53
CA PRO A 112 -6.45 -34.17 -14.77
C PRO A 112 -6.77 -35.47 -15.53
N ASP A 113 -8.01 -35.96 -15.46
CA ASP A 113 -8.49 -37.14 -16.18
C ASP A 113 -8.97 -36.83 -17.61
N GLY A 114 -8.93 -35.55 -18.01
CA GLY A 114 -9.40 -35.06 -19.30
C GLY A 114 -10.87 -34.66 -19.35
N GLN A 115 -11.63 -34.77 -18.24
CA GLN A 115 -12.99 -34.23 -18.17
C GLN A 115 -12.95 -32.71 -18.38
N VAL A 116 -13.90 -32.18 -19.16
CA VAL A 116 -14.01 -30.75 -19.44
C VAL A 116 -15.29 -30.20 -18.85
N ASP A 117 -15.14 -29.19 -17.99
CA ASP A 117 -16.25 -28.46 -17.39
C ASP A 117 -16.34 -27.06 -18.04
N PRO A 118 -17.30 -26.84 -18.95
CA PRO A 118 -17.47 -25.54 -19.61
C PRO A 118 -18.00 -24.49 -18.63
N ILE A 119 -17.47 -23.27 -18.71
CA ILE A 119 -17.91 -22.15 -17.88
C ILE A 119 -18.79 -21.21 -18.71
N ASN A 120 -19.95 -20.85 -18.17
CA ASN A 120 -20.82 -19.87 -18.78
C ASN A 120 -20.20 -18.47 -18.73
N ILE A 121 -19.65 -18.01 -19.85
CA ILE A 121 -18.98 -16.71 -19.99
C ILE A 121 -19.91 -15.54 -19.62
N THR A 122 -21.18 -15.56 -20.04
CA THR A 122 -22.13 -14.46 -19.78
C THR A 122 -22.41 -14.29 -18.29
N MET A 123 -22.46 -15.41 -17.55
CA MET A 123 -22.66 -15.38 -16.10
C MET A 123 -21.40 -14.94 -15.36
N ASN A 124 -20.23 -15.30 -15.87
CA ASN A 124 -18.94 -15.18 -15.19
C ASN A 124 -18.01 -14.08 -15.73
N SER A 125 -18.46 -13.24 -16.66
CA SER A 125 -17.67 -12.11 -17.18
C SER A 125 -18.45 -10.80 -17.21
N ARG A 126 -17.73 -9.67 -17.22
CA ARG A 126 -18.30 -8.32 -17.33
C ARG A 126 -17.29 -7.32 -17.88
N ILE A 127 -17.75 -6.43 -18.75
CA ILE A 127 -17.00 -5.23 -19.15
C ILE A 127 -17.30 -4.09 -18.16
N MET A 128 -16.26 -3.43 -17.69
CA MET A 128 -16.35 -2.24 -16.83
C MET A 128 -15.32 -1.18 -17.22
N VAL A 129 -15.52 0.04 -16.74
CA VAL A 129 -14.49 1.09 -16.82
C VAL A 129 -13.33 0.68 -15.92
N ASP A 130 -12.11 0.83 -16.40
CA ASP A 130 -10.90 0.56 -15.61
C ASP A 130 -10.82 1.56 -14.43
N PRO A 131 -10.90 1.12 -13.16
CA PRO A 131 -10.88 2.02 -12.02
C PRO A 131 -9.50 2.64 -11.75
N SER A 132 -8.41 2.05 -12.26
CA SER A 132 -7.03 2.47 -11.95
C SER A 132 -6.71 3.90 -12.39
N GLN A 133 -7.37 4.39 -13.44
CA GLN A 133 -7.20 5.74 -13.97
C GLN A 133 -7.63 6.85 -12.99
N MET A 134 -8.57 6.56 -12.09
CA MET A 134 -9.13 7.56 -11.17
C MET A 134 -8.09 8.03 -10.14
N ALA A 135 -7.15 7.16 -9.75
CA ALA A 135 -6.06 7.50 -8.85
C ALA A 135 -5.14 8.62 -9.40
N MET A 136 -5.18 8.87 -10.72
CA MET A 136 -4.38 9.88 -11.41
C MET A 136 -5.18 11.14 -11.80
N ASN A 137 -6.43 11.30 -11.31
CA ASN A 137 -7.36 12.36 -11.73
C ASN A 137 -7.61 12.38 -13.26
N ILE A 138 -7.56 11.21 -13.90
CA ILE A 138 -7.89 11.04 -15.32
C ILE A 138 -9.22 10.27 -15.39
N TYR A 139 -10.23 10.90 -16.00
CA TYR A 139 -11.54 10.29 -16.20
C TYR A 139 -11.74 9.97 -17.68
N ASN A 140 -11.35 8.77 -18.08
CA ASN A 140 -11.56 8.22 -19.42
C ASN A 140 -12.55 7.03 -19.37
N PRO A 141 -13.85 7.27 -19.64
CA PRO A 141 -14.84 6.21 -19.65
C PRO A 141 -14.57 5.15 -20.73
N ASN A 142 -13.68 5.41 -21.69
CA ASN A 142 -13.34 4.51 -22.78
C ASN A 142 -12.24 3.50 -22.43
N ARG A 143 -11.49 3.69 -21.34
CA ARG A 143 -10.60 2.64 -20.81
C ARG A 143 -11.43 1.57 -20.13
N LYS A 144 -11.40 0.35 -20.68
CA LYS A 144 -12.24 -0.77 -20.26
C LYS A 144 -11.41 -1.98 -19.84
N VAL A 145 -12.00 -2.80 -18.98
CA VAL A 145 -11.52 -4.15 -18.67
C VAL A 145 -12.67 -5.14 -18.82
N LEU A 146 -12.43 -6.25 -19.53
CA LEU A 146 -13.28 -7.43 -19.53
C LEU A 146 -12.78 -8.37 -18.42
N GLY A 147 -13.39 -8.31 -17.24
CA GLY A 147 -13.09 -9.21 -16.13
C GLY A 147 -13.86 -10.52 -16.27
N PHE A 148 -13.24 -11.67 -16.01
CA PHE A 148 -13.91 -12.98 -16.01
C PHE A 148 -13.41 -13.91 -14.90
N ARG A 149 -14.25 -14.90 -14.54
CA ARG A 149 -14.03 -15.81 -13.41
C ARG A 149 -14.14 -17.28 -13.78
N VAL A 150 -13.43 -18.12 -13.02
CA VAL A 150 -13.33 -19.57 -13.23
C VAL A 150 -13.82 -20.34 -11.99
N PRO A 151 -15.14 -20.45 -11.76
CA PRO A 151 -15.69 -21.14 -10.59
C PRO A 151 -15.42 -22.66 -10.65
N GLY A 152 -15.16 -23.29 -9.49
CA GLY A 152 -14.97 -24.74 -9.39
C GLY A 152 -13.58 -25.25 -9.80
N LEU A 153 -12.61 -24.35 -9.96
CA LEU A 153 -11.21 -24.69 -10.24
C LEU A 153 -10.55 -25.34 -9.02
N GLU A 154 -9.90 -26.49 -9.20
CA GLU A 154 -9.13 -27.19 -8.16
C GLU A 154 -7.63 -27.26 -8.46
N ILE A 155 -6.83 -27.63 -7.46
CA ILE A 155 -5.38 -27.87 -7.65
C ILE A 155 -5.22 -29.06 -8.62
N GLY A 156 -4.36 -28.89 -9.62
CA GLY A 156 -4.10 -29.87 -10.68
C GLY A 156 -4.95 -29.64 -11.94
N ASP A 157 -6.05 -28.89 -11.84
CA ASP A 157 -6.87 -28.53 -12.99
C ASP A 157 -6.15 -27.53 -13.91
N MET A 158 -6.58 -27.52 -15.17
CA MET A 158 -6.21 -26.49 -16.14
C MET A 158 -7.37 -25.55 -16.43
N VAL A 159 -7.05 -24.27 -16.60
CA VAL A 159 -7.95 -23.26 -17.16
C VAL A 159 -7.57 -23.05 -18.61
N ARG A 160 -8.55 -23.21 -19.52
CA ARG A 160 -8.41 -22.80 -20.92
C ARG A 160 -9.33 -21.63 -21.21
N TYR A 161 -8.78 -20.58 -21.82
CA TYR A 161 -9.58 -19.48 -22.32
C TYR A 161 -9.13 -19.02 -23.69
N VAL A 162 -10.10 -18.58 -24.50
CA VAL A 162 -9.86 -18.03 -25.83
C VAL A 162 -10.48 -16.66 -25.91
N TYR A 163 -9.73 -15.66 -26.33
CA TYR A 163 -10.27 -14.34 -26.60
C TYR A 163 -9.81 -13.78 -27.94
N ARG A 164 -10.65 -12.89 -28.49
CA ARG A 164 -10.34 -12.09 -29.68
C ARG A 164 -10.21 -10.64 -29.27
N ARG A 165 -9.09 -10.02 -29.65
CA ARG A 165 -8.91 -8.55 -29.66
C ARG A 165 -8.98 -8.08 -31.11
N GLN A 166 -9.76 -7.05 -31.36
CA GLN A 166 -9.84 -6.42 -32.67
C GLN A 166 -9.48 -4.94 -32.55
N THR A 167 -8.35 -4.57 -33.15
CA THR A 167 -7.89 -3.19 -33.31
C THR A 167 -8.63 -2.61 -34.51
N VAL A 168 -9.67 -1.81 -34.25
CA VAL A 168 -10.53 -1.21 -35.29
C VAL A 168 -10.05 0.18 -35.71
N LYS A 169 -9.18 0.80 -34.92
CA LYS A 169 -8.52 2.07 -35.22
C LYS A 169 -7.08 2.01 -34.71
N THR A 170 -6.13 2.40 -35.55
CA THR A 170 -4.72 2.50 -35.15
C THR A 170 -4.44 3.82 -34.43
N ARG A 171 -3.39 3.83 -33.60
CA ARG A 171 -2.90 5.06 -32.95
C ARG A 171 -2.14 5.92 -33.93
N MET A 172 -1.18 5.30 -34.61
CA MET A 172 -0.46 5.84 -35.74
C MET A 172 -1.02 5.19 -37.02
N PRO A 173 -1.62 5.97 -37.93
CA PRO A 173 -2.13 5.44 -39.21
C PRO A 173 -1.06 4.69 -40.00
N ASP A 174 -1.46 3.66 -40.73
CA ASP A 174 -0.61 2.86 -41.64
C ASP A 174 0.60 2.19 -40.95
N ALA A 175 0.53 2.01 -39.62
CA ALA A 175 1.57 1.39 -38.82
C ALA A 175 1.01 0.26 -37.94
N TRP A 176 1.76 -0.83 -37.86
CA TRP A 176 1.52 -1.92 -36.92
C TRP A 176 2.80 -2.23 -36.16
N TYR A 177 2.68 -2.47 -34.87
CA TYR A 177 3.76 -2.91 -34.01
C TYR A 177 3.17 -3.72 -32.85
N ASP A 178 3.97 -4.63 -32.31
CA ASP A 178 3.55 -5.46 -31.20
C ASP A 178 4.74 -5.83 -30.30
N TYR A 179 4.37 -6.24 -29.10
CA TYR A 179 5.24 -6.55 -27.99
C TYR A 179 4.72 -7.82 -27.33
N GLU A 180 5.45 -8.93 -27.46
CA GLU A 180 5.05 -10.21 -26.87
C GLU A 180 6.12 -10.70 -25.88
N LEU A 181 5.71 -10.93 -24.63
CA LEU A 181 6.56 -11.54 -23.62
C LEU A 181 6.62 -13.05 -23.85
N ALA A 182 7.83 -13.60 -23.93
CA ALA A 182 8.09 -15.02 -24.06
C ALA A 182 8.78 -15.59 -22.81
N GLN A 183 8.63 -14.91 -21.67
CA GLN A 183 9.06 -15.33 -20.34
C GLN A 183 8.31 -14.54 -19.25
N TYR A 184 7.85 -15.21 -18.19
CA TYR A 184 7.04 -14.62 -17.11
C TYR A 184 7.52 -15.04 -15.72
N THR A 185 6.85 -14.56 -14.66
CA THR A 185 7.04 -15.03 -13.29
C THR A 185 6.49 -16.43 -13.02
N PHE A 186 5.96 -17.10 -14.03
CA PHE A 186 5.57 -18.50 -14.06
C PHE A 186 6.19 -19.17 -15.29
N PRO A 187 6.47 -20.49 -15.26
CA PRO A 187 7.09 -21.19 -16.38
C PRO A 187 6.15 -21.28 -17.59
N ILE A 188 6.75 -21.38 -18.78
CA ILE A 188 6.06 -21.70 -20.03
C ILE A 188 6.57 -23.06 -20.49
N LYS A 189 5.66 -24.04 -20.62
CA LYS A 189 6.00 -25.34 -21.21
C LYS A 189 6.06 -25.22 -22.73
N HIS A 190 5.03 -24.64 -23.33
CA HIS A 190 4.97 -24.37 -24.77
C HIS A 190 4.12 -23.12 -25.03
N PHE A 191 4.48 -22.35 -26.06
CA PHE A 191 3.76 -21.16 -26.53
C PHE A 191 4.15 -20.84 -27.98
N VAL A 192 3.18 -20.42 -28.79
CA VAL A 192 3.41 -20.01 -30.19
C VAL A 192 2.88 -18.60 -30.40
N TYR A 193 3.71 -17.74 -30.99
CA TYR A 193 3.32 -16.41 -31.46
C TYR A 193 3.45 -16.34 -32.99
N GLU A 194 2.35 -16.09 -33.69
CA GLU A 194 2.29 -15.93 -35.14
C GLU A 194 1.84 -14.51 -35.51
N VAL A 195 2.54 -13.92 -36.48
CA VAL A 195 2.21 -12.62 -37.07
C VAL A 195 2.07 -12.78 -38.58
N LEU A 196 0.87 -12.47 -39.08
CA LEU A 196 0.48 -12.49 -40.48
C LEU A 196 0.27 -11.06 -40.98
N GLY A 197 1.01 -10.66 -42.00
CA GLY A 197 0.98 -9.30 -42.56
C GLY A 197 0.87 -9.26 -44.08
N PRO A 198 0.31 -8.18 -44.66
CA PRO A 198 0.23 -7.99 -46.10
C PRO A 198 1.62 -7.72 -46.69
N LYS A 199 1.81 -8.05 -47.98
CA LYS A 199 3.09 -7.81 -48.67
C LYS A 199 3.37 -6.31 -48.86
N GLU A 200 2.32 -5.50 -48.85
CA GLU A 200 2.35 -4.04 -49.00
C GLU A 200 2.87 -3.33 -47.74
N LEU A 201 2.76 -3.94 -46.57
CA LEU A 201 3.22 -3.38 -45.29
C LEU A 201 4.08 -4.41 -44.51
N PRO A 202 5.27 -4.79 -45.00
CA PRO A 202 6.10 -5.79 -44.34
C PRO A 202 6.68 -5.25 -43.03
N LEU A 203 6.91 -6.15 -42.06
CA LEU A 203 7.68 -5.83 -40.86
C LEU A 203 9.07 -5.31 -41.24
N LYS A 204 9.45 -4.16 -40.67
CA LYS A 204 10.75 -3.51 -40.88
C LYS A 204 11.74 -3.87 -39.78
N LYS A 205 11.25 -4.18 -38.58
CA LYS A 205 12.04 -4.57 -37.41
C LYS A 205 11.44 -5.83 -36.79
N ILE A 206 12.31 -6.82 -36.55
CA ILE A 206 12.01 -8.06 -35.82
C ILE A 206 13.18 -8.31 -34.89
N ILE A 207 12.93 -8.32 -33.59
CA ILE A 207 13.99 -8.47 -32.57
C ILE A 207 13.50 -9.41 -31.48
N VAL A 208 14.37 -10.34 -31.07
CA VAL A 208 14.26 -11.09 -29.83
C VAL A 208 15.26 -10.49 -28.83
N LYS A 209 14.79 -9.99 -27.69
CA LYS A 209 15.66 -9.44 -26.61
C LYS A 209 15.71 -10.42 -25.45
N ASP A 210 16.85 -10.43 -24.76
CA ASP A 210 17.09 -11.22 -23.53
C ASP A 210 16.72 -12.70 -23.70
N GLU A 211 17.13 -13.29 -24.83
CA GLU A 211 16.86 -14.68 -25.17
C GLU A 211 17.34 -15.63 -24.07
N VAL A 212 16.46 -16.52 -23.63
CA VAL A 212 16.83 -17.71 -22.89
C VAL A 212 17.23 -18.76 -23.92
N ALA A 213 18.54 -18.97 -24.04
CA ALA A 213 19.14 -19.77 -25.10
C ALA A 213 18.43 -21.12 -25.28
N GLY A 214 18.05 -21.42 -26.53
CA GLY A 214 17.44 -22.69 -26.91
C GLY A 214 15.95 -22.82 -26.60
N THR A 215 15.29 -21.74 -26.13
CA THR A 215 13.85 -21.78 -25.79
C THR A 215 12.95 -21.08 -26.80
N ILE A 216 13.50 -20.44 -27.84
CA ILE A 216 12.73 -19.75 -28.88
C ILE A 216 13.29 -20.04 -30.27
N GLU A 217 12.43 -20.41 -31.21
CA GLU A 217 12.75 -20.59 -32.63
C GLU A 217 11.92 -19.63 -33.48
N HIS A 218 12.56 -18.87 -34.36
CA HIS A 218 11.89 -17.95 -35.28
C HIS A 218 11.95 -18.48 -36.71
N THR A 219 10.78 -18.59 -37.35
CA THR A 219 10.64 -18.96 -38.76
C THR A 219 9.88 -17.89 -39.53
N THR A 220 10.22 -17.72 -40.81
CA THR A 220 9.58 -16.77 -41.73
C THR A 220 9.13 -17.48 -43.00
N GLY A 221 8.02 -17.05 -43.58
CA GLY A 221 7.54 -17.60 -44.85
C GLY A 221 6.31 -16.86 -45.37
N GLU A 222 5.52 -17.56 -46.18
CA GLU A 222 4.19 -17.10 -46.62
C GLU A 222 3.12 -18.11 -46.17
N LYS A 223 1.98 -17.62 -45.74
CA LYS A 223 0.80 -18.42 -45.36
C LYS A 223 -0.44 -17.71 -45.86
N ASP A 224 -1.24 -18.39 -46.68
CA ASP A 224 -2.47 -17.85 -47.28
C ASP A 224 -2.29 -16.51 -48.02
N GLY A 225 -1.13 -16.33 -48.68
CA GLY A 225 -0.77 -15.12 -49.42
C GLY A 225 -0.26 -13.96 -48.55
N LEU A 226 -0.21 -14.12 -47.23
CA LEU A 226 0.34 -13.16 -46.27
C LEU A 226 1.79 -13.53 -45.89
N LEU A 227 2.59 -12.52 -45.55
CA LEU A 227 3.89 -12.70 -44.92
C LEU A 227 3.68 -13.28 -43.53
N HIS A 228 4.38 -14.36 -43.22
CA HIS A 228 4.20 -15.12 -42.00
C HIS A 228 5.50 -15.11 -41.18
N ASN A 229 5.41 -14.67 -39.93
CA ASN A 229 6.48 -14.77 -38.94
C ASN A 229 5.96 -15.57 -37.75
N ARG A 230 6.70 -16.61 -37.35
CA ARG A 230 6.29 -17.51 -36.26
C ARG A 230 7.43 -17.71 -35.29
N TRP A 231 7.14 -17.47 -34.01
CA TRP A 231 8.03 -17.75 -32.89
C TRP A 231 7.44 -18.91 -32.08
N GLU A 232 8.16 -20.02 -32.01
CA GLU A 232 7.82 -21.15 -31.15
C GLU A 232 8.68 -21.08 -29.89
N VAL A 233 8.04 -21.11 -28.74
CA VAL A 233 8.65 -20.92 -27.43
C VAL A 233 8.40 -22.15 -26.58
N SER A 234 9.46 -22.78 -26.08
CA SER A 234 9.39 -24.06 -25.40
C SER A 234 10.28 -24.10 -24.17
N ASP A 235 9.78 -24.70 -23.09
CA ASP A 235 10.51 -24.96 -21.85
C ASP A 235 11.20 -23.72 -21.23
N VAL A 236 10.50 -22.58 -21.23
CA VAL A 236 11.02 -21.34 -20.64
C VAL A 236 10.86 -21.35 -19.12
N PRO A 237 11.94 -21.16 -18.35
CA PRO A 237 11.88 -21.09 -16.90
C PRO A 237 11.22 -19.79 -16.44
N ARG A 238 10.58 -19.86 -15.26
CA ARG A 238 10.05 -18.66 -14.61
C ARG A 238 11.15 -17.68 -14.23
N VAL A 239 10.75 -16.43 -14.13
CA VAL A 239 11.48 -15.35 -13.48
C VAL A 239 11.15 -15.32 -11.99
N PHE A 240 12.16 -15.08 -11.18
CA PHE A 240 12.00 -14.85 -9.76
C PHE A 240 12.13 -13.37 -9.44
N SER A 241 11.00 -12.69 -9.23
CA SER A 241 10.95 -11.24 -9.00
C SER A 241 11.86 -10.81 -7.84
N GLU A 242 12.88 -9.99 -8.08
CA GLU A 242 13.78 -9.47 -7.05
C GLU A 242 13.32 -8.06 -6.60
N PRO A 243 13.47 -7.69 -5.32
CA PRO A 243 13.18 -6.33 -4.86
C PRO A 243 13.93 -5.29 -5.70
N SER A 244 13.25 -4.25 -6.17
CA SER A 244 13.83 -3.21 -7.03
C SER A 244 14.50 -3.74 -8.31
N MET A 245 14.03 -4.85 -8.91
CA MET A 245 14.41 -5.19 -10.29
C MET A 245 13.65 -4.34 -11.31
N PRO A 246 14.19 -4.12 -12.52
CA PRO A 246 13.41 -3.53 -13.61
C PRO A 246 12.16 -4.36 -13.93
N PRO A 247 11.11 -3.76 -14.50
CA PRO A 247 9.94 -4.50 -14.95
C PRO A 247 10.35 -5.57 -15.98
N LEU A 248 9.60 -6.69 -16.01
CA LEU A 248 9.92 -7.84 -16.86
C LEU A 248 10.15 -7.43 -18.31
N SER A 249 9.39 -6.44 -18.79
CA SER A 249 9.48 -5.96 -20.17
C SER A 249 10.82 -5.38 -20.59
N ARG A 250 11.75 -5.18 -19.65
CA ARG A 250 13.10 -4.71 -19.92
C ARG A 250 14.16 -5.82 -19.84
N VAL A 251 13.91 -6.90 -19.10
CA VAL A 251 14.96 -7.83 -18.64
C VAL A 251 14.67 -9.31 -18.90
N VAL A 252 13.61 -9.62 -19.64
CA VAL A 252 13.21 -11.00 -19.93
C VAL A 252 13.02 -11.22 -21.43
N GLN A 253 13.04 -12.49 -21.82
CA GLN A 253 12.83 -12.92 -23.20
C GLN A 253 11.55 -12.33 -23.79
N ARG A 254 11.69 -11.59 -24.89
CA ARG A 254 10.56 -10.91 -25.54
C ARG A 254 10.78 -10.73 -27.03
N VAL A 255 9.68 -10.73 -27.78
CA VAL A 255 9.62 -10.47 -29.22
C VAL A 255 9.12 -9.06 -29.46
N ARG A 256 9.82 -8.32 -30.32
CA ARG A 256 9.44 -7.00 -30.82
C ARG A 256 9.29 -7.08 -32.34
N ALA A 257 8.14 -6.66 -32.84
CA ALA A 257 7.87 -6.59 -34.26
C ALA A 257 7.27 -5.22 -34.61
N SER A 258 7.74 -4.59 -35.69
CA SER A 258 7.23 -3.28 -36.11
C SER A 258 7.35 -3.07 -37.61
N THR A 259 6.33 -2.45 -38.21
CA THR A 259 6.34 -1.95 -39.58
C THR A 259 6.96 -0.54 -39.68
N ILE A 260 7.20 0.13 -38.55
CA ILE A 260 7.80 1.46 -38.50
C ILE A 260 9.31 1.35 -38.77
N PRO A 261 9.85 2.07 -39.76
CA PRO A 261 11.26 1.91 -40.15
C PRO A 261 12.25 2.49 -39.13
N ASP A 262 11.90 3.61 -38.51
CA ASP A 262 12.77 4.42 -37.66
C ASP A 262 11.99 5.33 -36.69
N TRP A 263 12.66 5.89 -35.69
CA TRP A 263 12.04 6.78 -34.69
C TRP A 263 11.70 8.16 -35.26
N GLN A 264 12.43 8.63 -36.26
CA GLN A 264 12.17 9.90 -36.94
C GLN A 264 10.77 9.90 -37.57
N THR A 265 10.30 8.74 -38.04
CA THR A 265 8.94 8.55 -38.53
C THR A 265 7.90 8.77 -37.43
N VAL A 266 8.13 8.24 -36.23
CA VAL A 266 7.26 8.47 -35.06
C VAL A 266 7.30 9.93 -34.63
N SER A 267 8.47 10.57 -34.64
CA SER A 267 8.63 12.00 -34.32
C SER A 267 7.80 12.87 -35.26
N ARG A 268 7.92 12.67 -36.57
CA ARG A 268 7.16 13.47 -37.57
C ARG A 268 5.65 13.23 -37.46
N TRP A 269 5.22 12.00 -37.20
CA TRP A 269 3.82 11.71 -36.97
C TRP A 269 3.29 12.49 -35.76
N TYR A 270 4.00 12.42 -34.62
CA TYR A 270 3.55 13.10 -33.41
C TYR A 270 3.64 14.63 -33.54
N TRP A 271 4.62 15.15 -34.28
CA TRP A 271 4.71 16.56 -34.66
C TRP A 271 3.46 17.03 -35.40
N ASN A 272 3.09 16.31 -36.46
CA ASN A 272 1.91 16.66 -37.27
C ASN A 272 0.60 16.55 -36.48
N LEU A 273 0.56 15.68 -35.47
CA LEU A 273 -0.58 15.57 -34.55
C LEU A 273 -0.66 16.75 -33.58
N CYS A 274 0.46 17.20 -33.00
CA CYS A 274 0.46 18.24 -31.98
C CYS A 274 0.45 19.68 -32.55
N GLU A 275 1.12 19.92 -33.66
CA GLU A 275 1.39 21.27 -34.18
C GLU A 275 0.12 22.11 -34.43
N PRO A 276 -0.99 21.57 -34.98
CA PRO A 276 -2.23 22.33 -35.15
C PRO A 276 -2.78 22.86 -33.82
N HIS A 277 -2.78 22.03 -32.77
CA HIS A 277 -3.28 22.38 -31.44
C HIS A 277 -2.41 23.40 -30.72
N ILE A 278 -1.08 23.30 -30.88
CA ILE A 278 -0.10 24.25 -30.30
C ILE A 278 -0.27 25.65 -30.91
N LYS A 279 -0.62 25.76 -32.20
CA LYS A 279 -0.83 27.04 -32.89
C LYS A 279 -2.10 27.79 -32.47
N THR A 280 -2.97 27.19 -31.66
CA THR A 280 -4.21 27.83 -31.19
C THR A 280 -3.98 28.83 -30.04
N THR A 281 -3.05 29.77 -30.21
CA THR A 281 -2.74 30.81 -29.22
C THR A 281 -3.79 31.93 -29.24
N THR A 282 -4.08 32.53 -28.08
CA THR A 282 -4.97 33.70 -27.96
C THR A 282 -4.21 34.98 -27.60
N PRO A 283 -4.77 36.18 -27.82
CA PRO A 283 -4.18 37.44 -27.37
C PRO A 283 -3.89 37.46 -25.86
N GLU A 284 -4.79 36.95 -25.03
CA GLU A 284 -4.65 36.90 -23.57
C GLU A 284 -3.49 35.98 -23.15
N MET A 285 -3.23 34.91 -23.91
CA MET A 285 -2.07 34.04 -23.71
C MET A 285 -0.77 34.80 -24.02
N ALA A 286 -0.72 35.57 -25.10
CA ALA A 286 0.44 36.39 -25.44
C ALA A 286 0.69 37.51 -24.42
N GLU A 287 -0.36 38.16 -23.92
CA GLU A 287 -0.27 39.15 -22.83
C GLU A 287 0.26 38.53 -21.54
N MET A 288 -0.23 37.34 -21.17
CA MET A 288 0.28 36.60 -20.01
C MET A 288 1.77 36.27 -20.17
N VAL A 289 2.21 35.82 -21.36
CA VAL A 289 3.63 35.56 -21.62
C VAL A 289 4.46 36.84 -21.51
N ALA A 290 3.97 37.97 -22.06
CA ALA A 290 4.64 39.26 -21.94
C ALA A 290 4.73 39.75 -20.49
N GLU A 291 3.69 39.50 -19.67
CA GLU A 291 3.70 39.80 -18.24
C GLU A 291 4.73 38.95 -17.49
N LEU A 292 4.71 37.62 -17.68
CA LEU A 292 5.62 36.68 -17.03
C LEU A 292 7.09 36.95 -17.37
N THR A 293 7.36 37.45 -18.57
CA THR A 293 8.72 37.73 -19.05
C THR A 293 9.14 39.20 -18.91
N LYS A 294 8.29 40.05 -18.31
CA LYS A 294 8.55 41.49 -18.18
C LYS A 294 9.81 41.75 -17.37
N GLY A 295 10.77 42.44 -17.98
CA GLY A 295 12.05 42.78 -17.35
C GLY A 295 13.07 41.64 -17.30
N LEU A 296 12.74 40.43 -17.79
CA LEU A 296 13.66 39.31 -17.90
C LEU A 296 14.41 39.38 -19.23
N THR A 297 15.73 39.52 -19.18
CA THR A 297 16.60 39.45 -20.37
C THR A 297 17.24 38.07 -20.54
N ASP A 298 17.40 37.34 -19.45
CA ASP A 298 17.99 36.01 -19.44
C ASP A 298 17.03 34.94 -20.00
N ARG A 299 17.56 34.06 -20.87
CA ARG A 299 16.77 33.00 -21.52
C ARG A 299 16.23 32.00 -20.49
N GLN A 300 17.08 31.58 -19.55
CA GLN A 300 16.72 30.58 -18.54
C GLN A 300 15.65 31.13 -17.58
N ALA A 301 15.79 32.39 -17.15
CA ALA A 301 14.78 33.06 -16.32
C ALA A 301 13.40 33.15 -17.00
N LYS A 302 13.36 33.40 -18.33
CA LYS A 302 12.09 33.38 -19.09
C LYS A 302 11.47 31.98 -19.11
N ILE A 303 12.27 30.95 -19.37
CA ILE A 303 11.82 29.55 -19.36
C ILE A 303 11.24 29.20 -18.00
N GLU A 304 11.96 29.47 -16.91
CA GLU A 304 11.54 29.15 -15.56
C GLU A 304 10.26 29.89 -15.15
N ALA A 305 10.11 31.16 -15.53
CA ALA A 305 8.90 31.94 -15.25
C ALA A 305 7.66 31.35 -15.95
N ILE A 306 7.78 31.03 -17.24
CA ILE A 306 6.69 30.44 -18.03
C ILE A 306 6.38 29.01 -17.55
N PHE A 307 7.42 28.20 -17.33
CA PHE A 307 7.29 26.84 -16.81
C PHE A 307 6.58 26.83 -15.45
N ARG A 308 7.00 27.68 -14.51
CA ARG A 308 6.39 27.77 -13.17
C ARG A 308 4.93 28.13 -13.27
N TRP A 309 4.56 29.08 -14.13
CA TRP A 309 3.16 29.42 -14.36
C TRP A 309 2.37 28.24 -14.92
N ALA A 310 2.87 27.58 -15.97
CA ALA A 310 2.19 26.43 -16.58
C ALA A 310 2.06 25.24 -15.61
N SER A 311 3.06 25.02 -14.76
CA SER A 311 3.06 23.99 -13.74
C SER A 311 2.04 24.27 -12.63
N GLN A 312 2.02 25.49 -12.07
CA GLN A 312 1.27 25.82 -10.86
C GLN A 312 -0.13 26.38 -11.12
N LYS A 313 -0.34 27.04 -12.26
CA LYS A 313 -1.63 27.68 -12.60
C LYS A 313 -2.53 26.83 -13.47
N VAL A 314 -2.04 25.69 -13.97
CA VAL A 314 -2.82 24.74 -14.77
C VAL A 314 -2.90 23.41 -14.03
N ARG A 315 -4.10 23.02 -13.62
CA ARG A 315 -4.31 21.81 -12.80
C ARG A 315 -4.18 20.55 -13.64
N TYR A 316 -3.52 19.51 -13.10
CA TYR A 316 -3.48 18.20 -13.71
C TYR A 316 -4.84 17.50 -13.54
N MET A 317 -5.64 17.43 -14.60
CA MET A 317 -6.94 16.76 -14.65
C MET A 317 -7.29 16.43 -16.11
N GLY A 318 -7.76 15.21 -16.35
CA GLY A 318 -8.14 14.76 -17.70
C GLY A 318 -9.60 14.38 -17.83
N ILE A 319 -10.24 14.91 -18.88
CA ILE A 319 -11.47 14.37 -19.46
C ILE A 319 -11.12 14.04 -20.91
N THR A 320 -11.37 12.80 -21.33
CA THR A 320 -11.09 12.38 -22.72
C THR A 320 -12.24 12.81 -23.62
N THR A 321 -12.01 13.82 -24.45
CA THR A 321 -12.97 14.32 -25.46
C THR A 321 -12.42 14.30 -26.89
N GLU A 322 -11.19 13.84 -27.05
CA GLU A 322 -10.49 13.91 -28.33
C GLU A 322 -10.99 12.82 -29.31
N THR A 323 -10.74 13.01 -30.61
CA THR A 323 -11.35 12.21 -31.68
C THR A 323 -10.37 11.60 -32.69
N GLU A 324 -9.25 12.24 -33.01
CA GLU A 324 -8.31 11.75 -34.05
C GLU A 324 -7.41 10.64 -33.50
N ALA A 325 -6.73 10.89 -32.39
CA ALA A 325 -5.90 9.93 -31.67
C ALA A 325 -6.08 10.09 -30.14
N PRO A 326 -7.24 9.65 -29.59
CA PRO A 326 -7.58 9.84 -28.19
C PRO A 326 -6.51 9.30 -27.24
N GLY A 327 -5.92 10.17 -26.42
CA GLY A 327 -4.82 9.82 -25.52
C GLY A 327 -3.43 10.24 -26.00
N TYR A 328 -3.27 10.55 -27.29
CA TYR A 328 -2.02 11.07 -27.88
C TYR A 328 -2.16 12.53 -28.31
N GLU A 329 -3.27 12.88 -28.95
CA GLU A 329 -3.55 14.25 -29.38
C GLU A 329 -3.83 15.15 -28.16
N PRO A 330 -3.15 16.30 -28.02
CA PRO A 330 -3.47 17.27 -26.98
C PRO A 330 -4.74 18.04 -27.34
N HIS A 331 -5.42 18.59 -26.34
CA HIS A 331 -6.38 19.67 -26.58
C HIS A 331 -5.67 20.90 -27.15
N ASP A 332 -6.45 21.76 -27.81
CA ASP A 332 -6.00 23.09 -28.21
C ASP A 332 -5.36 23.84 -27.03
N ALA A 333 -4.23 24.50 -27.28
CA ALA A 333 -3.51 25.28 -26.28
C ALA A 333 -4.41 26.39 -25.68
N SER A 334 -5.28 27.00 -26.49
CA SER A 334 -6.31 27.95 -26.03
C SER A 334 -7.23 27.33 -24.99
N ILE A 335 -7.79 26.14 -25.25
CA ILE A 335 -8.69 25.44 -24.32
C ILE A 335 -7.99 25.18 -22.99
N THR A 336 -6.76 24.65 -23.03
CA THR A 336 -5.98 24.37 -21.81
C THR A 336 -5.66 25.66 -21.04
N PHE A 337 -5.34 26.75 -21.75
CA PHE A 337 -5.08 28.05 -21.17
C PHE A 337 -6.32 28.67 -20.53
N GLU A 338 -7.48 28.61 -21.18
CA GLU A 338 -8.74 29.19 -20.69
C GLU A 338 -9.28 28.40 -19.50
N ASN A 339 -9.30 27.07 -19.61
CA ASN A 339 -9.84 26.18 -18.58
C ASN A 339 -8.92 25.99 -17.38
N LYS A 340 -7.63 26.30 -17.53
CA LYS A 340 -6.60 26.10 -16.49
C LYS A 340 -6.54 24.65 -15.97
N TYR A 341 -6.82 23.67 -16.83
CA TYR A 341 -6.57 22.26 -16.54
C TYR A 341 -6.23 21.47 -17.81
N GLY A 342 -5.56 20.34 -17.63
CA GLY A 342 -5.27 19.37 -18.69
C GLY A 342 -4.40 18.22 -18.17
N VAL A 343 -4.22 17.18 -18.98
CA VAL A 343 -3.25 16.09 -18.69
C VAL A 343 -1.85 16.43 -19.22
N CYS A 344 -0.92 15.46 -19.18
CA CYS A 344 0.48 15.66 -19.57
C CYS A 344 0.66 16.27 -20.97
N ARG A 345 0.00 15.71 -21.99
CA ARG A 345 0.06 16.23 -23.37
C ARG A 345 -0.54 17.63 -23.52
N ASP A 346 -1.65 17.92 -22.82
CA ASP A 346 -2.31 19.24 -22.88
C ASP A 346 -1.42 20.32 -22.27
N LYS A 347 -0.87 20.04 -21.08
CA LYS A 347 0.05 20.94 -20.39
C LYS A 347 1.35 21.11 -21.17
N ALA A 348 1.87 20.06 -21.81
CA ALA A 348 3.04 20.15 -22.67
C ALA A 348 2.77 21.00 -23.93
N ALA A 349 1.62 20.83 -24.58
CA ALA A 349 1.22 21.64 -25.72
C ALA A 349 1.06 23.13 -25.35
N LEU A 350 0.39 23.42 -24.22
CA LEU A 350 0.25 24.78 -23.71
C LEU A 350 1.61 25.42 -23.38
N LEU A 351 2.46 24.72 -22.63
CA LEU A 351 3.79 25.22 -22.30
C LEU A 351 4.62 25.48 -23.56
N THR A 352 4.56 24.59 -24.54
CA THR A 352 5.21 24.77 -25.84
C THR A 352 4.73 26.04 -26.55
N ALA A 353 3.41 26.26 -26.60
CA ALA A 353 2.82 27.45 -27.21
C ALA A 353 3.29 28.74 -26.51
N MET A 354 3.30 28.76 -25.17
CA MET A 354 3.75 29.91 -24.39
C MET A 354 5.24 30.20 -24.54
N LEU A 355 6.09 29.16 -24.61
CA LEU A 355 7.53 29.32 -24.84
C LEU A 355 7.82 29.87 -26.24
N ARG A 356 7.08 29.41 -27.26
CA ARG A 356 7.19 29.94 -28.64
C ARG A 356 6.76 31.40 -28.72
N LEU A 357 5.71 31.80 -27.99
CA LEU A 357 5.31 33.22 -27.86
C LEU A 357 6.41 34.09 -27.22
N ALA A 358 7.26 33.51 -26.36
CA ALA A 358 8.43 34.17 -25.79
C ALA A 358 9.66 34.18 -26.72
N GLY A 359 9.54 33.63 -27.94
CA GLY A 359 10.62 33.56 -28.93
C GLY A 359 11.59 32.39 -28.75
N LEU A 360 11.18 31.33 -28.05
CA LEU A 360 11.99 30.14 -27.81
C LEU A 360 11.61 29.00 -28.75
N ASP A 361 12.61 28.29 -29.28
CA ASP A 361 12.41 27.06 -30.06
C ASP A 361 12.06 25.91 -29.11
N ALA A 362 10.76 25.62 -28.99
CA ALA A 362 10.21 24.63 -28.08
C ALA A 362 9.29 23.65 -28.81
N ASN A 363 9.35 22.38 -28.44
CA ASN A 363 8.56 21.28 -28.98
C ASN A 363 8.06 20.36 -27.87
N VAL A 364 6.94 19.66 -28.12
CA VAL A 364 6.51 18.56 -27.24
C VAL A 364 7.45 17.37 -27.44
N ALA A 365 7.75 16.63 -26.37
CA ALA A 365 8.50 15.40 -26.42
C ALA A 365 7.72 14.27 -25.72
N LEU A 366 7.64 13.11 -26.37
CA LEU A 366 7.14 11.89 -25.75
C LEU A 366 8.23 11.30 -24.85
N ILE A 367 7.86 10.82 -23.68
CA ILE A 367 8.79 10.13 -22.76
C ILE A 367 8.12 8.92 -22.12
N HIS A 368 8.86 7.83 -21.98
CA HIS A 368 8.38 6.67 -21.24
C HIS A 368 8.88 6.78 -19.80
N ALA A 369 8.00 7.14 -18.87
CA ALA A 369 8.38 7.48 -17.49
C ALA A 369 8.96 6.29 -16.71
N ASP A 370 8.55 5.07 -17.04
CA ASP A 370 8.93 3.87 -16.27
C ASP A 370 10.17 3.13 -16.81
N ILE A 371 10.37 3.08 -18.12
CA ILE A 371 11.40 2.23 -18.75
C ILE A 371 12.12 2.91 -19.89
N LYS A 372 13.36 2.48 -20.13
CA LYS A 372 14.02 2.66 -21.42
C LYS A 372 13.37 1.77 -22.48
N LYS A 373 13.17 2.32 -23.67
CA LYS A 373 12.65 1.60 -24.83
C LYS A 373 13.78 0.86 -25.54
N ASP A 374 13.44 -0.25 -26.18
CA ASP A 374 14.35 -0.97 -27.09
C ASP A 374 14.61 -0.09 -28.32
N ARG A 375 15.80 0.54 -28.40
CA ARG A 375 16.12 1.53 -29.45
C ARG A 375 16.00 0.95 -30.86
N GLU A 376 16.15 -0.35 -31.00
CA GLU A 376 16.15 -1.05 -32.28
C GLU A 376 14.72 -1.29 -32.84
N ALA A 377 13.67 -1.15 -32.01
CA ALA A 377 12.28 -1.44 -32.35
C ALA A 377 11.35 -0.21 -32.18
N PRO A 378 11.25 0.66 -33.21
CA PRO A 378 10.35 1.82 -33.19
C PRO A 378 8.89 1.43 -32.96
N ASP A 379 8.23 2.14 -32.05
CA ASP A 379 6.82 1.99 -31.73
C ASP A 379 6.24 3.34 -31.25
N SER A 380 4.95 3.57 -31.42
CA SER A 380 4.35 4.85 -31.02
C SER A 380 3.99 4.93 -29.53
N PHE A 381 4.18 3.87 -28.75
CA PHE A 381 3.70 3.80 -27.37
C PHE A 381 4.65 4.48 -26.37
N PHE A 382 4.26 5.66 -25.92
CA PHE A 382 4.85 6.36 -24.77
C PHE A 382 3.72 6.66 -23.78
N ASN A 383 4.02 6.64 -22.48
CA ASN A 383 3.00 6.82 -21.44
C ASN A 383 2.93 8.25 -20.88
N HIS A 384 3.85 9.14 -21.27
CA HIS A 384 3.93 10.52 -20.79
C HIS A 384 4.41 11.50 -21.87
N ALA A 385 4.11 12.78 -21.69
CA ALA A 385 4.51 13.87 -22.59
C ALA A 385 5.07 15.05 -21.78
N VAL A 386 6.18 15.60 -22.26
CA VAL A 386 6.96 16.71 -21.66
C VAL A 386 7.31 17.74 -22.75
N VAL A 387 8.09 18.76 -22.42
CA VAL A 387 8.54 19.80 -23.38
C VAL A 387 10.05 19.75 -23.52
N ALA A 388 10.54 20.03 -24.73
CA ALA A 388 11.94 20.18 -25.06
C ALA A 388 12.18 21.57 -25.66
N VAL A 389 13.14 22.33 -25.13
CA VAL A 389 13.56 23.63 -25.65
C VAL A 389 14.97 23.53 -26.20
N ARG A 390 15.21 24.03 -27.41
CA ARG A 390 16.50 23.91 -28.07
C ARG A 390 17.52 24.85 -27.43
N GLU A 391 18.68 24.30 -27.08
CA GLU A 391 19.83 25.04 -26.56
C GLU A 391 20.72 25.57 -27.70
N ALA A 392 21.62 26.50 -27.37
CA ALA A 392 22.51 27.14 -28.34
C ALA A 392 23.49 26.14 -29.01
N ASP A 393 23.82 25.04 -28.33
CA ASP A 393 24.64 23.94 -28.87
C ASP A 393 23.84 22.93 -29.70
N GLY A 394 22.53 23.16 -29.86
CA GLY A 394 21.61 22.29 -30.60
C GLY A 394 21.00 21.15 -29.78
N SER A 395 21.41 20.95 -28.53
CA SER A 395 20.83 19.95 -27.62
C SER A 395 19.44 20.38 -27.12
N TRP A 396 18.73 19.45 -26.47
CA TRP A 396 17.39 19.67 -25.95
C TRP A 396 17.41 19.78 -24.42
N GLN A 397 16.95 20.89 -23.88
CA GLN A 397 16.62 21.04 -22.46
C GLN A 397 15.18 20.56 -22.23
N LEU A 398 15.04 19.47 -21.49
CA LEU A 398 13.74 18.86 -21.19
C LEU A 398 13.09 19.48 -19.95
N MET A 399 11.75 19.51 -19.94
CA MET A 399 10.98 19.97 -18.79
C MET A 399 9.58 19.33 -18.68
N ASP A 400 9.21 18.91 -17.47
CA ASP A 400 7.92 18.31 -17.13
C ASP A 400 7.12 19.27 -16.24
N CYS A 401 6.12 19.93 -16.82
CA CYS A 401 5.25 20.87 -16.11
C CYS A 401 4.05 20.20 -15.43
N THR A 402 4.00 18.87 -15.36
CA THR A 402 2.86 18.15 -14.75
C THR A 402 2.82 18.25 -13.22
N PRO A 403 3.93 18.16 -12.48
CA PRO A 403 3.91 18.34 -11.03
C PRO A 403 3.89 19.84 -10.68
N ALA A 404 2.93 20.29 -9.87
CA ALA A 404 2.86 21.67 -9.38
C ALA A 404 3.93 22.01 -8.31
N ILE A 405 4.66 21.00 -7.84
CA ILE A 405 5.54 21.07 -6.64
C ILE A 405 7.02 20.96 -6.96
N THR A 406 7.41 20.74 -8.22
CA THR A 406 8.84 20.59 -8.58
C THR A 406 9.51 21.93 -8.80
N LYS A 407 10.73 22.08 -8.28
CA LYS A 407 11.64 23.19 -8.64
C LYS A 407 12.43 22.88 -9.92
N GLN A 408 12.68 21.60 -10.18
CA GLN A 408 13.44 21.15 -11.35
C GLN A 408 12.56 21.22 -12.60
N LEU A 409 13.14 21.69 -13.70
CA LEU A 409 12.53 21.63 -15.03
C LEU A 409 12.23 20.17 -15.39
N LEU A 410 13.22 19.28 -15.31
CA LEU A 410 13.04 17.83 -15.43
C LEU A 410 13.34 17.15 -14.08
N PRO A 411 12.31 16.64 -13.38
CA PRO A 411 12.52 15.91 -12.13
C PRO A 411 13.33 14.62 -12.31
N SER A 412 14.12 14.23 -11.30
CA SER A 412 14.99 13.04 -11.37
C SER A 412 14.25 11.72 -11.62
N TYR A 413 12.94 11.61 -11.37
CA TYR A 413 12.17 10.40 -11.72
C TYR A 413 12.05 10.18 -13.24
N LEU A 414 12.35 11.20 -14.07
CA LEU A 414 12.43 11.10 -15.52
C LEU A 414 13.88 11.03 -16.03
N CYS A 415 14.88 10.86 -15.16
CA CYS A 415 16.26 10.66 -15.59
C CYS A 415 16.47 9.26 -16.18
N ASP A 416 17.43 9.13 -17.09
CA ASP A 416 17.76 7.86 -17.71
C ASP A 416 16.55 7.16 -18.39
N ARG A 417 15.63 7.94 -18.97
CA ARG A 417 14.42 7.48 -19.66
C ARG A 417 14.50 7.77 -21.16
N SER A 418 13.85 6.92 -21.95
CA SER A 418 13.76 7.14 -23.40
C SER A 418 12.77 8.24 -23.73
N TYR A 419 13.21 9.24 -24.49
CA TYR A 419 12.38 10.33 -24.97
C TYR A 419 12.53 10.55 -26.48
N LEU A 420 11.50 11.09 -27.10
CA LEU A 420 11.43 11.41 -28.52
C LEU A 420 10.82 12.80 -28.68
N VAL A 421 11.61 13.77 -29.17
CA VAL A 421 11.11 15.12 -29.45
C VAL A 421 10.28 15.08 -30.73
N ALA A 422 9.09 15.68 -30.70
CA ALA A 422 8.28 15.87 -31.90
C ALA A 422 8.84 17.05 -32.68
N SER A 423 9.47 16.77 -33.83
CA SER A 423 9.98 17.83 -34.71
C SER A 423 9.62 17.58 -36.17
N GLU A 424 9.57 18.66 -36.94
CA GLU A 424 9.26 18.64 -38.38
C GLU A 424 10.25 17.77 -39.18
N ALA A 425 11.55 17.85 -38.85
CA ALA A 425 12.58 17.01 -39.48
C ALA A 425 12.47 15.53 -39.06
N GLY A 426 12.00 15.28 -37.84
CA GLY A 426 12.01 13.97 -37.21
C GLY A 426 13.29 13.77 -36.40
N ASP A 427 13.19 13.84 -35.07
CA ASP A 427 14.30 13.51 -34.17
C ASP A 427 14.38 11.99 -33.92
N ASP A 428 15.55 11.50 -33.53
CA ASP A 428 15.76 10.11 -33.13
C ASP A 428 15.49 9.93 -31.62
N LEU A 429 15.29 8.68 -31.19
CA LEU A 429 15.10 8.34 -29.79
C LEU A 429 16.37 8.65 -28.99
N ALA A 430 16.23 9.45 -27.93
CA ALA A 430 17.31 9.84 -27.03
C ALA A 430 17.05 9.33 -25.60
N THR A 431 18.03 9.52 -24.72
CA THR A 431 17.93 9.17 -23.30
C THR A 431 18.14 10.42 -22.48
N SER A 432 17.25 10.70 -21.53
CA SER A 432 17.37 11.85 -20.64
C SER A 432 18.61 11.71 -19.74
N PRO A 433 19.28 12.81 -19.40
CA PRO A 433 20.51 12.76 -18.62
C PRO A 433 20.25 12.25 -17.20
N ILE A 434 21.24 11.57 -16.62
CA ILE A 434 21.28 11.26 -15.19
C ILE A 434 21.66 12.55 -14.45
N ILE A 435 20.88 12.92 -13.44
CA ILE A 435 21.22 14.03 -12.54
C ILE A 435 22.18 13.48 -11.48
N PRO A 436 23.40 14.05 -11.33
CA PRO A 436 24.40 13.58 -10.36
C PRO A 436 23.90 13.60 -8.91
N ALA A 437 24.53 12.79 -8.04
CA ALA A 437 24.15 12.69 -6.63
C ALA A 437 24.31 14.04 -5.89
N GLU A 438 25.28 14.85 -6.31
CA GLU A 438 25.62 16.15 -5.75
C GLU A 438 24.52 17.21 -5.95
N GLU A 439 23.67 17.05 -6.96
CA GLU A 439 22.50 17.91 -7.20
C GLU A 439 21.22 17.36 -6.53
N ASN A 440 21.33 16.20 -5.89
CA ASN A 440 20.26 15.45 -5.24
C ASN A 440 20.59 15.18 -3.77
N LEU A 441 21.14 16.17 -3.05
CA LEU A 441 21.63 16.02 -1.68
C LEU A 441 20.58 16.38 -0.61
N VAL A 442 20.78 15.83 0.58
CA VAL A 442 20.39 16.51 1.83
C VAL A 442 21.66 17.03 2.49
N HIS A 443 21.76 18.34 2.65
CA HIS A 443 22.81 18.99 3.42
C HIS A 443 22.36 19.14 4.87
N ILE A 444 23.15 18.65 5.82
CA ILE A 444 22.82 18.65 7.23
C ILE A 444 23.94 19.30 8.02
N GLU A 445 23.59 20.30 8.82
CA GLU A 445 24.49 20.93 9.78
C GLU A 445 23.89 20.78 11.17
N THR A 446 24.58 20.04 12.05
CA THR A 446 24.15 19.81 13.43
C THR A 446 25.17 20.41 14.39
N THR A 447 24.70 21.26 15.29
CA THR A 447 25.49 21.82 16.40
C THR A 447 24.83 21.49 17.73
N GLY A 448 25.58 21.42 18.82
CA GLY A 448 24.99 21.10 20.11
C GLY A 448 25.97 21.12 21.28
N ALA A 449 25.46 20.73 22.44
CA ALA A 449 26.23 20.59 23.66
C ALA A 449 25.68 19.44 24.51
N ILE A 450 26.58 18.74 25.18
CA ILE A 450 26.24 17.83 26.27
C ILE A 450 26.56 18.57 27.57
N SER A 451 25.61 18.57 28.48
CA SER A 451 25.82 19.12 29.82
C SER A 451 26.68 18.17 30.66
N GLU A 452 27.25 18.66 31.76
CA GLU A 452 27.81 17.81 32.84
C GLU A 452 26.84 16.69 33.24
N ALA A 453 25.57 17.02 33.09
CA ALA A 453 24.46 16.17 33.40
C ALA A 453 24.24 14.96 32.47
N GLY A 454 24.94 14.92 31.33
CA GLY A 454 24.69 13.97 30.27
C GLY A 454 23.47 14.31 29.41
N ASP A 455 22.81 15.44 29.66
CA ASP A 455 21.70 15.92 28.83
C ASP A 455 22.26 16.60 27.57
N LEU A 456 21.74 16.19 26.42
CA LEU A 456 22.11 16.68 25.10
C LEU A 456 21.14 17.79 24.66
N THR A 457 21.69 18.83 24.06
CA THR A 457 20.97 19.81 23.25
C THR A 457 21.56 19.83 21.84
N LEU A 458 20.73 19.78 20.81
CA LEU A 458 21.12 19.84 19.40
C LEU A 458 20.28 20.87 18.66
N GLN A 459 20.88 21.53 17.67
CA GLN A 459 20.23 22.29 16.64
C GLN A 459 20.71 21.76 15.29
N SER A 460 19.78 21.27 14.47
CA SER A 460 20.07 20.74 13.14
C SER A 460 19.35 21.52 12.06
N VAL A 461 20.07 21.89 11.00
CA VAL A 461 19.52 22.51 9.79
C VAL A 461 19.71 21.55 8.62
N LEU A 462 18.61 21.16 7.98
CA LEU A 462 18.57 20.26 6.83
C LEU A 462 18.11 21.05 5.62
N ARG A 463 18.88 21.03 4.53
CA ARG A 463 18.50 21.60 3.23
C ARG A 463 18.38 20.47 2.22
N PHE A 464 17.20 20.34 1.63
CA PHE A 464 16.90 19.30 0.66
C PHE A 464 17.05 19.88 -0.74
N GLU A 465 17.73 19.13 -1.62
CA GLU A 465 17.99 19.51 -3.00
C GLU A 465 17.52 18.42 -3.98
N GLY A 466 17.26 18.82 -5.22
CA GLY A 466 16.81 17.94 -6.29
C GLY A 466 15.67 16.99 -5.90
N ILE A 467 15.90 15.68 -6.06
CA ILE A 467 14.89 14.66 -5.75
C ILE A 467 14.57 14.54 -4.26
N ASN A 468 15.53 14.88 -3.39
CA ASN A 468 15.30 14.94 -1.95
C ASN A 468 14.33 16.08 -1.61
N ASP A 469 14.40 17.23 -2.29
CA ASP A 469 13.38 18.28 -2.15
C ASP A 469 12.03 17.75 -2.68
N ASN A 470 11.99 17.33 -3.94
CA ASN A 470 10.75 16.96 -4.63
C ASN A 470 9.95 15.87 -3.89
N ASN A 471 10.60 14.81 -3.43
CA ASN A 471 9.92 13.69 -2.76
C ASN A 471 9.44 14.07 -1.35
N TYR A 472 10.27 14.75 -0.55
CA TYR A 472 9.88 15.17 0.79
C TYR A 472 8.81 16.25 0.75
N ARG A 473 8.95 17.26 -0.12
CA ARG A 473 7.94 18.29 -0.38
C ARG A 473 6.63 17.67 -0.87
N GLY A 474 6.70 16.74 -1.81
CA GLY A 474 5.54 16.03 -2.33
C GLY A 474 4.81 15.23 -1.26
N TYR A 475 5.55 14.54 -0.40
CA TYR A 475 4.99 13.86 0.77
C TYR A 475 4.36 14.86 1.76
N PHE A 476 5.10 15.91 2.15
CA PHE A 476 4.63 16.92 3.09
C PHE A 476 3.43 17.73 2.58
N SER A 477 3.29 17.92 1.26
CA SER A 477 2.13 18.57 0.66
C SER A 477 0.81 17.82 0.88
N ARG A 478 0.88 16.52 1.22
CA ARG A 478 -0.27 15.63 1.40
C ARG A 478 -0.59 15.32 2.87
N ILE A 479 0.22 15.80 3.81
CA ILE A 479 0.06 15.54 5.25
C ILE A 479 0.06 16.84 6.07
N LYS A 480 -0.57 16.79 7.26
CA LYS A 480 -0.77 17.96 8.14
C LYS A 480 0.53 18.39 8.84
N PRO A 481 0.70 19.67 9.24
CA PRO A 481 1.87 20.13 9.99
C PRO A 481 2.20 19.28 11.24
N ALA A 482 1.17 18.85 11.99
CA ALA A 482 1.34 17.95 13.13
C ALA A 482 1.93 16.58 12.71
N GLU A 483 1.53 16.02 11.56
CA GLU A 483 2.08 14.78 11.04
C GLU A 483 3.53 14.96 10.54
N ARG A 484 3.87 16.14 10.00
CA ARG A 484 5.26 16.52 9.66
C ARG A 484 6.11 16.62 10.93
N ARG A 485 5.59 17.22 12.00
CA ARG A 485 6.25 17.25 13.31
C ARG A 485 6.46 15.84 13.86
N GLN A 486 5.43 15.00 13.84
CA GLN A 486 5.55 13.59 14.26
C GLN A 486 6.58 12.83 13.40
N PHE A 487 6.73 13.16 12.11
CA PHE A 487 7.78 12.61 11.27
C PHE A 487 9.17 12.97 11.81
N PHE A 488 9.43 14.26 12.07
CA PHE A 488 10.73 14.69 12.61
C PHE A 488 10.96 14.31 14.08
N GLU A 489 9.91 14.10 14.87
CA GLU A 489 10.01 13.49 16.21
C GLU A 489 10.48 12.04 16.13
N ARG A 490 9.98 11.26 15.15
CA ARG A 490 10.48 9.89 14.91
C ARG A 490 11.94 9.91 14.44
N VAL A 491 12.30 10.87 13.59
CA VAL A 491 13.69 11.07 13.17
C VAL A 491 14.56 11.40 14.40
N ALA A 492 14.16 12.36 15.23
CA ALA A 492 14.89 12.70 16.46
C ALA A 492 15.08 11.47 17.38
N LYS A 493 14.01 10.69 17.59
CA LYS A 493 14.02 9.47 18.42
C LYS A 493 14.79 8.30 17.81
N SER A 494 14.91 8.22 16.48
CA SER A 494 15.73 7.19 15.82
C SER A 494 17.22 7.50 15.91
N ILE A 495 17.58 8.80 16.01
CA ILE A 495 18.97 9.24 16.14
C ILE A 495 19.42 9.19 17.60
N VAL A 496 18.60 9.68 18.53
CA VAL A 496 18.89 9.71 19.97
C VAL A 496 17.68 9.18 20.75
N ALA A 497 17.89 8.13 21.53
CA ALA A 497 16.84 7.57 22.38
C ALA A 497 16.38 8.59 23.44
N GLY A 498 15.07 8.71 23.66
CA GLY A 498 14.51 9.68 24.62
C GLY A 498 14.58 11.15 24.17
N ALA A 499 14.92 11.41 22.90
CA ALA A 499 14.94 12.76 22.34
C ALA A 499 13.54 13.40 22.27
N THR A 500 13.50 14.66 22.69
CA THR A 500 12.39 15.59 22.57
C THR A 500 12.68 16.64 21.50
N LEU A 501 11.79 16.77 20.53
CA LEU A 501 11.83 17.83 19.53
C LEU A 501 11.21 19.11 20.10
N THR A 502 12.05 19.99 20.65
CA THR A 502 11.60 21.24 21.30
C THR A 502 11.17 22.30 20.28
N ARG A 503 11.83 22.37 19.13
CA ARG A 503 11.49 23.31 18.05
C ARG A 503 11.55 22.63 16.69
N LEU A 504 10.64 23.00 15.80
CA LEU A 504 10.64 22.60 14.40
C LEU A 504 10.18 23.78 13.54
N SER A 505 10.92 24.08 12.48
CA SER A 505 10.47 24.95 11.39
C SER A 505 10.72 24.26 10.06
N ILE A 506 9.72 24.28 9.18
CA ILE A 506 9.83 23.77 7.81
C ILE A 506 9.52 24.95 6.89
N GLU A 507 10.45 25.27 6.00
CA GLU A 507 10.38 26.39 5.06
C GLU A 507 10.53 25.88 3.63
N PRO A 508 9.79 26.43 2.65
CA PRO A 508 8.69 27.38 2.84
C PRO A 508 7.47 26.73 3.53
N ALA A 509 6.56 27.53 4.09
CA ALA A 509 5.35 27.00 4.74
C ALA A 509 4.37 26.40 3.70
N ASP A 510 4.24 27.07 2.55
CA ASP A 510 3.54 26.56 1.38
C ASP A 510 4.46 25.61 0.60
N MET A 511 4.11 24.32 0.57
CA MET A 511 4.87 23.31 -0.17
C MET A 511 4.83 23.55 -1.70
N GLN A 512 3.91 24.36 -2.21
CA GLN A 512 3.88 24.75 -3.63
C GLN A 512 4.81 25.94 -3.94
N ASP A 513 5.35 26.62 -2.92
CA ASP A 513 6.39 27.64 -3.15
C ASP A 513 7.71 26.95 -3.53
N THR A 514 7.99 26.90 -4.82
CA THR A 514 9.20 26.33 -5.39
C THR A 514 10.30 27.38 -5.64
N SER A 515 10.09 28.63 -5.19
CA SER A 515 11.11 29.68 -5.28
C SER A 515 12.28 29.46 -4.31
N GLN A 516 12.05 28.72 -3.23
CA GLN A 516 13.04 28.39 -2.20
C GLN A 516 13.14 26.87 -2.00
N PRO A 517 14.35 26.33 -1.72
CA PRO A 517 14.52 24.92 -1.39
C PRO A 517 13.86 24.58 -0.06
N LEU A 518 13.41 23.34 0.07
CA LEU A 518 12.87 22.82 1.31
C LEU A 518 13.97 22.81 2.38
N THR A 519 13.75 23.54 3.46
CA THR A 519 14.66 23.66 4.59
C THR A 519 13.94 23.29 5.88
N VAL A 520 14.57 22.45 6.71
CA VAL A 520 14.04 22.05 8.01
C VAL A 520 15.03 22.43 9.09
N ARG A 521 14.57 23.12 10.13
CA ARG A 521 15.37 23.37 11.34
C ARG A 521 14.71 22.69 12.52
N MET A 522 15.51 21.99 13.32
CA MET A 522 15.04 21.28 14.49
C MET A 522 15.95 21.49 15.68
N ASP A 523 15.33 21.79 16.82
CA ASP A 523 16.01 21.82 18.12
C ASP A 523 15.59 20.58 18.89
N ILE A 524 16.57 19.78 19.31
CA ILE A 524 16.37 18.50 19.99
C ILE A 524 17.02 18.57 21.36
N THR A 525 16.33 18.07 22.38
CA THR A 525 16.92 17.83 23.71
C THR A 525 16.75 16.37 24.07
N ALA A 526 17.76 15.72 24.62
CA ALA A 526 17.65 14.34 25.09
C ALA A 526 18.33 14.22 26.46
N PRO A 527 17.64 13.74 27.50
CA PRO A 527 18.28 13.52 28.79
C PRO A 527 19.16 12.27 28.74
N ASP A 528 20.25 12.26 29.51
CA ASP A 528 21.06 11.07 29.79
C ASP A 528 21.51 10.28 28.53
N VAL A 529 22.16 10.95 27.58
CA VAL A 529 22.62 10.32 26.32
C VAL A 529 23.93 9.52 26.47
N LEU A 530 24.54 9.60 27.65
CA LEU A 530 25.81 8.93 27.97
C LEU A 530 25.53 7.56 28.58
N VAL A 531 25.94 6.50 27.89
CA VAL A 531 25.94 5.16 28.48
C VAL A 531 27.13 5.06 29.42
N SER A 532 26.87 5.19 30.72
CA SER A 532 27.91 5.29 31.76
C SER A 532 27.98 4.05 32.66
N SER A 533 29.19 3.70 33.06
CA SER A 533 29.54 2.76 34.14
C SER A 533 30.48 3.46 35.13
N ASP A 534 30.79 2.83 36.27
CA ASP A 534 31.73 3.37 37.28
C ASP A 534 33.15 3.67 36.74
N ARG A 535 33.47 3.24 35.51
CA ARG A 535 34.82 3.30 34.92
C ARG A 535 34.90 3.97 33.54
N CYS A 536 33.79 4.14 32.81
CA CYS A 536 33.76 4.80 31.50
C CYS A 536 32.32 5.15 31.07
N SER A 537 32.22 6.11 30.14
CA SER A 537 31.01 6.57 29.46
C SER A 537 31.19 6.44 27.95
N THR A 538 30.13 6.22 27.19
CA THR A 538 30.17 6.25 25.71
C THR A 538 28.87 6.81 25.18
N MET A 539 28.89 7.35 23.96
CA MET A 539 27.67 7.81 23.29
C MET A 539 27.70 7.44 21.81
N GLN A 540 26.52 7.19 21.26
CA GLN A 540 26.36 7.08 19.82
C GLN A 540 26.30 8.51 19.23
N PRO A 541 27.15 8.87 18.25
CA PRO A 541 27.08 10.19 17.62
C PRO A 541 25.71 10.41 16.97
N PRO A 542 25.03 11.54 17.25
CA PRO A 542 23.69 11.80 16.75
C PRO A 542 23.70 12.29 15.29
N LEU A 543 23.96 11.35 14.37
CA LEU A 543 24.00 11.62 12.93
C LEU A 543 22.59 11.53 12.31
N VAL A 544 22.00 12.68 11.99
CA VAL A 544 20.67 12.81 11.39
C VAL A 544 20.60 12.17 10.00
N GLY A 545 21.70 12.23 9.25
CA GLY A 545 21.79 11.72 7.88
C GLY A 545 21.59 10.22 7.73
N THR A 546 21.66 9.48 8.84
CA THR A 546 21.35 8.04 8.88
C THR A 546 19.85 7.74 8.83
N SER A 547 19.00 8.75 9.05
CA SER A 547 17.54 8.62 9.15
C SER A 547 16.78 9.46 8.10
N VAL A 548 17.45 10.31 7.35
CA VAL A 548 16.87 11.23 6.36
C VAL A 548 17.64 11.14 5.03
N GLY A 549 16.95 11.31 3.90
CA GLY A 549 17.52 11.26 2.55
C GLY A 549 17.10 10.01 1.78
N MET A 550 16.88 10.16 0.46
CA MET A 550 16.42 9.08 -0.44
C MET A 550 17.33 7.85 -0.42
N VAL A 551 18.64 8.05 -0.20
CA VAL A 551 19.63 6.97 -0.05
C VAL A 551 19.23 5.91 0.98
N ASN A 552 18.68 6.34 2.13
CA ASN A 552 18.27 5.42 3.20
C ASN A 552 17.04 4.57 2.84
N PHE A 553 16.24 4.99 1.85
CA PHE A 553 15.13 4.18 1.34
C PHE A 553 15.62 3.16 0.32
N ILE A 554 16.55 3.56 -0.57
CA ILE A 554 17.14 2.68 -1.60
C ILE A 554 17.83 1.47 -0.96
N LEU A 555 18.55 1.68 0.16
CA LEU A 555 19.26 0.62 0.88
C LEU A 555 18.35 -0.45 1.49
N ARG A 556 17.03 -0.21 1.62
CA ARG A 556 16.10 -1.22 2.15
C ARG A 556 15.94 -2.42 1.21
N SER A 557 16.30 -2.27 -0.06
CA SER A 557 16.22 -3.31 -1.09
C SER A 557 17.50 -4.15 -1.26
N THR A 558 18.51 -4.02 -0.39
CA THR A 558 19.81 -4.70 -0.52
C THR A 558 19.93 -5.99 0.33
N GLY A 559 18.80 -6.65 0.59
CA GLY A 559 18.72 -7.84 1.45
C GLY A 559 19.26 -9.13 0.81
N LEU A 560 19.40 -9.20 -0.51
CA LEU A 560 19.84 -10.40 -1.24
C LEU A 560 21.37 -10.59 -1.17
N ASP A 561 21.84 -11.84 -1.18
CA ASP A 561 23.29 -12.16 -1.24
C ASP A 561 23.89 -11.90 -2.63
N LYS A 562 23.13 -12.24 -3.68
CA LYS A 562 23.45 -12.05 -5.09
C LYS A 562 22.17 -11.77 -5.87
N ARG A 563 22.31 -11.22 -7.08
CA ARG A 563 21.18 -10.88 -7.96
C ARG A 563 21.35 -11.50 -9.35
N THR A 564 20.23 -11.80 -9.98
CA THR A 564 20.16 -12.13 -11.41
C THR A 564 19.88 -10.88 -12.23
N TYR A 565 19.04 -9.98 -11.71
CA TYR A 565 18.64 -8.76 -12.40
C TYR A 565 19.32 -7.53 -11.80
N PRO A 566 19.52 -6.46 -12.58
CA PRO A 566 19.96 -5.20 -12.03
C PRO A 566 19.08 -4.73 -10.86
N MET A 567 19.66 -3.96 -9.95
CA MET A 567 18.92 -3.25 -8.91
C MET A 567 18.74 -1.79 -9.33
N THR A 568 17.50 -1.38 -9.62
CA THR A 568 17.20 0.02 -9.94
C THR A 568 17.16 0.84 -8.66
N THR A 569 17.77 2.01 -8.70
CA THR A 569 17.67 3.03 -7.64
C THR A 569 16.79 4.20 -8.07
N ASP A 570 16.49 4.29 -9.37
CA ASP A 570 15.74 5.33 -10.07
C ASP A 570 16.40 6.73 -10.06
N MET A 571 17.42 6.94 -9.22
CA MET A 571 18.09 8.23 -9.03
C MET A 571 19.47 8.06 -8.39
N ALA A 572 20.41 8.93 -8.77
CA ALA A 572 21.61 9.18 -7.99
C ALA A 572 21.29 10.22 -6.90
N CYS A 573 21.66 9.97 -5.65
CA CYS A 573 21.33 10.84 -4.53
C CYS A 573 22.21 10.57 -3.31
N GLY A 574 22.19 11.47 -2.32
CA GLY A 574 22.98 11.26 -1.11
C GLY A 574 22.69 12.24 0.02
N VAL A 575 23.53 12.15 1.05
CA VAL A 575 23.50 13.00 2.23
C VAL A 575 24.91 13.45 2.58
N ARG A 576 25.05 14.72 2.94
CA ARG A 576 26.27 15.29 3.53
C ARG A 576 25.94 15.93 4.86
N GLU A 577 26.60 15.49 5.92
CA GLU A 577 26.35 15.94 7.29
C GLU A 577 27.63 16.39 7.97
N THR A 578 27.53 17.50 8.71
CA THR A 578 28.53 17.96 9.67
C THR A 578 27.94 18.02 11.06
N LEU A 579 28.73 17.63 12.06
CA LEU A 579 28.34 17.56 13.46
C LEU A 579 29.37 18.29 14.33
N ARG A 580 28.92 19.16 15.25
CA ARG A 580 29.76 19.76 16.29
C ARG A 580 29.04 19.73 17.64
N ILE A 581 29.55 18.98 18.60
CA ILE A 581 28.97 18.90 19.95
C ILE A 581 30.00 19.35 20.97
N THR A 582 29.70 20.39 21.73
CA THR A 582 30.51 20.80 22.89
C THR A 582 30.39 19.75 23.98
N LEU A 583 31.52 19.22 24.45
CA LEU A 583 31.57 18.22 25.52
C LEU A 583 31.81 18.90 26.87
N PRO A 584 31.25 18.40 27.98
CA PRO A 584 31.59 18.86 29.32
C PRO A 584 33.00 18.43 29.71
N ASP A 585 33.66 19.22 30.56
CA ASP A 585 35.04 18.96 31.02
C ASP A 585 35.16 17.61 31.77
N SER A 586 34.07 17.15 32.38
CA SER A 586 34.01 15.86 33.09
C SER A 586 34.32 14.65 32.23
N LEU A 587 34.05 14.69 30.91
CA LEU A 587 34.19 13.52 30.02
C LEU A 587 35.63 13.05 29.79
N GLY A 588 36.63 13.82 30.25
CA GLY A 588 38.04 13.43 30.23
C GLY A 588 38.60 13.20 28.83
N GLN A 589 39.70 12.43 28.74
CA GLN A 589 40.30 12.07 27.45
C GLN A 589 39.46 11.01 26.74
N ALA A 590 39.20 11.23 25.45
CA ALA A 590 38.42 10.34 24.62
C ALA A 590 39.29 9.40 23.77
N VAL A 591 38.86 8.15 23.62
CA VAL A 591 39.37 7.25 22.57
C VAL A 591 38.46 7.36 21.35
N MET A 592 39.03 7.76 20.20
CA MET A 592 38.27 8.01 18.97
C MET A 592 38.35 6.83 17.99
N PRO A 593 37.23 6.43 17.37
CA PRO A 593 37.25 5.41 16.34
C PRO A 593 37.81 5.93 15.01
N THR A 594 38.51 5.06 14.27
CA THR A 594 38.92 5.32 12.88
C THR A 594 37.95 4.66 11.90
N PHE A 595 37.73 5.29 10.74
CA PHE A 595 36.83 4.80 9.70
C PHE A 595 37.58 4.63 8.37
N THR A 596 37.23 3.60 7.61
CA THR A 596 37.81 3.35 6.27
C THR A 596 36.90 3.97 5.20
N PRO A 597 37.31 5.01 4.47
CA PRO A 597 36.47 5.62 3.43
C PRO A 597 36.28 4.68 2.24
N ILE A 598 35.20 4.89 1.50
CA ILE A 598 34.86 4.20 0.26
C ILE A 598 34.70 5.28 -0.82
N ASP A 599 35.50 5.17 -1.87
CA ASP A 599 35.44 6.02 -3.05
C ASP A 599 35.37 5.12 -4.28
N ASP A 600 34.13 4.79 -4.69
CA ASP A 600 33.81 3.93 -5.83
C ASP A 600 32.90 4.71 -6.81
N PRO A 601 33.02 4.50 -8.13
CA PRO A 601 32.15 5.17 -9.11
C PRO A 601 30.65 4.99 -8.89
N THR A 602 30.23 3.95 -8.17
CA THR A 602 28.82 3.68 -7.85
C THR A 602 28.40 4.18 -6.47
N LEU A 603 29.35 4.35 -5.54
CA LEU A 603 29.10 4.63 -4.13
C LEU A 603 30.25 5.43 -3.50
N THR A 604 29.92 6.53 -2.84
CA THR A 604 30.87 7.27 -2.00
C THR A 604 30.41 7.22 -0.55
N TRP A 605 31.28 6.78 0.37
CA TRP A 605 31.02 6.81 1.81
C TRP A 605 32.25 7.29 2.57
N ASN A 606 32.07 8.31 3.42
CA ASN A 606 33.14 8.82 4.26
C ASN A 606 32.58 9.25 5.62
N ARG A 607 33.27 8.85 6.69
CA ARG A 607 32.94 9.26 8.06
C ARG A 607 34.21 9.65 8.80
N SER A 608 34.16 10.75 9.54
CA SER A 608 35.23 11.13 10.46
C SER A 608 34.66 11.61 11.77
N LEU A 609 35.36 11.33 12.87
CA LEU A 609 35.10 11.90 14.19
C LEU A 609 36.44 12.30 14.79
N ARG A 610 36.50 13.48 15.40
CA ARG A 610 37.66 13.95 16.16
C ARG A 610 37.21 14.83 17.32
N ILE A 611 38.08 14.98 18.31
CA ILE A 611 37.95 16.04 19.31
C ILE A 611 38.79 17.22 18.85
N ASP A 612 38.20 18.40 18.82
CA ASP A 612 38.83 19.67 18.46
C ASP A 612 38.31 20.75 19.42
N ASP A 613 39.22 21.35 20.20
CA ASP A 613 38.92 22.40 21.18
C ASP A 613 37.72 22.09 22.12
N GLY A 614 37.71 20.89 22.73
CA GLY A 614 36.62 20.46 23.62
C GLY A 614 35.31 20.09 22.90
N GLN A 615 35.28 20.10 21.56
CA GLN A 615 34.12 19.71 20.76
C GLN A 615 34.35 18.37 20.05
N LEU A 616 33.33 17.52 20.06
CA LEU A 616 33.23 16.40 19.13
C LEU A 616 32.84 16.92 17.75
N VAL A 617 33.77 16.89 16.81
CA VAL A 617 33.57 17.28 15.41
C VAL A 617 33.45 16.03 14.54
N GLY A 618 32.37 15.94 13.77
CA GLY A 618 32.09 14.82 12.88
C GLY A 618 31.70 15.24 11.47
N THR A 619 32.05 14.39 10.50
CA THR A 619 31.55 14.48 9.12
C THR A 619 30.99 13.14 8.70
N ASN A 620 29.91 13.13 7.92
CA ASN A 620 29.33 11.94 7.33
C ASN A 620 28.85 12.25 5.90
N GLU A 621 29.36 11.50 4.93
CA GLU A 621 28.95 11.57 3.53
C GLU A 621 28.53 10.17 3.07
N PHE A 622 27.38 10.08 2.41
CA PHE A 622 26.87 8.86 1.79
C PHE A 622 26.17 9.21 0.48
N LEU A 623 26.78 8.85 -0.65
CA LEU A 623 26.26 9.08 -1.99
C LEU A 623 26.09 7.76 -2.74
N ILE A 624 24.94 7.58 -3.39
CA ILE A 624 24.75 6.60 -4.46
C ILE A 624 24.85 7.37 -5.78
N ASN A 625 25.83 7.02 -6.60
CA ASN A 625 26.21 7.78 -7.79
C ASN A 625 25.58 7.24 -9.08
N VAL A 626 24.82 6.15 -8.99
CA VAL A 626 24.21 5.46 -10.14
C VAL A 626 22.69 5.30 -9.98
N VAL A 627 21.99 5.22 -11.11
CA VAL A 627 20.54 4.97 -11.19
C VAL A 627 20.21 3.46 -11.20
N GLU A 628 21.23 2.62 -11.33
CA GLU A 628 21.13 1.17 -11.41
C GLU A 628 22.47 0.51 -11.01
N PHE A 629 22.41 -0.58 -10.25
CA PHE A 629 23.55 -1.47 -10.01
C PHE A 629 23.37 -2.74 -10.84
N SER A 630 24.33 -3.06 -11.70
CA SER A 630 24.40 -4.40 -12.33
C SER A 630 24.58 -5.50 -11.27
N PRO A 631 24.30 -6.77 -11.57
CA PRO A 631 24.55 -7.88 -10.65
C PRO A 631 25.97 -7.92 -10.06
N THR A 632 26.99 -7.55 -10.85
CA THR A 632 28.38 -7.46 -10.39
C THR A 632 28.60 -6.28 -9.46
N GLN A 633 28.11 -5.09 -9.82
CA GLN A 633 28.21 -3.91 -8.96
C GLN A 633 27.41 -4.07 -7.66
N TYR A 634 26.33 -4.86 -7.67
CA TYR A 634 25.58 -5.19 -6.46
C TYR A 634 26.41 -6.00 -5.45
N LEU A 635 27.23 -6.95 -5.90
CA LEU A 635 28.13 -7.70 -5.01
C LEU A 635 29.16 -6.76 -4.35
N GLN A 636 29.65 -5.79 -5.12
CA GLN A 636 30.55 -4.76 -4.60
C GLN A 636 29.83 -3.84 -3.59
N LEU A 637 28.61 -3.41 -3.88
CA LEU A 637 27.76 -2.68 -2.94
C LEU A 637 27.57 -3.46 -1.64
N LYS A 638 27.36 -4.79 -1.69
CA LYS A 638 27.24 -5.62 -0.47
C LYS A 638 28.51 -5.61 0.37
N GLU A 639 29.68 -5.63 -0.24
CA GLU A 639 30.94 -5.55 0.50
C GLU A 639 31.15 -4.16 1.12
N HIS A 640 30.78 -3.10 0.39
CA HIS A 640 30.77 -1.75 0.92
C HIS A 640 29.80 -1.60 2.10
N LEU A 641 28.59 -2.16 2.01
CA LEU A 641 27.62 -2.13 3.11
C LEU A 641 28.08 -2.90 4.35
N ARG A 642 28.81 -4.02 4.21
CA ARG A 642 29.45 -4.71 5.35
C ARG A 642 30.51 -3.82 6.02
N THR A 643 31.33 -3.16 5.20
CA THR A 643 32.33 -2.21 5.69
C THR A 643 31.67 -1.05 6.41
N ILE A 644 30.60 -0.47 5.85
CA ILE A 644 29.82 0.60 6.46
C ILE A 644 29.22 0.12 7.77
N GLU A 645 28.45 -0.98 7.80
CA GLU A 645 27.81 -1.50 9.02
C GLU A 645 28.81 -1.74 10.16
N TYR A 646 29.96 -2.35 9.85
CA TYR A 646 31.04 -2.56 10.84
C TYR A 646 31.55 -1.23 11.40
N ASN A 647 31.73 -0.23 10.54
CA ASN A 647 32.18 1.10 10.92
C ASN A 647 31.11 1.89 11.68
N GLU A 648 29.82 1.74 11.37
CA GLU A 648 28.72 2.44 12.04
C GLU A 648 28.55 2.00 13.51
N ARG A 649 29.03 0.80 13.88
CA ARG A 649 29.02 0.31 15.26
C ARG A 649 30.10 0.93 16.15
N LYS A 650 31.05 1.68 15.59
CA LYS A 650 32.14 2.30 16.33
C LYS A 650 31.67 3.58 17.03
N MET A 651 32.03 3.74 18.30
CA MET A 651 31.64 4.88 19.15
C MET A 651 32.84 5.43 19.91
N PRO A 652 32.87 6.74 20.25
CA PRO A 652 33.85 7.30 21.18
C PRO A 652 33.58 6.89 22.64
N ILE A 653 34.64 6.76 23.46
CA ILE A 653 34.59 6.36 24.89
C ILE A 653 35.23 7.47 25.75
N PHE A 654 34.58 7.84 26.86
CA PHE A 654 34.75 8.97 27.78
C PHE A 654 34.61 8.53 29.27
N ALA A 655 34.49 9.41 30.28
CA ALA A 655 34.17 9.08 31.69
C ALA A 655 33.24 10.14 32.37
N GLY A 656 32.06 9.84 32.94
CA GLY A 656 30.95 10.81 33.32
C GLY A 656 30.83 11.29 34.81
N PRO A 657 29.67 11.73 35.43
CA PRO A 657 28.25 12.01 34.97
C PRO A 657 27.34 13.14 35.69
N ALA A 658 26.07 13.37 35.21
CA ALA A 658 24.67 13.47 35.84
C ALA A 658 23.74 14.76 36.11
N SER A 659 22.60 14.86 35.34
CA SER A 659 21.21 15.50 35.31
C SER A 659 20.74 16.82 36.05
N PRO A 660 19.47 17.40 35.95
CA PRO A 660 18.40 17.58 34.88
C PRO A 660 17.43 18.87 34.89
N SER A 661 16.70 19.17 33.77
CA SER A 661 15.23 19.54 33.49
C SER A 661 14.41 20.74 34.15
N PRO A 662 13.09 21.08 33.82
CA PRO A 662 12.37 21.61 32.59
C PRO A 662 11.28 22.74 32.83
N ALA A 663 10.53 23.19 31.77
CA ALA A 663 9.03 23.32 31.63
C ALA A 663 8.47 24.46 30.69
N THR A 664 7.16 24.45 30.36
CA THR A 664 6.45 24.90 29.09
C THR A 664 5.13 25.71 29.32
N ASP A 665 4.48 26.29 28.28
CA ASP A 665 3.01 26.64 28.25
C ASP A 665 2.38 26.92 26.85
N LEU A 666 1.02 27.08 26.80
CA LEU A 666 0.02 26.68 25.77
C LEU A 666 -0.70 27.81 24.94
N VAL A 667 -0.83 27.60 23.61
CA VAL A 667 -1.96 27.79 22.63
C VAL A 667 -1.32 27.79 21.21
N GLY A 668 -1.79 26.94 20.27
CA GLY A 668 -1.00 26.55 19.06
C GLY A 668 -1.61 26.87 17.68
N PRO A 669 -0.78 26.97 16.62
CA PRO A 669 -1.15 27.48 15.28
C PRO A 669 -1.70 26.45 14.25
N ASP A 670 -2.26 25.31 14.68
CA ASP A 670 -2.41 24.09 13.85
C ASP A 670 -3.84 23.68 13.39
N ASP A 671 -4.90 24.49 13.56
CA ASP A 671 -6.30 24.10 13.23
C ASP A 671 -6.66 24.19 11.73
N ASP A 672 -7.21 23.13 11.12
CA ASP A 672 -7.47 23.04 9.66
C ASP A 672 -8.77 23.72 9.18
N TYR A 673 -9.81 23.66 10.00
CA TYR A 673 -11.07 24.37 9.82
C TYR A 673 -11.74 24.57 11.17
N VAL A 674 -12.69 25.50 11.26
CA VAL A 674 -13.57 25.62 12.42
C VAL A 674 -15.00 25.28 12.02
N THR A 675 -15.64 24.40 12.79
CA THR A 675 -17.07 24.12 12.63
C THR A 675 -17.85 25.28 13.25
N LEU A 676 -18.48 26.12 12.43
CA LEU A 676 -19.24 27.28 12.89
C LEU A 676 -20.61 26.87 13.45
N ASP A 677 -21.27 25.95 12.77
CA ASP A 677 -22.55 25.40 13.22
C ASP A 677 -22.74 24.00 12.64
N ARG A 678 -23.17 23.06 13.48
CA ARG A 678 -23.53 21.70 13.05
C ARG A 678 -24.86 21.32 13.66
N ARG A 679 -25.86 21.02 12.83
CA ARG A 679 -27.17 20.59 13.31
C ARG A 679 -27.55 19.24 12.74
N ARG A 680 -28.08 18.36 13.59
CA ARG A 680 -28.60 17.05 13.17
C ARG A 680 -29.97 16.84 13.79
N ILE A 681 -30.98 16.67 12.95
CA ILE A 681 -32.37 16.47 13.38
C ILE A 681 -32.79 15.09 12.89
N TYR A 682 -33.07 14.20 13.83
CA TYR A 682 -33.65 12.89 13.61
C TYR A 682 -35.16 12.98 13.79
N THR A 683 -35.93 12.63 12.77
CA THR A 683 -37.38 12.56 12.85
C THR A 683 -37.81 11.11 12.67
N LEU A 684 -38.26 10.49 13.77
CA LEU A 684 -38.67 9.10 13.81
C LEU A 684 -40.15 9.04 13.43
N LYS A 685 -40.46 8.22 12.44
CA LYS A 685 -41.85 7.86 12.14
C LYS A 685 -42.30 6.74 13.07
N ASP A 686 -41.41 5.77 13.27
CA ASP A 686 -41.57 4.61 14.15
C ASP A 686 -40.17 4.08 14.52
N ALA A 687 -40.11 2.91 15.16
CA ALA A 687 -38.85 2.30 15.59
C ALA A 687 -37.90 1.95 14.44
N ARG A 688 -38.39 1.75 13.21
CA ARG A 688 -37.63 1.19 12.07
C ARG A 688 -37.43 2.18 10.92
N ASN A 689 -38.19 3.27 10.92
CA ASN A 689 -38.24 4.26 9.86
C ASN A 689 -38.01 5.67 10.41
N TRP A 690 -36.96 6.34 9.93
CA TRP A 690 -36.65 7.71 10.34
C TRP A 690 -35.94 8.49 9.23
N THR A 691 -35.95 9.80 9.39
CA THR A 691 -35.16 10.71 8.55
C THR A 691 -34.13 11.43 9.42
N LEU A 692 -32.90 11.54 8.95
CA LEU A 692 -31.89 12.45 9.46
C LEU A 692 -31.75 13.63 8.50
N THR A 693 -31.97 14.85 8.99
CA THR A 693 -31.56 16.09 8.31
C THR A 693 -30.34 16.64 9.02
N ALA A 694 -29.20 16.68 8.32
CA ALA A 694 -27.93 17.14 8.87
C ALA A 694 -27.44 18.38 8.10
N SER A 695 -27.27 19.50 8.79
CA SER A 695 -26.64 20.70 8.25
C SER A 695 -25.29 20.95 8.92
N MET A 696 -24.34 21.45 8.13
CA MET A 696 -22.99 21.76 8.59
C MET A 696 -22.54 23.05 7.95
N THR A 697 -22.06 23.98 8.77
CA THR A 697 -21.38 25.19 8.37
C THR A 697 -19.97 25.16 8.94
N LYS A 698 -18.95 25.19 8.09
CA LYS A 698 -17.54 25.22 8.50
C LYS A 698 -16.76 26.28 7.74
N LYS A 699 -15.78 26.90 8.41
CA LYS A 699 -14.85 27.84 7.81
C LYS A 699 -13.48 27.19 7.65
N ILE A 700 -12.94 27.20 6.44
CA ILE A 700 -11.64 26.60 6.13
C ILE A 700 -10.52 27.52 6.62
N LEU A 701 -9.52 26.97 7.30
CA LEU A 701 -8.43 27.73 7.90
C LEU A 701 -7.07 27.41 7.27
N THR A 702 -6.89 26.20 6.71
CA THR A 702 -5.63 25.77 6.09
C THR A 702 -5.83 25.19 4.68
N HIS A 703 -4.73 25.04 3.93
CA HIS A 703 -4.73 24.33 2.65
C HIS A 703 -5.13 22.85 2.82
N ALA A 704 -4.72 22.19 3.91
CA ALA A 704 -5.12 20.82 4.19
C ALA A 704 -6.65 20.72 4.40
N GLY A 705 -7.22 21.67 5.16
CA GLY A 705 -8.66 21.81 5.32
C GLY A 705 -9.40 22.04 4.00
N LYS A 706 -8.81 22.80 3.06
CA LYS A 706 -9.32 22.97 1.69
C LYS A 706 -9.40 21.64 0.93
N THR A 707 -8.30 20.87 0.88
CA THR A 707 -8.27 19.58 0.17
C THR A 707 -9.26 18.58 0.76
N GLU A 708 -9.30 18.45 2.09
CA GLU A 708 -10.23 17.54 2.79
C GLU A 708 -11.69 17.94 2.58
N SER A 709 -11.97 19.24 2.48
CA SER A 709 -13.33 19.77 2.39
C SER A 709 -13.83 20.04 0.97
N ALA A 710 -13.01 19.83 -0.06
CA ALA A 710 -13.37 20.09 -1.45
C ALA A 710 -14.38 19.06 -2.02
N GLU A 711 -14.52 17.90 -1.38
CA GLU A 711 -15.48 16.86 -1.75
C GLU A 711 -16.29 16.43 -0.54
N LEU A 712 -17.60 16.21 -0.71
CA LEU A 712 -18.45 15.56 0.29
C LEU A 712 -18.79 14.15 -0.18
N LYS A 713 -18.55 13.14 0.64
CA LYS A 713 -18.82 11.73 0.31
C LYS A 713 -19.82 11.14 1.29
N PHE A 714 -20.90 10.56 0.76
CA PHE A 714 -21.95 9.92 1.55
C PHE A 714 -22.24 8.51 1.01
N SER A 715 -21.71 7.50 1.68
CA SER A 715 -22.01 6.10 1.38
C SER A 715 -23.34 5.67 2.01
N TYR A 716 -24.10 4.86 1.28
CA TYR A 716 -25.40 4.31 1.69
C TYR A 716 -25.77 3.07 0.86
N ASN A 717 -26.73 2.27 1.35
CA ASN A 717 -27.32 1.20 0.56
C ASN A 717 -28.76 1.57 0.13
N PRO A 718 -29.04 1.72 -1.17
CA PRO A 718 -30.37 2.08 -1.66
C PRO A 718 -31.51 1.15 -1.23
N ALA A 719 -31.22 -0.10 -0.85
CA ALA A 719 -32.21 -1.09 -0.43
C ALA A 719 -33.07 -0.61 0.76
N TRP A 720 -32.49 0.19 1.64
CA TRP A 720 -33.10 0.59 2.92
C TRP A 720 -32.66 1.99 3.39
N GLU A 721 -31.90 2.70 2.56
CA GLU A 721 -31.46 4.07 2.80
C GLU A 721 -31.61 4.91 1.53
N ASP A 722 -31.88 6.20 1.66
CA ASP A 722 -31.83 7.18 0.57
C ASP A 722 -31.06 8.39 1.07
N VAL A 723 -30.11 8.89 0.29
CA VAL A 723 -29.29 10.07 0.64
C VAL A 723 -29.46 11.13 -0.42
N LYS A 724 -29.85 12.34 0.01
CA LYS A 724 -30.06 13.49 -0.85
C LYS A 724 -29.32 14.70 -0.30
N LEU A 725 -28.56 15.36 -1.16
CA LEU A 725 -28.08 16.71 -0.90
C LEU A 725 -29.28 17.66 -1.03
N VAL A 726 -29.66 18.34 0.05
CA VAL A 726 -30.74 19.34 0.04
C VAL A 726 -30.20 20.66 -0.49
N LYS A 727 -29.04 21.06 0.00
CA LYS A 727 -28.35 22.29 -0.41
C LYS A 727 -26.85 22.17 -0.10
N ALA A 728 -25.99 22.75 -0.93
CA ALA A 728 -24.61 23.02 -0.56
C ALA A 728 -24.13 24.31 -1.22
N THR A 729 -23.48 25.16 -0.44
CA THR A 729 -22.96 26.46 -0.88
C THR A 729 -21.56 26.67 -0.34
N VAL A 730 -20.69 27.24 -1.17
CA VAL A 730 -19.36 27.73 -0.78
C VAL A 730 -19.41 29.25 -0.85
N THR A 731 -19.16 29.91 0.27
CA THR A 731 -18.97 31.37 0.35
C THR A 731 -17.48 31.64 0.36
N ALA A 732 -16.96 32.31 -0.66
CA ALA A 732 -15.56 32.70 -0.75
C ALA A 732 -15.21 33.79 0.30
N PRO A 733 -13.92 34.00 0.62
CA PRO A 733 -13.49 35.03 1.57
C PRO A 733 -13.95 36.46 1.20
N ASP A 734 -14.15 36.72 -0.10
CA ASP A 734 -14.65 38.00 -0.63
C ASP A 734 -16.18 38.17 -0.51
N GLY A 735 -16.90 37.17 0.01
CA GLY A 735 -18.34 37.16 0.19
C GLY A 735 -19.12 36.55 -0.99
N THR A 736 -18.47 36.12 -2.07
CA THR A 736 -19.13 35.50 -3.22
C THR A 736 -19.68 34.12 -2.86
N VAL A 737 -20.99 33.89 -3.04
CA VAL A 737 -21.63 32.60 -2.77
C VAL A 737 -21.81 31.81 -4.05
N LYS A 738 -21.35 30.56 -4.08
CA LYS A 738 -21.61 29.59 -5.15
C LYS A 738 -22.37 28.40 -4.60
N GLU A 739 -23.47 28.04 -5.25
CA GLU A 739 -24.25 26.85 -4.93
C GLU A 739 -23.81 25.67 -5.81
N VAL A 740 -23.81 24.48 -5.22
CA VAL A 740 -23.50 23.23 -5.93
C VAL A 740 -24.53 22.97 -7.01
N ARG A 741 -24.06 22.65 -8.21
CA ARG A 741 -24.88 22.33 -9.37
C ARG A 741 -25.03 20.83 -9.54
N LYS A 742 -25.99 20.42 -10.37
CA LYS A 742 -26.29 19.00 -10.60
C LYS A 742 -25.10 18.23 -11.18
N GLU A 743 -24.28 18.88 -11.99
CA GLU A 743 -23.11 18.30 -12.66
C GLU A 743 -21.96 17.99 -11.68
N GLU A 744 -22.00 18.57 -10.47
CA GLU A 744 -20.99 18.38 -9.43
C GLU A 744 -21.35 17.23 -8.47
N ILE A 745 -22.54 16.63 -8.65
CA ILE A 745 -23.06 15.52 -7.85
C ILE A 745 -22.91 14.22 -8.66
N ASN A 746 -22.06 13.33 -8.17
CA ASN A 746 -21.73 12.04 -8.77
C ASN A 746 -22.25 10.89 -7.89
N LEU A 747 -22.67 9.79 -8.51
CA LEU A 747 -23.08 8.57 -7.81
C LEU A 747 -22.20 7.41 -8.25
N MET A 748 -21.49 6.80 -7.31
CA MET A 748 -20.57 5.67 -7.55
C MET A 748 -21.10 4.39 -6.91
N ASP A 749 -20.76 3.22 -7.47
CA ASP A 749 -20.96 1.92 -6.82
C ASP A 749 -19.89 1.72 -5.73
N ALA A 750 -20.23 1.01 -4.64
CA ALA A 750 -19.24 0.55 -3.67
C ALA A 750 -18.28 -0.48 -4.31
N GLU A 751 -17.04 -0.54 -3.83
CA GLU A 751 -15.94 -1.30 -4.45
C GLU A 751 -16.26 -2.81 -4.61
N TRP A 752 -16.94 -3.41 -3.62
CA TRP A 752 -17.32 -4.82 -3.64
C TRP A 752 -18.47 -5.15 -4.63
N VAL A 753 -19.22 -4.15 -5.12
CA VAL A 753 -20.43 -4.36 -5.95
C VAL A 753 -20.08 -5.08 -7.25
N ALA A 754 -18.93 -4.79 -7.84
CA ALA A 754 -18.47 -5.45 -9.06
C ALA A 754 -18.30 -6.96 -8.85
N MET A 755 -18.00 -7.37 -7.62
CA MET A 755 -17.64 -8.73 -7.26
C MET A 755 -18.80 -9.57 -6.72
N ALA A 756 -19.92 -8.95 -6.34
CA ALA A 756 -20.96 -9.56 -5.50
C ALA A 756 -22.39 -9.20 -5.93
N LYS A 757 -22.79 -9.62 -7.14
CA LYS A 757 -24.06 -9.27 -7.80
C LYS A 757 -25.33 -9.63 -7.00
N ARG A 758 -25.25 -10.58 -6.06
CA ARG A 758 -26.39 -11.05 -5.25
C ARG A 758 -26.88 -9.99 -4.25
N TYR A 759 -26.00 -9.11 -3.79
CA TYR A 759 -26.36 -8.11 -2.78
C TYR A 759 -26.82 -6.81 -3.42
N PRO A 760 -27.73 -6.07 -2.77
CA PRO A 760 -28.11 -4.74 -3.22
C PRO A 760 -26.89 -3.82 -3.29
N ALA A 761 -26.65 -3.24 -4.47
CA ALA A 761 -25.45 -2.44 -4.73
C ALA A 761 -25.35 -1.24 -3.79
N GLY A 762 -24.34 -1.24 -2.91
CA GLY A 762 -23.97 -0.04 -2.14
C GLY A 762 -23.60 1.11 -3.07
N LYS A 763 -23.94 2.34 -2.67
CA LYS A 763 -23.68 3.56 -3.44
C LYS A 763 -22.91 4.59 -2.60
N THR A 764 -22.14 5.43 -3.26
CA THR A 764 -21.53 6.62 -2.66
C THR A 764 -21.92 7.85 -3.46
N LEU A 765 -22.63 8.78 -2.81
CA LEU A 765 -22.91 10.11 -3.35
C LEU A 765 -21.68 10.99 -3.12
N VAL A 766 -21.03 11.44 -4.20
CA VAL A 766 -19.85 12.30 -4.17
C VAL A 766 -20.24 13.68 -4.70
N VAL A 767 -20.09 14.71 -3.87
CA VAL A 767 -20.41 16.10 -4.23
C VAL A 767 -19.11 16.90 -4.27
N ASN A 768 -18.74 17.39 -5.44
CA ASN A 768 -17.57 18.25 -5.61
C ASN A 768 -17.97 19.70 -5.31
N LEU A 769 -17.32 20.34 -4.35
CA LEU A 769 -17.65 21.72 -3.96
C LEU A 769 -16.86 22.73 -4.81
N PRO A 770 -17.53 23.69 -5.48
CA PRO A 770 -16.85 24.64 -6.35
C PRO A 770 -16.05 25.69 -5.56
N ASN A 771 -14.80 25.94 -5.98
CA ASN A 771 -13.96 27.05 -5.52
C ASN A 771 -13.81 27.16 -3.99
N VAL A 772 -13.60 26.04 -3.31
CA VAL A 772 -13.20 26.05 -1.89
C VAL A 772 -11.80 26.66 -1.78
N GLU A 773 -11.66 27.75 -1.02
CA GLU A 773 -10.40 28.44 -0.74
C GLU A 773 -10.15 28.53 0.77
N ILE A 774 -8.92 28.87 1.17
CA ILE A 774 -8.64 29.19 2.57
C ILE A 774 -9.48 30.42 2.96
N GLY A 775 -10.18 30.34 4.08
CA GLY A 775 -11.14 31.33 4.54
C GLY A 775 -12.57 31.14 4.01
N SER A 776 -12.80 30.24 3.04
CA SER A 776 -14.15 29.93 2.56
C SER A 776 -15.03 29.37 3.67
N ILE A 777 -16.32 29.72 3.63
CA ILE A 777 -17.36 29.12 4.48
C ILE A 777 -18.16 28.15 3.62
N ILE A 778 -18.12 26.88 3.99
CA ILE A 778 -18.90 25.83 3.37
C ILE A 778 -20.14 25.61 4.23
N HIS A 779 -21.32 25.69 3.62
CA HIS A 779 -22.57 25.27 4.21
C HIS A 779 -23.17 24.15 3.37
N TYR A 780 -23.57 23.03 3.98
CA TYR A 780 -24.35 22.01 3.30
C TYR A 780 -25.39 21.40 4.21
N GLU A 781 -26.48 20.93 3.59
CA GLU A 781 -27.55 20.19 4.22
C GLU A 781 -27.77 18.88 3.44
N VAL A 782 -27.74 17.77 4.16
CA VAL A 782 -28.01 16.43 3.65
C VAL A 782 -29.19 15.82 4.39
N LYS A 783 -30.10 15.22 3.62
CA LYS A 783 -31.21 14.43 4.13
C LYS A 783 -30.94 12.96 3.86
N ARG A 784 -30.90 12.15 4.93
CA ARG A 784 -30.87 10.69 4.87
C ARG A 784 -32.21 10.13 5.31
N THR A 785 -32.79 9.22 4.54
CA THR A 785 -34.04 8.54 4.88
C THR A 785 -33.78 7.05 5.05
N TYR A 786 -34.01 6.54 6.26
CA TYR A 786 -33.82 5.14 6.63
C TYR A 786 -35.19 4.44 6.63
N ARG A 787 -35.24 3.24 6.05
CA ARG A 787 -36.44 2.42 5.89
C ARG A 787 -36.18 1.02 6.40
N ASP A 788 -37.13 0.44 7.12
CA ASP A 788 -37.12 -0.98 7.50
C ASP A 788 -35.81 -1.45 8.18
N ARG A 789 -35.09 -0.55 8.87
CA ARG A 789 -33.92 -0.91 9.68
C ARG A 789 -34.38 -1.76 10.88
N PRO A 790 -33.51 -2.56 11.52
CA PRO A 790 -33.92 -3.36 12.68
C PRO A 790 -34.54 -2.52 13.79
N PHE A 791 -33.87 -1.41 14.14
CA PHE A 791 -34.37 -0.37 15.03
C PHE A 791 -33.57 0.93 14.85
N PHE A 792 -34.11 2.05 15.33
CA PHE A 792 -33.45 3.34 15.38
C PHE A 792 -32.37 3.30 16.45
N TRP A 793 -31.17 3.71 16.06
CA TRP A 793 -30.12 4.10 16.97
C TRP A 793 -29.37 5.31 16.42
N MET A 794 -28.69 6.02 17.31
CA MET A 794 -27.91 7.21 17.05
C MET A 794 -26.71 7.23 17.99
N GLY A 795 -25.53 7.59 17.48
CA GLY A 795 -24.37 7.99 18.26
C GLY A 795 -23.84 9.33 17.77
N GLU A 796 -23.89 10.36 18.62
CA GLU A 796 -23.48 11.73 18.28
C GLU A 796 -22.39 12.23 19.20
N ILE A 797 -21.19 12.41 18.63
CA ILE A 797 -20.03 12.98 19.33
C ILE A 797 -20.05 14.51 19.17
N PHE A 798 -19.94 15.25 20.26
CA PHE A 798 -19.98 16.71 20.35
C PHE A 798 -18.59 17.35 20.45
N ALA A 799 -17.53 16.59 20.19
CA ALA A 799 -16.16 17.06 20.02
C ALA A 799 -15.57 16.55 18.69
N ASP A 800 -14.52 17.22 18.23
CA ASP A 800 -13.74 16.87 17.04
C ASP A 800 -12.28 17.29 17.29
N PHE A 801 -11.34 16.89 16.44
CA PHE A 801 -9.95 17.39 16.48
C PHE A 801 -9.86 18.86 16.03
N ASN A 802 -10.91 19.37 15.37
CA ASN A 802 -11.08 20.78 15.05
C ASN A 802 -12.11 21.44 15.99
N PRO A 803 -12.00 22.75 16.27
CA PRO A 803 -12.94 23.43 17.15
C PRO A 803 -14.38 23.47 16.60
N ILE A 804 -15.36 23.41 17.51
CA ILE A 804 -16.80 23.48 17.23
C ILE A 804 -17.40 24.68 17.98
N VAL A 805 -17.86 25.69 17.23
CA VAL A 805 -18.53 26.87 17.79
C VAL A 805 -19.95 26.53 18.26
N SER A 806 -20.70 25.75 17.48
CA SER A 806 -22.05 25.30 17.82
C SER A 806 -22.31 23.91 17.26
N LYS A 807 -22.82 22.99 18.10
CA LYS A 807 -23.46 21.77 17.62
C LYS A 807 -24.77 21.54 18.35
N VAL A 808 -25.83 21.24 17.59
CA VAL A 808 -27.17 20.89 18.09
C VAL A 808 -27.62 19.56 17.50
N VAL A 809 -28.08 18.64 18.33
CA VAL A 809 -28.72 17.39 17.91
C VAL A 809 -30.13 17.35 18.47
N GLN A 810 -31.10 17.01 17.63
CA GLN A 810 -32.48 16.79 18.05
C GLN A 810 -32.97 15.41 17.63
N ILE A 811 -33.79 14.77 18.47
CA ILE A 811 -34.64 13.63 18.12
C ILE A 811 -36.09 14.05 18.30
N HIS A 812 -36.86 13.99 17.23
CA HIS A 812 -38.31 14.16 17.21
C HIS A 812 -38.91 12.75 17.13
N ALA A 813 -39.44 12.26 18.24
CA ALA A 813 -39.98 10.89 18.34
C ALA A 813 -41.47 10.93 18.73
N PRO A 814 -42.29 9.96 18.28
CA PRO A 814 -43.64 9.77 18.81
C PRO A 814 -43.61 9.62 20.34
N THR A 815 -44.60 10.18 21.04
CA THR A 815 -44.65 10.17 22.51
C THR A 815 -44.71 8.78 23.14
N ASP A 816 -45.16 7.78 22.40
CA ASP A 816 -45.30 6.38 22.79
C ASP A 816 -44.08 5.52 22.45
N LEU A 817 -43.07 6.08 21.77
CA LEU A 817 -41.86 5.35 21.40
C LEU A 817 -40.85 5.33 22.56
N PRO A 818 -40.44 4.16 23.09
CA PRO A 818 -39.51 4.07 24.21
C PRO A 818 -38.08 4.36 23.73
N LEU A 819 -37.58 5.56 24.06
CA LEU A 819 -36.22 5.99 23.71
C LEU A 819 -35.29 5.83 24.91
N THR A 820 -34.31 4.94 24.79
CA THR A 820 -33.18 4.82 25.71
C THR A 820 -32.10 5.82 25.30
N VAL A 821 -31.62 6.64 26.24
CA VAL A 821 -30.56 7.63 26.00
C VAL A 821 -29.45 7.38 27.00
N HIS A 822 -28.22 7.29 26.50
CA HIS A 822 -27.00 7.27 27.31
C HIS A 822 -26.08 8.41 26.87
N SER A 823 -25.45 9.11 27.80
CA SER A 823 -24.54 10.20 27.50
C SER A 823 -23.18 10.00 28.18
N VAL A 824 -22.11 10.32 27.47
CA VAL A 824 -20.72 10.36 27.96
C VAL A 824 -20.32 11.82 28.11
N ALA A 825 -19.65 12.18 29.22
CA ALA A 825 -19.34 13.56 29.59
C ALA A 825 -20.56 14.49 29.48
N ALA A 826 -21.68 14.05 30.08
CA ALA A 826 -22.99 14.70 29.96
C ALA A 826 -23.00 16.13 30.53
N GLU A 827 -22.12 16.42 31.49
CA GLU A 827 -21.91 17.73 32.11
C GLU A 827 -21.47 18.82 31.12
N ALA A 828 -20.85 18.43 29.99
CA ALA A 828 -20.47 19.35 28.93
C ALA A 828 -21.64 19.71 27.99
N LEU A 829 -22.79 19.04 28.11
CA LEU A 829 -23.93 19.18 27.20
C LEU A 829 -25.10 19.90 27.85
N THR A 830 -25.77 20.77 27.10
CA THR A 830 -27.09 21.26 27.47
C THR A 830 -28.14 20.35 26.86
N ALA A 831 -28.89 19.63 27.71
CA ALA A 831 -29.96 18.73 27.29
C ALA A 831 -31.35 19.29 27.64
N THR A 832 -32.28 19.29 26.70
CA THR A 832 -33.69 19.62 26.95
C THR A 832 -34.61 18.55 26.37
N LYS A 833 -35.76 18.35 27.03
CA LYS A 833 -36.83 17.46 26.59
C LYS A 833 -38.14 18.22 26.66
N ARG A 834 -38.88 18.28 25.56
CA ARG A 834 -40.19 18.93 25.49
C ARG A 834 -41.15 18.10 24.65
N THR A 835 -42.45 18.28 24.88
CA THR A 835 -43.50 17.58 24.12
C THR A 835 -44.36 18.60 23.39
N GLU A 836 -44.51 18.40 22.08
CA GLU A 836 -45.30 19.23 21.17
C GLU A 836 -46.33 18.33 20.47
N GLY A 837 -47.59 18.36 20.93
CA GLY A 837 -48.64 17.47 20.41
C GLY A 837 -48.33 15.99 20.66
N ALA A 838 -48.27 15.18 19.59
CA ALA A 838 -47.94 13.75 19.62
C ALA A 838 -46.44 13.45 19.48
N THR A 839 -45.58 14.48 19.51
CA THR A 839 -44.13 14.35 19.33
C THR A 839 -43.38 14.82 20.57
N THR A 840 -42.43 14.03 21.04
CA THR A 840 -41.43 14.42 22.04
C THR A 840 -40.14 14.81 21.33
N ILE A 841 -39.65 16.00 21.63
CA ILE A 841 -38.38 16.54 21.11
C ILE A 841 -37.33 16.46 22.21
N TYR A 842 -36.31 15.65 21.97
CA TYR A 842 -35.07 15.62 22.74
C TYR A 842 -34.06 16.49 22.03
N GLU A 843 -33.35 17.34 22.75
CA GLU A 843 -32.34 18.23 22.19
C GLU A 843 -31.09 18.25 23.05
N TRP A 844 -29.93 18.12 22.42
CA TRP A 844 -28.63 18.29 23.04
C TRP A 844 -27.85 19.35 22.28
N SER A 845 -27.18 20.23 23.00
CA SER A 845 -26.36 21.27 22.40
C SER A 845 -25.05 21.49 23.16
N ILE A 846 -24.04 21.92 22.42
CA ILE A 846 -22.76 22.40 22.94
C ILE A 846 -22.37 23.67 22.20
N ALA A 847 -21.67 24.57 22.87
CA ALA A 847 -21.12 25.78 22.29
C ALA A 847 -19.65 25.94 22.66
N ASN A 848 -18.86 26.49 21.73
CA ASN A 848 -17.44 26.80 21.90
C ASN A 848 -16.58 25.63 22.41
N GLN A 849 -16.81 24.44 21.88
CA GLN A 849 -16.00 23.27 22.19
C GLN A 849 -14.63 23.38 21.49
N PRO A 850 -13.51 23.37 22.23
CA PRO A 850 -12.17 23.39 21.64
C PRO A 850 -11.88 22.10 20.87
N GLY A 851 -10.97 22.18 19.88
CA GLY A 851 -10.48 21.01 19.18
C GLY A 851 -9.69 20.09 20.10
N LEU A 852 -9.92 18.78 20.01
CA LEU A 852 -9.10 17.79 20.69
C LEU A 852 -7.70 17.77 20.07
N LYS A 853 -6.67 17.57 20.90
CA LYS A 853 -5.31 17.40 20.39
C LYS A 853 -5.21 16.09 19.61
N GLN A 854 -4.83 16.16 18.33
CA GLN A 854 -4.68 14.97 17.50
C GLN A 854 -3.45 14.16 17.93
N GLU A 855 -3.68 12.97 18.46
CA GLU A 855 -2.65 12.05 18.95
C GLU A 855 -2.92 10.63 18.44
N ARG A 856 -1.89 9.78 18.33
CA ARG A 856 -2.06 8.38 17.93
C ARG A 856 -2.59 7.55 19.09
N MET A 857 -3.35 6.49 18.82
CA MET A 857 -3.87 5.59 19.86
C MET A 857 -4.70 6.36 20.92
N VAL A 858 -5.55 7.29 20.48
CA VAL A 858 -6.60 7.87 21.34
C VAL A 858 -7.75 6.85 21.40
N PRO A 859 -8.45 6.69 22.54
CA PRO A 859 -9.67 5.90 22.58
C PRO A 859 -10.67 6.34 21.50
N PRO A 860 -11.58 5.46 21.06
CA PRO A 860 -12.66 5.88 20.18
C PRO A 860 -13.37 7.12 20.78
N LEU A 861 -13.53 8.21 20.02
CA LEU A 861 -14.00 9.49 20.58
C LEU A 861 -15.32 9.36 21.35
N TRP A 862 -16.21 8.50 20.90
CA TRP A 862 -17.50 8.22 21.54
C TRP A 862 -17.39 7.64 22.96
N SER A 863 -16.22 7.13 23.39
CA SER A 863 -16.03 6.52 24.71
C SER A 863 -15.60 7.50 25.80
N PHE A 864 -15.12 8.70 25.44
CA PHE A 864 -14.65 9.69 26.43
C PHE A 864 -15.04 11.14 26.12
N ALA A 865 -15.25 11.50 24.84
CA ALA A 865 -15.67 12.83 24.47
C ALA A 865 -17.18 13.02 24.74
N PRO A 866 -17.67 14.28 24.90
CA PRO A 866 -19.09 14.57 25.05
C PRO A 866 -19.89 13.89 23.95
N THR A 867 -20.69 12.88 24.29
CA THR A 867 -21.35 12.01 23.31
C THR A 867 -22.74 11.64 23.78
N VAL A 868 -23.70 11.60 22.85
CA VAL A 868 -25.07 11.13 23.11
C VAL A 868 -25.35 9.92 22.24
N ASN A 869 -25.63 8.80 22.88
CA ASN A 869 -26.17 7.62 22.25
C ASN A 869 -27.66 7.51 22.56
N ALA A 870 -28.47 7.20 21.56
CA ALA A 870 -29.88 6.94 21.77
C ALA A 870 -30.32 5.74 20.93
N SER A 871 -31.22 4.92 21.46
CA SER A 871 -31.74 3.74 20.78
C SER A 871 -33.18 3.46 21.22
N VAL A 872 -33.96 2.88 20.32
CA VAL A 872 -35.28 2.29 20.62
C VAL A 872 -35.23 0.76 20.56
N GLY A 873 -34.05 0.20 20.29
CA GLY A 873 -33.82 -1.22 20.17
C GLY A 873 -33.60 -1.89 21.50
N GLU A 874 -33.82 -3.20 21.51
CA GLU A 874 -33.47 -4.10 22.61
C GLU A 874 -32.64 -5.25 22.03
N TRP A 875 -31.52 -5.59 22.67
CA TRP A 875 -30.63 -6.63 22.16
C TRP A 875 -31.30 -8.00 22.05
N SER A 876 -32.24 -8.30 22.95
CA SER A 876 -33.04 -9.53 22.89
C SER A 876 -33.96 -9.57 21.68
N ALA A 877 -34.62 -8.46 21.33
CA ALA A 877 -35.47 -8.38 20.15
C ALA A 877 -34.65 -8.51 18.86
N TYR A 878 -33.50 -7.83 18.81
CA TYR A 878 -32.60 -7.90 17.65
C TYR A 878 -32.01 -9.30 17.45
N ALA A 879 -31.55 -9.93 18.54
CA ALA A 879 -31.06 -11.30 18.50
C ALA A 879 -32.13 -12.26 17.99
N ASN A 880 -33.37 -12.15 18.47
CA ASN A 880 -34.48 -12.98 17.97
C ASN A 880 -34.80 -12.77 16.48
N GLU A 881 -34.72 -11.53 15.98
CA GLU A 881 -34.92 -11.22 14.56
C GLU A 881 -33.81 -11.85 13.70
N ILE A 882 -32.56 -11.73 14.12
CA ILE A 882 -31.42 -12.39 13.46
C ILE A 882 -31.57 -13.90 13.50
N ASP A 883 -31.85 -14.48 14.66
CA ASP A 883 -32.00 -15.92 14.85
C ASP A 883 -33.04 -16.48 13.87
N THR A 884 -34.21 -15.84 13.79
CA THR A 884 -35.30 -16.27 12.90
C THR A 884 -34.84 -16.34 11.44
N VAL A 885 -34.17 -15.31 10.93
CA VAL A 885 -33.74 -15.24 9.53
C VAL A 885 -32.55 -16.18 9.27
N PHE A 886 -31.60 -16.23 10.22
CA PHE A 886 -30.42 -17.06 10.14
C PHE A 886 -30.77 -18.55 10.16
N GLU A 887 -31.64 -18.98 11.08
CA GLU A 887 -32.14 -20.35 11.17
C GLU A 887 -32.91 -20.78 9.92
N ALA A 888 -33.73 -19.88 9.35
CA ALA A 888 -34.42 -20.14 8.10
C ALA A 888 -33.46 -20.32 6.91
N ALA A 889 -32.35 -19.57 6.89
CA ALA A 889 -31.31 -19.70 5.87
C ALA A 889 -30.46 -20.97 6.05
N ALA A 890 -30.09 -21.30 7.29
CA ALA A 890 -29.32 -22.49 7.64
C ALA A 890 -30.14 -23.80 7.46
N GLY A 891 -31.46 -23.73 7.64
CA GLY A 891 -32.37 -24.86 7.40
C GLY A 891 -32.51 -25.25 5.92
N LYS A 892 -32.19 -24.35 4.99
CA LYS A 892 -32.18 -24.60 3.54
C LYS A 892 -30.80 -25.13 3.10
N SER A 893 -30.52 -26.35 3.52
CA SER A 893 -29.17 -26.93 3.49
C SER A 893 -29.13 -28.37 2.97
N LYS A 894 -30.02 -28.78 2.07
CA LYS A 894 -30.06 -30.17 1.60
C LYS A 894 -28.73 -30.59 0.95
N VAL A 895 -28.18 -29.73 0.09
CA VAL A 895 -26.90 -29.97 -0.61
C VAL A 895 -25.73 -29.80 0.35
N ALA A 896 -25.71 -28.72 1.13
CA ALA A 896 -24.67 -28.47 2.12
C ALA A 896 -24.58 -29.58 3.17
N ALA A 897 -25.72 -30.08 3.66
CA ALA A 897 -25.78 -31.17 4.64
C ALA A 897 -25.33 -32.52 4.05
N ALA A 898 -25.65 -32.78 2.78
CA ALA A 898 -25.15 -33.97 2.09
C ALA A 898 -23.62 -33.89 1.95
N LYS A 899 -23.10 -32.73 1.54
CA LYS A 899 -21.66 -32.51 1.44
C LYS A 899 -20.96 -32.60 2.80
N ALA A 900 -21.58 -32.09 3.87
CA ALA A 900 -21.04 -32.24 5.22
C ALA A 900 -20.95 -33.70 5.65
N ARG A 901 -22.00 -34.51 5.41
CA ARG A 901 -21.98 -35.95 5.73
C ARG A 901 -20.89 -36.70 4.96
N GLU A 902 -20.72 -36.38 3.68
CA GLU A 902 -19.64 -36.90 2.84
C GLU A 902 -18.26 -36.54 3.40
N LEU A 903 -18.06 -35.28 3.80
CA LEU A 903 -16.77 -34.81 4.34
C LEU A 903 -16.38 -35.46 5.67
N VAL A 904 -17.35 -35.96 6.45
CA VAL A 904 -17.12 -36.50 7.80
C VAL A 904 -17.33 -38.01 7.90
N GLU A 905 -17.67 -38.69 6.81
CA GLU A 905 -18.08 -40.11 6.78
C GLU A 905 -17.00 -41.03 7.37
N ASP A 906 -15.74 -40.79 7.00
CA ASP A 906 -14.59 -41.61 7.40
C ASP A 906 -13.72 -40.98 8.51
N LEU A 907 -14.23 -39.94 9.19
CA LEU A 907 -13.48 -39.23 10.22
C LEU A 907 -13.92 -39.63 11.63
N ASP A 908 -12.95 -40.02 12.46
CA ASP A 908 -13.12 -40.22 13.90
C ASP A 908 -12.72 -38.97 14.70
N GLY A 909 -13.44 -38.71 15.78
CA GLY A 909 -13.19 -37.57 16.68
C GLY A 909 -13.86 -36.27 16.24
N ASP A 910 -14.29 -35.47 17.22
CA ASP A 910 -15.08 -34.25 16.95
C ASP A 910 -14.23 -33.19 16.23
N ASP A 911 -12.98 -33.02 16.65
CA ASP A 911 -12.06 -32.04 16.07
C ASP A 911 -11.82 -32.26 14.57
N ALA A 912 -11.62 -33.51 14.15
CA ALA A 912 -11.35 -33.85 12.76
C ALA A 912 -12.53 -33.47 11.85
N LYS A 913 -13.75 -33.73 12.33
CA LYS A 913 -14.99 -33.38 11.62
C LYS A 913 -15.19 -31.87 11.51
N VAL A 914 -14.95 -31.14 12.60
CA VAL A 914 -15.05 -29.67 12.60
C VAL A 914 -14.02 -29.05 11.66
N ILE A 915 -12.77 -29.53 11.68
CA ILE A 915 -11.70 -29.06 10.79
C ILE A 915 -12.06 -29.32 9.34
N ALA A 916 -12.52 -30.53 8.99
CA ALA A 916 -12.88 -30.87 7.61
C ALA A 916 -13.96 -29.93 7.05
N ILE A 917 -14.99 -29.61 7.85
CA ILE A 917 -16.06 -28.69 7.46
C ILE A 917 -15.54 -27.25 7.36
N ARG A 918 -14.79 -26.77 8.35
CA ARG A 918 -14.20 -25.42 8.37
C ARG A 918 -13.34 -25.20 7.13
N ASP A 919 -12.42 -26.13 6.86
CA ASP A 919 -11.45 -26.02 5.77
C ASP A 919 -12.14 -26.09 4.41
N PHE A 920 -13.16 -26.93 4.28
CA PHE A 920 -13.98 -26.97 3.07
C PHE A 920 -14.64 -25.61 2.81
N VAL A 921 -15.29 -25.01 3.81
CA VAL A 921 -15.92 -23.68 3.64
C VAL A 921 -14.87 -22.61 3.31
N ALA A 922 -13.73 -22.60 4.02
CA ALA A 922 -12.66 -21.63 3.80
C ALA A 922 -12.05 -21.70 2.39
N LYS A 923 -11.91 -22.91 1.83
CA LYS A 923 -11.35 -23.13 0.47
C LYS A 923 -12.38 -22.93 -0.64
N THR A 924 -13.66 -23.16 -0.36
CA THR A 924 -14.72 -23.17 -1.38
C THR A 924 -15.44 -21.82 -1.49
N ILE A 925 -15.53 -21.07 -0.39
CA ILE A 925 -16.32 -19.84 -0.33
C ILE A 925 -15.42 -18.60 -0.31
N ARG A 926 -15.42 -17.85 -1.42
CA ARG A 926 -14.68 -16.60 -1.56
C ARG A 926 -15.28 -15.46 -0.74
N THR A 927 -14.41 -14.64 -0.15
CA THR A 927 -14.72 -13.40 0.56
C THR A 927 -15.10 -12.24 -0.38
N LEU A 928 -15.80 -11.23 0.15
CA LEU A 928 -16.26 -10.07 -0.62
C LEU A 928 -15.32 -8.86 -0.50
N GLY A 929 -14.10 -8.95 -1.03
CA GLY A 929 -13.15 -7.83 -1.05
C GLY A 929 -11.70 -8.30 -1.11
N PHE A 930 -10.76 -7.37 -1.30
CA PHE A 930 -9.32 -7.67 -1.28
C PHE A 930 -8.80 -8.03 0.12
N SER A 931 -9.58 -7.73 1.17
CA SER A 931 -9.31 -8.08 2.56
C SER A 931 -10.61 -8.19 3.35
N VAL A 932 -10.58 -8.95 4.45
CA VAL A 932 -11.72 -9.14 5.38
C VAL A 932 -12.27 -7.83 5.96
N TYR A 933 -11.47 -6.75 5.94
CA TYR A 933 -11.88 -5.42 6.43
C TYR A 933 -12.78 -4.63 5.48
N PHE A 934 -12.99 -5.09 4.24
CA PHE A 934 -13.79 -4.40 3.22
C PHE A 934 -15.04 -5.19 2.79
N GLU A 935 -15.37 -6.29 3.49
CA GLU A 935 -16.59 -7.06 3.25
C GLU A 935 -17.79 -6.39 3.93
N PRO A 936 -19.00 -6.41 3.33
CA PRO A 936 -20.17 -5.86 3.98
C PRO A 936 -20.58 -6.69 5.20
N SER A 937 -20.59 -6.05 6.37
CA SER A 937 -21.01 -6.61 7.65
C SER A 937 -22.53 -6.80 7.74
N ILE A 938 -23.00 -7.44 8.83
CA ILE A 938 -24.41 -7.81 9.01
C ILE A 938 -25.36 -6.59 9.09
N ASP A 939 -24.85 -5.41 9.44
CA ASP A 939 -25.61 -4.17 9.59
C ASP A 939 -25.62 -3.27 8.33
N GLU A 940 -24.77 -3.57 7.34
CA GLU A 940 -24.67 -2.84 6.08
C GLU A 940 -25.70 -3.31 5.03
N LEU A 941 -26.25 -4.51 5.21
CA LEU A 941 -27.24 -5.13 4.32
C LEU A 941 -28.53 -5.52 5.07
N PRO A 942 -29.71 -5.43 4.43
CA PRO A 942 -30.95 -5.94 5.04
C PRO A 942 -30.82 -7.40 5.46
N LEU A 943 -31.37 -7.77 6.62
CA LEU A 943 -31.33 -9.16 7.10
C LEU A 943 -31.94 -10.16 6.09
N THR A 944 -32.89 -9.71 5.26
CA THR A 944 -33.47 -10.50 4.16
C THR A 944 -32.47 -10.93 3.08
N THR A 945 -31.26 -10.36 3.08
CA THR A 945 -30.17 -10.73 2.16
C THR A 945 -29.30 -11.88 2.67
N ILE A 946 -29.50 -12.33 3.92
CA ILE A 946 -28.84 -13.53 4.46
C ILE A 946 -29.20 -14.72 3.57
N THR A 947 -28.18 -15.32 2.98
CA THR A 947 -28.34 -16.26 1.88
C THR A 947 -28.48 -17.69 2.41
N PRO A 948 -29.44 -18.49 1.89
CA PRO A 948 -29.55 -19.91 2.20
C PRO A 948 -28.25 -20.70 1.99
N ALA A 949 -27.94 -21.63 2.90
CA ALA A 949 -26.70 -22.40 2.87
C ALA A 949 -26.42 -23.07 1.51
N ASP A 950 -27.40 -23.73 0.91
CA ASP A 950 -27.25 -24.39 -0.40
C ASP A 950 -26.90 -23.40 -1.52
N ARG A 951 -27.38 -22.16 -1.43
CA ARG A 951 -27.07 -21.12 -2.42
C ARG A 951 -25.69 -20.51 -2.18
N VAL A 952 -25.27 -20.32 -0.93
CA VAL A 952 -23.89 -19.90 -0.61
C VAL A 952 -22.90 -20.90 -1.20
N LEU A 953 -23.17 -22.20 -0.99
CA LEU A 953 -22.36 -23.28 -1.52
C LEU A 953 -22.35 -23.31 -3.06
N ALA A 954 -23.52 -23.18 -3.70
CA ALA A 954 -23.63 -23.20 -5.16
C ALA A 954 -22.98 -21.99 -5.84
N ASP A 955 -23.11 -20.80 -5.24
CA ASP A 955 -22.56 -19.56 -5.80
C ASP A 955 -21.03 -19.43 -5.56
N GLY A 956 -20.47 -20.14 -4.57
CA GLY A 956 -19.04 -20.15 -4.25
C GLY A 956 -18.51 -18.84 -3.62
N TYR A 957 -19.40 -17.97 -3.15
CA TYR A 957 -19.04 -16.75 -2.44
C TYR A 957 -20.12 -16.33 -1.42
N GLY A 958 -19.68 -15.60 -0.40
CA GLY A 958 -20.56 -15.04 0.62
C GLY A 958 -19.83 -14.02 1.50
N ASN A 959 -20.59 -13.08 2.07
CA ASN A 959 -20.09 -12.23 3.15
C ASN A 959 -19.84 -13.08 4.43
N PRO A 960 -19.32 -12.51 5.53
CA PRO A 960 -19.04 -13.28 6.73
C PRO A 960 -20.30 -13.97 7.31
N THR A 961 -21.46 -13.32 7.28
CA THR A 961 -22.72 -13.89 7.77
C THR A 961 -23.19 -15.10 6.94
N ASP A 962 -23.09 -15.02 5.62
CA ASP A 962 -23.43 -16.13 4.71
C ASP A 962 -22.52 -17.35 4.92
N ARG A 963 -21.22 -17.12 5.21
CA ARG A 963 -20.29 -18.20 5.57
C ARG A 963 -20.67 -18.86 6.90
N ALA A 964 -21.07 -18.06 7.89
CA ALA A 964 -21.58 -18.58 9.17
C ALA A 964 -22.85 -19.42 8.97
N VAL A 965 -23.75 -19.03 8.07
CA VAL A 965 -24.95 -19.83 7.71
C VAL A 965 -24.53 -21.21 7.17
N LEU A 966 -23.60 -21.24 6.21
CA LEU A 966 -23.13 -22.48 5.61
C LEU A 966 -22.42 -23.38 6.65
N LEU A 967 -21.51 -22.81 7.45
CA LEU A 967 -20.83 -23.53 8.53
C LEU A 967 -21.82 -24.15 9.52
N THR A 968 -22.80 -23.37 10.00
CA THR A 968 -23.85 -23.85 10.91
C THR A 968 -24.61 -25.02 10.31
N ALA A 969 -25.05 -24.90 9.06
CA ALA A 969 -25.79 -25.95 8.37
C ALA A 969 -24.98 -27.25 8.24
N MET A 970 -23.71 -27.13 7.85
CA MET A 970 -22.81 -28.27 7.68
C MET A 970 -22.47 -28.94 9.02
N LEU A 971 -22.16 -28.16 10.07
CA LEU A 971 -21.85 -28.66 11.41
C LEU A 971 -23.05 -29.40 12.02
N ARG A 972 -24.28 -28.89 11.85
CA ARG A 972 -25.50 -29.60 12.31
C ARG A 972 -25.67 -30.94 11.63
N ALA A 973 -25.42 -31.00 10.32
CA ALA A 973 -25.50 -32.24 9.56
C ALA A 973 -24.46 -33.29 10.00
N ALA A 974 -23.35 -32.84 10.58
CA ALA A 974 -22.31 -33.68 11.18
C ALA A 974 -22.56 -34.02 12.67
N GLY A 975 -23.69 -33.58 13.25
CA GLY A 975 -24.10 -33.93 14.62
C GLY A 975 -23.76 -32.89 15.70
N PHE A 976 -23.19 -31.75 15.32
CA PHE A 976 -22.85 -30.68 16.26
C PHE A 976 -24.02 -29.75 16.56
N LYS A 977 -23.89 -28.96 17.63
CA LYS A 977 -24.84 -27.92 18.04
C LYS A 977 -24.18 -26.52 17.92
N PRO A 978 -23.98 -26.01 16.69
CA PRO A 978 -23.40 -24.70 16.48
C PRO A 978 -24.33 -23.58 16.94
N GLU A 979 -23.75 -22.54 17.53
CA GLU A 979 -24.42 -21.32 17.98
C GLU A 979 -23.83 -20.10 17.26
N LEU A 980 -24.69 -19.21 16.79
CA LEU A 980 -24.29 -17.94 16.19
C LEU A 980 -23.86 -16.94 17.29
N VAL A 981 -22.69 -16.34 17.11
CA VAL A 981 -22.14 -15.30 18.00
C VAL A 981 -21.77 -14.07 17.17
N LEU A 982 -22.39 -12.92 17.44
CA LEU A 982 -22.01 -11.66 16.80
C LEU A 982 -20.87 -11.03 17.60
N ALA A 983 -19.68 -10.91 17.00
CA ALA A 983 -18.48 -10.45 17.69
C ALA A 983 -18.22 -8.96 17.45
N ILE A 984 -17.78 -8.29 18.51
CA ILE A 984 -17.32 -6.91 18.51
C ILE A 984 -15.79 -6.92 18.35
N SER A 985 -15.26 -6.16 17.39
CA SER A 985 -13.81 -6.09 17.08
C SER A 985 -12.97 -5.34 18.13
N ILE A 986 -13.62 -4.76 19.14
CA ILE A 986 -13.00 -4.00 20.20
C ILE A 986 -12.72 -4.92 21.40
N PRO A 987 -11.45 -5.07 21.84
CA PRO A 987 -11.09 -5.90 22.99
C PRO A 987 -11.81 -5.47 24.28
N ASP A 988 -11.92 -6.39 25.24
CA ASP A 988 -12.54 -6.16 26.54
C ASP A 988 -11.81 -5.12 27.39
N VAL A 989 -12.29 -3.89 27.28
CA VAL A 989 -11.93 -2.76 28.12
C VAL A 989 -13.19 -2.30 28.84
N HIS A 990 -13.22 -2.48 30.16
CA HIS A 990 -14.39 -2.33 31.04
C HIS A 990 -15.23 -1.05 30.81
N GLY A 991 -14.58 0.09 30.50
CA GLY A 991 -15.27 1.36 30.25
C GLY A 991 -15.92 1.48 28.86
N ILE A 992 -15.40 0.77 27.86
CA ILE A 992 -15.87 0.83 26.47
C ILE A 992 -17.06 -0.12 26.26
N HIS A 993 -17.02 -1.31 26.88
CA HIS A 993 -18.05 -2.34 26.72
C HIS A 993 -19.37 -2.01 27.41
N ASN A 994 -19.32 -1.37 28.58
CA ASN A 994 -20.53 -0.96 29.30
C ASN A 994 -21.44 -0.08 28.43
N MET A 995 -20.85 0.81 27.62
CA MET A 995 -21.59 1.67 26.72
C MET A 995 -22.27 0.87 25.59
N LEU A 996 -21.52 -0.02 24.92
CA LEU A 996 -22.01 -0.82 23.79
C LEU A 996 -23.10 -1.83 24.19
N THR A 997 -23.06 -2.32 25.43
CA THR A 997 -24.07 -3.27 25.93
C THR A 997 -25.36 -2.59 26.41
N GLN A 998 -25.30 -1.35 26.90
CA GLN A 998 -26.45 -0.65 27.47
C GLN A 998 -27.28 0.15 26.47
N CYS A 999 -26.69 0.58 25.35
CA CYS A 999 -27.40 1.30 24.30
C CYS A 999 -27.29 0.54 22.98
N PRO A 1000 -28.33 -0.21 22.55
CA PRO A 1000 -28.24 -1.06 21.36
C PRO A 1000 -27.89 -0.29 20.08
N GLN A 1001 -26.88 -0.80 19.36
CA GLN A 1001 -26.26 -0.18 18.17
C GLN A 1001 -25.80 -1.27 17.18
N THR A 1002 -26.51 -1.44 16.06
CA THR A 1002 -26.29 -2.60 15.18
C THR A 1002 -24.91 -2.65 14.51
N ASP A 1003 -24.26 -1.50 14.34
CA ASP A 1003 -22.93 -1.34 13.73
C ASP A 1003 -21.76 -1.77 14.63
N SER A 1004 -22.06 -2.19 15.86
CA SER A 1004 -21.03 -2.68 16.81
C SER A 1004 -20.45 -4.04 16.42
N PHE A 1005 -21.12 -4.82 15.56
CA PHE A 1005 -20.72 -6.19 15.22
C PHE A 1005 -20.02 -6.27 13.87
N THR A 1006 -18.73 -6.61 13.88
CA THR A 1006 -17.92 -6.67 12.66
C THR A 1006 -17.93 -8.05 11.99
N VAL A 1007 -18.24 -9.12 12.74
CA VAL A 1007 -18.29 -10.49 12.20
C VAL A 1007 -19.32 -11.35 12.91
N ALA A 1008 -19.84 -12.34 12.18
CA ALA A 1008 -20.65 -13.43 12.71
C ALA A 1008 -19.76 -14.69 12.89
N LEU A 1009 -19.49 -15.09 14.13
CA LEU A 1009 -18.77 -16.31 14.47
C LEU A 1009 -19.73 -17.49 14.68
N VAL A 1010 -19.22 -18.70 14.49
CA VAL A 1010 -19.94 -19.93 14.83
C VAL A 1010 -19.23 -20.60 16.01
N ARG A 1011 -19.88 -20.65 17.17
CA ARG A 1011 -19.38 -21.35 18.35
C ARG A 1011 -19.86 -22.80 18.33
N VAL A 1012 -18.97 -23.74 18.61
CA VAL A 1012 -19.29 -25.17 18.73
C VAL A 1012 -18.48 -25.81 19.86
N THR A 1013 -19.03 -26.79 20.55
CA THR A 1013 -18.27 -27.65 21.45
C THR A 1013 -17.65 -28.81 20.66
N SER A 1014 -16.34 -28.96 20.76
CA SER A 1014 -15.57 -30.05 20.16
C SER A 1014 -14.63 -30.62 21.22
N GLU A 1015 -14.64 -31.94 21.46
CA GLU A 1015 -13.76 -32.58 22.46
C GLU A 1015 -13.78 -31.90 23.85
N GLY A 1016 -14.97 -31.43 24.27
CA GLY A 1016 -15.18 -30.77 25.58
C GLY A 1016 -14.67 -29.33 25.70
N ARG A 1017 -14.19 -28.70 24.62
CA ARG A 1017 -13.81 -27.27 24.56
C ARG A 1017 -14.72 -26.47 23.63
N GLU A 1018 -14.91 -25.19 23.96
CA GLU A 1018 -15.56 -24.25 23.04
C GLU A 1018 -14.57 -23.82 21.95
N VAL A 1019 -15.04 -23.84 20.71
CA VAL A 1019 -14.30 -23.43 19.52
C VAL A 1019 -15.12 -22.41 18.77
N TYR A 1020 -14.46 -21.34 18.33
CA TYR A 1020 -15.03 -20.32 17.45
C TYR A 1020 -14.51 -20.53 16.03
N LEU A 1021 -15.40 -20.39 15.06
CA LEU A 1021 -15.14 -20.55 13.64
C LEU A 1021 -15.62 -19.31 12.87
N ASN A 1022 -15.26 -19.25 11.59
CA ASN A 1022 -15.55 -18.15 10.65
C ASN A 1022 -14.63 -16.91 10.80
N ASP A 1023 -13.58 -17.02 11.60
CA ASP A 1023 -12.50 -16.03 11.76
C ASP A 1023 -11.13 -16.54 11.29
N SER A 1024 -10.94 -17.86 11.18
CA SER A 1024 -9.72 -18.51 10.67
C SER A 1024 -9.95 -19.25 9.35
N ASP A 1025 -8.87 -19.50 8.61
CA ASP A 1025 -8.86 -20.36 7.41
C ASP A 1025 -8.28 -21.77 7.70
N GLN A 1026 -8.00 -22.56 6.66
CA GLN A 1026 -7.48 -23.93 6.78
C GLN A 1026 -6.12 -24.04 7.48
N TYR A 1027 -5.38 -22.94 7.61
CA TYR A 1027 -4.06 -22.94 8.24
C TYR A 1027 -4.15 -22.75 9.76
N GLY A 1028 -5.30 -22.29 10.27
CA GLY A 1028 -5.53 -22.02 11.69
C GLY A 1028 -5.62 -23.28 12.55
N ALA A 1029 -5.09 -23.20 13.77
CA ALA A 1029 -5.27 -24.25 14.77
C ALA A 1029 -6.68 -24.18 15.37
N LEU A 1030 -7.39 -25.32 15.43
CA LEU A 1030 -8.71 -25.38 16.04
C LEU A 1030 -8.67 -24.91 17.52
N GLY A 1031 -9.59 -24.03 17.91
CA GLY A 1031 -9.65 -23.44 19.25
C GLY A 1031 -8.80 -22.16 19.44
N ALA A 1032 -7.99 -21.78 18.45
CA ALA A 1032 -7.46 -20.41 18.37
C ALA A 1032 -8.52 -19.50 17.73
N THR A 1033 -8.53 -18.22 18.12
CA THR A 1033 -9.44 -17.21 17.54
C THR A 1033 -8.77 -15.83 17.61
N GLY A 1034 -8.94 -15.04 16.56
CA GLY A 1034 -8.48 -13.65 16.52
C GLY A 1034 -9.28 -12.71 17.44
N TYR A 1035 -10.39 -13.21 18.00
CA TYR A 1035 -11.29 -12.49 18.91
C TYR A 1035 -11.10 -12.89 20.38
N ASP A 1036 -9.99 -13.55 20.73
CA ASP A 1036 -9.67 -13.87 22.14
C ASP A 1036 -9.70 -12.59 22.99
N ARG A 1037 -10.43 -12.65 24.12
CA ARG A 1037 -10.71 -11.50 25.02
C ARG A 1037 -11.58 -10.40 24.39
N GLY A 1038 -12.24 -10.65 23.27
CA GLY A 1038 -13.31 -9.81 22.73
C GLY A 1038 -14.66 -10.09 23.39
N LEU A 1039 -15.69 -9.34 23.00
CA LEU A 1039 -17.08 -9.55 23.47
C LEU A 1039 -17.96 -10.04 22.31
N GLY A 1040 -18.78 -11.06 22.58
CA GLY A 1040 -19.72 -11.61 21.61
C GLY A 1040 -21.14 -11.68 22.15
N LEU A 1041 -22.13 -11.29 21.33
CA LEU A 1041 -23.54 -11.52 21.61
C LEU A 1041 -23.92 -12.92 21.13
N THR A 1042 -24.22 -13.83 22.05
CA THR A 1042 -24.77 -15.15 21.71
C THR A 1042 -26.22 -14.97 21.25
N VAL A 1043 -26.50 -15.17 19.97
CA VAL A 1043 -27.80 -14.82 19.37
C VAL A 1043 -28.95 -15.62 20.00
N ALA A 1044 -28.79 -16.93 20.15
CA ALA A 1044 -29.84 -17.79 20.71
C ALA A 1044 -30.26 -17.45 22.16
N THR A 1045 -29.39 -16.80 22.94
CA THR A 1045 -29.67 -16.45 24.34
C THR A 1045 -29.78 -14.94 24.57
N ALA A 1046 -29.46 -14.12 23.56
CA ALA A 1046 -29.29 -12.68 23.66
C ALA A 1046 -28.34 -12.22 24.79
N GLN A 1047 -27.36 -13.04 25.16
CA GLN A 1047 -26.38 -12.73 26.21
C GLN A 1047 -25.02 -12.36 25.63
N PHE A 1048 -24.46 -11.26 26.12
CA PHE A 1048 -23.06 -10.93 25.89
C PHE A 1048 -22.15 -11.82 26.75
N ARG A 1049 -21.13 -12.39 26.13
CA ARG A 1049 -20.10 -13.20 26.79
C ARG A 1049 -18.72 -12.87 26.23
N PRO A 1050 -17.66 -12.93 27.06
CA PRO A 1050 -16.30 -12.86 26.55
C PRO A 1050 -16.04 -14.03 25.59
N ILE A 1051 -15.40 -13.74 24.48
CA ILE A 1051 -14.87 -14.74 23.56
C ILE A 1051 -13.50 -15.16 24.09
N ALA A 1052 -13.27 -16.46 24.21
CA ALA A 1052 -12.03 -17.00 24.73
C ALA A 1052 -11.49 -18.10 23.80
N ALA A 1053 -10.24 -17.95 23.37
CA ALA A 1053 -9.49 -19.05 22.79
C ALA A 1053 -9.32 -20.16 23.84
N ALA A 1054 -9.20 -21.41 23.38
CA ALA A 1054 -8.90 -22.53 24.26
C ALA A 1054 -7.59 -22.24 25.04
N PRO A 1055 -7.48 -22.63 26.33
CA PRO A 1055 -6.35 -22.21 27.18
C PRO A 1055 -4.96 -22.55 26.61
N ASP A 1056 -4.81 -23.69 25.96
CA ASP A 1056 -3.59 -24.14 25.28
C ASP A 1056 -3.38 -23.49 23.90
N ARG A 1057 -4.41 -22.81 23.38
CA ARG A 1057 -4.46 -22.16 22.06
C ARG A 1057 -4.42 -20.64 22.11
N ARG A 1058 -4.17 -20.05 23.28
CA ARG A 1058 -3.99 -18.60 23.40
C ARG A 1058 -2.72 -18.12 22.69
N GLU A 1059 -2.76 -16.87 22.25
CA GLU A 1059 -1.64 -16.20 21.58
C GLU A 1059 -0.40 -16.15 22.48
N LEU A 1060 0.73 -16.62 21.95
CA LEU A 1060 2.04 -16.57 22.59
C LEU A 1060 3.12 -16.78 21.53
N THR A 1061 4.03 -15.81 21.43
CA THR A 1061 5.28 -15.99 20.68
C THR A 1061 6.43 -16.25 21.66
N GLU A 1062 7.12 -17.39 21.50
CA GLU A 1062 8.34 -17.71 22.24
C GLU A 1062 9.55 -17.51 21.32
N LEU A 1063 10.59 -16.82 21.79
CA LEU A 1063 11.84 -16.60 21.05
C LEU A 1063 13.05 -17.10 21.84
N THR A 1064 13.97 -17.82 21.19
CA THR A 1064 15.22 -18.25 21.82
C THR A 1064 16.41 -17.90 20.95
N TYR A 1065 17.53 -17.53 21.58
CA TYR A 1065 18.82 -17.33 20.93
C TYR A 1065 19.89 -18.05 21.73
N ASN A 1066 20.66 -18.92 21.08
CA ASN A 1066 21.87 -19.51 21.65
C ASN A 1066 23.05 -18.98 20.85
N ILE A 1067 23.89 -18.17 21.47
CA ILE A 1067 25.03 -17.48 20.85
C ILE A 1067 26.31 -18.05 21.45
N ARG A 1068 27.27 -18.44 20.61
CA ARG A 1068 28.64 -18.77 21.02
C ARG A 1068 29.60 -17.79 20.37
N LEU A 1069 30.37 -17.07 21.19
CA LEU A 1069 31.34 -16.07 20.73
C LEU A 1069 32.77 -16.61 20.70
N SER A 1070 33.56 -16.20 19.71
CA SER A 1070 35.02 -16.36 19.71
C SER A 1070 35.73 -15.14 20.30
N ALA A 1071 37.02 -15.30 20.65
CA ALA A 1071 37.85 -14.20 21.16
C ALA A 1071 38.16 -13.13 20.09
N GLU A 1072 37.92 -13.46 18.82
CA GLU A 1072 38.09 -12.61 17.64
C GLU A 1072 36.80 -11.86 17.31
N GLY A 1073 35.69 -12.24 17.95
CA GLY A 1073 34.39 -11.61 17.80
C GLY A 1073 33.45 -12.28 16.79
N ASP A 1074 33.77 -13.47 16.30
CA ASP A 1074 32.84 -14.26 15.47
C ASP A 1074 31.76 -14.90 16.36
N ALA A 1075 30.56 -15.12 15.80
CA ALA A 1075 29.43 -15.70 16.53
C ALA A 1075 28.80 -16.87 15.77
N THR A 1076 28.54 -17.98 16.47
CA THR A 1076 27.54 -18.98 16.03
C THR A 1076 26.24 -18.74 16.77
N ILE A 1077 25.14 -18.56 16.05
CA ILE A 1077 23.83 -18.19 16.60
C ILE A 1077 22.79 -19.23 16.16
N LEU A 1078 22.09 -19.86 17.11
CA LEU A 1078 20.87 -20.63 16.84
C LEU A 1078 19.66 -19.85 17.34
N ARG A 1079 18.86 -19.31 16.42
CA ARG A 1079 17.60 -18.65 16.73
C ARG A 1079 16.45 -19.66 16.68
N GLY A 1080 15.70 -19.79 17.75
CA GLY A 1080 14.45 -20.56 17.81
C GLY A 1080 13.23 -19.65 17.93
N ARG A 1081 12.10 -20.10 17.37
CA ARG A 1081 10.79 -19.46 17.53
C ARG A 1081 9.71 -20.51 17.73
N ARG A 1082 8.72 -20.21 18.57
CA ARG A 1082 7.48 -20.99 18.65
C ARG A 1082 6.27 -20.09 18.47
N TRP A 1083 5.28 -20.57 17.72
CA TRP A 1083 4.05 -19.85 17.41
C TRP A 1083 2.82 -20.60 17.95
N ARG A 1084 1.99 -19.88 18.71
CA ARG A 1084 0.68 -20.30 19.21
C ARG A 1084 -0.40 -19.32 18.73
N GLY A 1085 -1.65 -19.53 19.13
CA GLY A 1085 -2.76 -18.64 18.81
C GLY A 1085 -3.05 -18.49 17.32
N ASP A 1086 -3.56 -17.32 16.99
CA ASP A 1086 -3.91 -16.92 15.62
C ASP A 1086 -2.65 -16.72 14.77
N THR A 1087 -1.55 -16.27 15.39
CA THR A 1087 -0.23 -16.16 14.73
C THR A 1087 0.22 -17.51 14.14
N PHE A 1088 -0.12 -18.65 14.75
CA PHE A 1088 0.16 -19.96 14.17
C PHE A 1088 -0.45 -20.07 12.75
N GLY A 1089 -1.72 -19.73 12.58
CA GLY A 1089 -2.42 -19.83 11.30
C GLY A 1089 -1.85 -18.87 10.26
N ILE A 1090 -1.61 -17.62 10.65
CA ILE A 1090 -1.02 -16.59 9.79
C ILE A 1090 0.35 -17.03 9.25
N VAL A 1091 1.22 -17.51 10.14
CA VAL A 1091 2.59 -17.90 9.77
C VAL A 1091 2.61 -19.25 9.04
N ASN A 1092 1.72 -20.18 9.39
CA ASN A 1092 1.55 -21.45 8.67
C ASN A 1092 1.16 -21.19 7.22
N ARG A 1093 0.14 -20.35 6.99
CA ARG A 1093 -0.26 -19.93 5.63
C ARG A 1093 0.91 -19.35 4.86
N MET A 1094 1.64 -18.42 5.47
CA MET A 1094 2.79 -17.78 4.84
C MET A 1094 3.82 -18.81 4.36
N TYR A 1095 4.24 -19.76 5.19
CA TYR A 1095 5.25 -20.75 4.81
C TYR A 1095 4.71 -21.89 3.94
N ALA A 1096 3.44 -22.29 4.10
CA ALA A 1096 2.82 -23.33 3.30
C ALA A 1096 2.60 -22.89 1.85
N GLU A 1097 2.42 -21.58 1.61
CA GLU A 1097 2.23 -21.01 0.28
C GLU A 1097 3.53 -20.41 -0.32
N MET A 1098 4.67 -20.57 0.35
CA MET A 1098 5.99 -20.19 -0.18
C MET A 1098 6.57 -21.31 -1.04
N THR A 1099 6.95 -20.97 -2.27
CA THR A 1099 7.83 -21.81 -3.10
C THR A 1099 9.20 -22.01 -2.43
N PRO A 1100 9.97 -23.07 -2.76
CA PRO A 1100 11.32 -23.28 -2.24
C PRO A 1100 12.24 -22.06 -2.38
N GLU A 1101 12.17 -21.34 -3.50
CA GLU A 1101 12.93 -20.12 -3.74
C GLU A 1101 12.46 -18.92 -2.88
N GLU A 1102 11.15 -18.71 -2.74
CA GLU A 1102 10.60 -17.70 -1.81
C GLU A 1102 11.02 -18.01 -0.36
N ARG A 1103 11.00 -19.30 0.03
CA ARG A 1103 11.45 -19.75 1.34
C ARG A 1103 12.96 -19.53 1.54
N ARG A 1104 13.78 -19.78 0.52
CA ARG A 1104 15.22 -19.49 0.51
C ARG A 1104 15.50 -17.99 0.67
N ARG A 1105 14.72 -17.13 0.01
CA ARG A 1105 14.84 -15.65 0.12
C ARG A 1105 14.39 -15.14 1.48
N SER A 1106 13.25 -15.59 1.98
CA SER A 1106 12.77 -15.30 3.34
C SER A 1106 13.79 -15.71 4.41
N HIS A 1107 14.47 -16.83 4.18
CA HIS A 1107 15.60 -17.29 5.00
C HIS A 1107 16.79 -16.30 4.93
N GLN A 1108 17.24 -15.89 3.74
CA GLN A 1108 18.32 -14.91 3.57
C GLN A 1108 17.99 -13.55 4.23
N GLU A 1109 16.79 -13.02 4.00
CA GLU A 1109 16.34 -11.78 4.62
C GLU A 1109 16.36 -11.88 6.15
N SER A 1110 15.90 -13.01 6.70
CA SER A 1110 15.92 -13.27 8.14
C SER A 1110 17.33 -13.35 8.73
N ILE A 1111 18.30 -13.85 7.97
CA ILE A 1111 19.73 -13.85 8.34
C ILE A 1111 20.29 -12.42 8.31
N SER A 1112 20.03 -11.66 7.24
CA SER A 1112 20.55 -10.29 7.08
C SER A 1112 20.07 -9.32 8.17
N ARG A 1113 18.89 -9.59 8.76
CA ARG A 1113 18.35 -8.85 9.91
C ARG A 1113 19.13 -9.09 11.22
N ILE A 1114 19.92 -10.16 11.31
CA ILE A 1114 20.77 -10.45 12.49
C ILE A 1114 22.10 -9.70 12.39
N SER A 1115 22.74 -9.69 11.21
CA SER A 1115 23.97 -8.92 10.89
C SER A 1115 24.20 -8.97 9.37
N GLN A 1116 24.80 -7.95 8.72
CA GLN A 1116 25.18 -8.08 7.29
C GLN A 1116 26.35 -9.05 7.06
N SER A 1117 27.09 -9.37 8.11
CA SER A 1117 28.13 -10.41 8.10
C SER A 1117 27.60 -11.82 8.37
N ALA A 1118 26.29 -11.96 8.63
CA ALA A 1118 25.67 -13.25 8.93
C ALA A 1118 25.48 -14.09 7.66
N THR A 1119 25.79 -15.38 7.76
CA THR A 1119 25.56 -16.40 6.74
C THR A 1119 24.82 -17.59 7.35
N ALA A 1120 24.09 -18.33 6.53
CA ALA A 1120 23.41 -19.55 6.96
C ALA A 1120 24.43 -20.59 7.47
N ASN A 1121 24.11 -21.28 8.56
CA ASN A 1121 24.88 -22.42 9.08
C ASN A 1121 23.99 -23.67 9.16
N GLY A 1122 23.20 -23.89 8.10
CA GLY A 1122 22.14 -24.90 8.01
C GLY A 1122 20.86 -24.31 7.40
N GLU A 1123 19.83 -25.14 7.26
CA GLU A 1123 18.54 -24.73 6.69
C GLU A 1123 17.61 -24.08 7.72
N LEU A 1124 16.69 -23.24 7.24
CA LEU A 1124 15.56 -22.76 8.02
C LEU A 1124 14.55 -23.89 8.21
N VAL A 1125 14.51 -24.46 9.41
CA VAL A 1125 13.54 -25.48 9.78
C VAL A 1125 12.28 -24.80 10.31
N THR A 1126 11.15 -25.04 9.66
CA THR A 1126 9.82 -24.67 10.17
C THR A 1126 8.93 -25.90 10.16
N ASP A 1127 8.28 -26.18 11.28
CA ASP A 1127 7.38 -27.32 11.43
C ASP A 1127 6.04 -26.85 11.97
N PHE A 1128 5.04 -26.85 11.10
CA PHE A 1128 3.64 -26.53 11.38
C PHE A 1128 2.76 -27.79 11.48
N THR A 1129 3.35 -29.00 11.39
CA THR A 1129 2.61 -30.27 11.57
C THR A 1129 2.34 -30.55 13.04
N GLN A 1130 3.08 -29.89 13.94
CA GLN A 1130 2.88 -29.91 15.38
C GLN A 1130 2.39 -28.56 15.91
N TYR A 1131 1.85 -28.56 17.12
CA TYR A 1131 1.45 -27.36 17.84
C TYR A 1131 2.10 -27.30 19.24
N PRO A 1132 2.77 -26.20 19.64
CA PRO A 1132 3.05 -25.00 18.83
C PRO A 1132 3.94 -25.29 17.63
N ALA A 1133 3.81 -24.51 16.57
CA ALA A 1133 4.74 -24.59 15.45
C ALA A 1133 6.14 -24.16 15.90
N ILE A 1134 7.17 -24.77 15.32
CA ILE A 1134 8.57 -24.51 15.68
C ILE A 1134 9.34 -23.99 14.48
N GLY A 1135 10.11 -22.92 14.68
CA GLY A 1135 11.10 -22.39 13.75
C GLY A 1135 12.51 -22.47 14.32
N LYS A 1136 13.50 -22.90 13.53
CA LYS A 1136 14.93 -22.87 13.89
C LYS A 1136 15.75 -22.31 12.75
N LEU A 1137 16.63 -21.37 13.08
CA LEU A 1137 17.48 -20.64 12.14
C LEU A 1137 18.93 -20.65 12.66
N PRO A 1138 19.79 -21.54 12.15
CA PRO A 1138 21.22 -21.57 12.47
C PRO A 1138 22.01 -20.58 11.60
N VAL A 1139 22.84 -19.77 12.24
CA VAL A 1139 23.56 -18.64 11.63
C VAL A 1139 24.99 -18.60 12.14
N VAL A 1140 25.93 -18.22 11.28
CA VAL A 1140 27.28 -17.80 11.67
C VAL A 1140 27.47 -16.36 11.24
N ALA A 1141 28.03 -15.52 12.08
CA ALA A 1141 28.31 -14.12 11.76
C ALA A 1141 29.76 -13.82 12.12
N THR A 1142 30.56 -13.48 11.10
CA THR A 1142 31.96 -13.07 11.31
C THR A 1142 32.01 -11.64 11.81
N LYS A 1143 32.99 -11.31 12.68
CA LYS A 1143 33.13 -9.99 13.31
C LYS A 1143 31.81 -9.45 13.87
N TYR A 1144 31.00 -10.34 14.45
CA TYR A 1144 29.71 -10.00 15.04
C TYR A 1144 29.88 -9.10 16.26
N ALA A 1145 30.78 -9.49 17.16
CA ALA A 1145 31.29 -8.65 18.22
C ALA A 1145 32.53 -7.88 17.73
N VAL A 1146 32.64 -6.62 18.13
CA VAL A 1146 33.79 -5.78 17.79
C VAL A 1146 34.86 -5.95 18.87
N ARG A 1147 36.06 -6.33 18.43
CA ARG A 1147 37.25 -6.39 19.30
C ARG A 1147 38.03 -5.09 19.18
N ASP A 1148 38.25 -4.43 20.31
CA ASP A 1148 39.08 -3.23 20.43
C ASP A 1148 40.04 -3.37 21.61
N GLY A 1149 41.30 -3.68 21.31
CA GLY A 1149 42.31 -4.02 22.31
C GLY A 1149 41.89 -5.22 23.18
N ASP A 1150 41.78 -4.98 24.49
CA ASP A 1150 41.36 -5.95 25.51
C ASP A 1150 39.83 -5.98 25.76
N HIS A 1151 39.04 -5.30 24.94
CA HIS A 1151 37.58 -5.27 25.03
C HIS A 1151 36.92 -5.98 23.85
N LEU A 1152 35.81 -6.64 24.14
CA LEU A 1152 34.93 -7.25 23.15
C LEU A 1152 33.50 -6.77 23.42
N TYR A 1153 32.85 -6.16 22.44
CA TYR A 1153 31.48 -5.65 22.63
C TYR A 1153 30.55 -6.03 21.48
N LEU A 1154 29.29 -6.29 21.83
CA LEU A 1154 28.25 -6.73 20.91
C LEU A 1154 26.89 -6.13 21.26
N LYS A 1155 25.96 -6.18 20.31
CA LYS A 1155 24.54 -5.90 20.54
C LYS A 1155 23.75 -7.20 20.51
N LEU A 1156 22.69 -7.31 21.30
CA LEU A 1156 21.76 -8.44 21.22
C LEU A 1156 21.13 -8.54 19.83
N PRO A 1157 20.91 -9.75 19.29
CA PRO A 1157 20.27 -9.96 17.98
C PRO A 1157 18.75 -9.72 17.99
N THR A 1158 18.17 -9.41 19.15
CA THR A 1158 16.74 -9.16 19.32
C THR A 1158 16.54 -7.79 19.94
N ASP A 1159 15.53 -7.08 19.45
CA ASP A 1159 15.14 -5.78 19.98
C ASP A 1159 13.84 -5.90 20.79
N LEU A 1160 13.91 -5.59 22.09
CA LEU A 1160 12.73 -5.50 22.95
C LEU A 1160 11.92 -4.21 22.67
N CYS A 1161 12.42 -3.30 21.82
CA CYS A 1161 11.68 -2.11 21.35
C CYS A 1161 10.45 -2.44 20.49
N SER A 1162 10.33 -3.67 20.02
CA SER A 1162 9.20 -4.12 19.19
C SER A 1162 7.83 -4.06 19.89
N LEU A 1163 7.80 -3.70 21.18
CA LEU A 1163 6.59 -3.46 21.97
C LEU A 1163 5.83 -2.15 21.63
N SER A 1164 6.27 -1.39 20.60
CA SER A 1164 5.58 -0.21 20.04
C SER A 1164 5.07 0.75 21.12
N LEU A 1165 6.00 1.47 21.76
CA LEU A 1165 5.69 2.46 22.76
C LEU A 1165 5.43 3.83 22.10
N PRO A 1166 4.53 4.65 22.68
CA PRO A 1166 3.89 5.76 22.01
C PRO A 1166 4.89 6.88 21.60
N GLY A 1167 4.65 7.50 20.44
CA GLY A 1167 5.65 8.33 19.73
C GLY A 1167 5.83 9.79 20.16
N THR A 1168 5.11 10.29 21.18
CA THR A 1168 5.11 11.71 21.63
C THR A 1168 5.67 11.85 23.06
N ASP A 1169 6.03 13.05 23.52
CA ASP A 1169 6.66 13.23 24.87
C ASP A 1169 5.68 13.66 25.96
N LYS A 1170 4.53 14.19 25.58
CA LYS A 1170 3.41 14.51 26.48
C LYS A 1170 2.12 14.22 25.75
N ARG A 1171 1.10 13.82 26.49
CA ARG A 1171 -0.23 13.61 25.94
C ARG A 1171 -1.29 14.43 26.65
N ALA A 1172 -2.25 14.89 25.88
CA ALA A 1172 -3.47 15.50 26.39
C ALA A 1172 -4.61 14.48 26.53
N ASN A 1173 -4.62 13.42 25.71
CA ASN A 1173 -5.63 12.38 25.75
C ASN A 1173 -5.06 11.06 26.25
N ASP A 1174 -5.92 10.23 26.84
CA ASP A 1174 -5.60 8.88 27.27
C ASP A 1174 -5.09 8.01 26.10
N VAL A 1175 -4.32 6.97 26.43
CA VAL A 1175 -3.78 6.02 25.46
C VAL A 1175 -4.69 4.81 25.39
N TYR A 1176 -5.24 4.53 24.22
CA TYR A 1176 -5.94 3.31 23.93
C TYR A 1176 -5.00 2.27 23.34
N TRP A 1177 -4.57 1.35 24.20
CA TRP A 1177 -3.78 0.19 23.83
C TRP A 1177 -4.73 -0.93 23.40
N SER A 1178 -4.97 -1.08 22.10
CA SER A 1178 -5.96 -2.06 21.59
C SER A 1178 -5.39 -3.46 21.33
N SER A 1179 -4.07 -3.60 21.22
CA SER A 1179 -3.45 -4.85 20.79
C SER A 1179 -2.74 -5.53 21.96
N PRO A 1180 -3.30 -6.60 22.54
CA PRO A 1180 -2.59 -7.37 23.56
C PRO A 1180 -1.31 -7.96 22.96
N ASN A 1181 -0.27 -8.09 23.78
CA ASN A 1181 1.01 -8.66 23.38
C ASN A 1181 1.52 -9.62 24.45
N ARG A 1182 1.58 -10.91 24.14
CA ARG A 1182 2.15 -11.94 25.00
C ARG A 1182 3.38 -12.55 24.33
N GLN A 1183 4.53 -12.32 24.92
CA GLN A 1183 5.81 -12.79 24.40
C GLN A 1183 6.71 -13.26 25.52
N THR A 1184 7.42 -14.36 25.28
CA THR A 1184 8.52 -14.78 26.17
C THR A 1184 9.77 -15.05 25.35
N GLY A 1185 10.93 -15.00 26.00
CA GLY A 1185 12.13 -15.48 25.35
C GLY A 1185 13.36 -15.55 26.24
N ARG A 1186 14.39 -16.17 25.66
CA ARG A 1186 15.67 -16.44 26.32
C ARG A 1186 16.82 -16.23 25.35
N VAL A 1187 17.79 -15.40 25.74
CA VAL A 1187 19.07 -15.25 25.05
C VAL A 1187 20.16 -15.85 25.92
N THR A 1188 20.86 -16.86 25.42
CA THR A 1188 22.00 -17.49 26.08
C THR A 1188 23.26 -17.17 25.29
N ILE A 1189 24.26 -16.59 25.92
CA ILE A 1189 25.55 -16.24 25.31
C ILE A 1189 26.65 -17.02 26.02
N GLU A 1190 27.25 -17.99 25.33
CA GLU A 1190 28.48 -18.66 25.78
C GLU A 1190 29.66 -17.71 25.58
N LEU A 1191 30.29 -17.30 26.69
CA LEU A 1191 31.38 -16.33 26.68
C LEU A 1191 32.68 -16.98 26.15
N PRO A 1192 33.51 -16.25 25.38
CA PRO A 1192 34.76 -16.81 24.86
C PRO A 1192 35.80 -17.02 25.96
N GLU A 1193 36.71 -17.96 25.74
CA GLU A 1193 37.86 -18.16 26.61
C GLU A 1193 38.67 -16.85 26.75
N GLY A 1194 38.99 -16.49 28.00
CA GLY A 1194 39.69 -15.25 28.31
C GLY A 1194 38.84 -13.98 28.30
N PHE A 1195 37.55 -14.01 27.96
CA PHE A 1195 36.63 -12.86 28.00
C PHE A 1195 35.41 -13.14 28.90
N THR A 1196 35.67 -13.46 30.17
CA THR A 1196 34.62 -13.82 31.14
C THR A 1196 34.21 -12.68 32.09
N ASP A 1197 34.94 -11.56 32.05
CA ASP A 1197 34.67 -10.36 32.84
C ASP A 1197 33.66 -9.46 32.11
N VAL A 1198 32.39 -9.51 32.54
CA VAL A 1198 31.28 -8.73 31.96
C VAL A 1198 31.28 -7.33 32.55
N LEU A 1199 31.70 -6.34 31.76
CA LEU A 1199 31.73 -4.92 32.18
C LEU A 1199 30.38 -4.23 32.02
N LEU A 1200 29.61 -4.61 31.00
CA LEU A 1200 28.28 -4.08 30.74
C LEU A 1200 27.40 -5.21 30.23
N ALA A 1201 26.18 -5.30 30.76
CA ALA A 1201 25.11 -6.16 30.28
C ALA A 1201 23.78 -5.40 30.38
N PRO A 1202 22.73 -5.88 29.70
CA PRO A 1202 21.39 -5.34 29.88
C PRO A 1202 20.97 -5.32 31.35
N PRO A 1203 20.30 -4.26 31.82
CA PRO A 1203 19.82 -4.20 33.18
C PRO A 1203 18.60 -5.10 33.38
N ASP A 1204 18.39 -5.54 34.63
CA ASP A 1204 17.11 -6.15 35.03
C ASP A 1204 15.97 -5.14 34.89
N ILE A 1205 14.81 -5.64 34.45
CA ILE A 1205 13.59 -4.86 34.34
C ILE A 1205 12.48 -5.66 35.02
N ASP A 1206 11.80 -5.05 35.99
CA ASP A 1206 10.50 -5.52 36.47
C ASP A 1206 9.56 -4.32 36.44
N TRP A 1207 8.77 -4.24 35.37
CA TRP A 1207 7.88 -3.12 35.12
C TRP A 1207 6.44 -3.61 35.07
N GLN A 1208 5.58 -2.91 35.80
CA GLN A 1208 4.14 -3.13 35.79
C GLN A 1208 3.49 -2.03 34.95
N ALA A 1209 2.68 -2.44 33.99
CA ALA A 1209 1.97 -1.51 33.15
C ALA A 1209 0.89 -0.77 33.95
N PRO A 1210 0.70 0.54 33.71
CA PRO A 1210 -0.42 1.31 34.25
C PRO A 1210 -1.78 0.65 34.00
N ALA A 1211 -2.78 1.03 34.78
CA ALA A 1211 -4.16 0.54 34.64
C ALA A 1211 -4.30 -1.01 34.68
N GLY A 1212 -3.33 -1.72 35.27
CA GLY A 1212 -3.32 -3.19 35.31
C GLY A 1212 -3.13 -3.84 33.94
N ALA A 1213 -2.56 -3.11 32.97
CA ALA A 1213 -2.36 -3.56 31.60
C ALA A 1213 -1.27 -4.64 31.44
N GLY A 1214 -0.78 -5.23 32.54
CA GLY A 1214 0.17 -6.34 32.55
C GLY A 1214 1.59 -5.93 32.91
N HIS A 1215 2.63 -6.56 32.34
CA HIS A 1215 4.03 -6.38 32.76
C HIS A 1215 5.07 -6.61 31.66
N VAL A 1216 6.25 -6.07 31.91
CA VAL A 1216 7.51 -6.37 31.19
C VAL A 1216 8.57 -6.78 32.20
N ARG A 1217 9.08 -7.99 32.08
CA ARG A 1217 10.17 -8.50 32.92
C ARG A 1217 11.36 -8.89 32.08
N VAL A 1218 12.55 -8.49 32.49
CA VAL A 1218 13.85 -8.89 31.95
C VAL A 1218 14.74 -9.26 33.13
N ARG A 1219 15.35 -10.44 33.09
CA ARG A 1219 16.31 -10.91 34.08
C ARG A 1219 17.61 -11.32 33.42
N VAL A 1220 18.72 -10.83 33.93
CA VAL A 1220 20.06 -11.13 33.43
C VAL A 1220 20.85 -11.87 34.50
N THR A 1221 21.32 -13.05 34.16
CA THR A 1221 22.07 -13.94 35.06
C THR A 1221 23.36 -14.39 34.42
N GLN A 1222 24.46 -14.37 35.17
CA GLN A 1222 25.74 -14.95 34.75
C GLN A 1222 25.93 -16.33 35.40
N GLU A 1223 26.14 -17.36 34.58
CA GLU A 1223 26.44 -18.73 35.01
C GLU A 1223 27.96 -18.97 34.89
N ALA A 1224 28.54 -19.74 35.81
CA ALA A 1224 30.00 -19.93 35.88
C ALA A 1224 30.54 -21.15 35.14
N ASN A 1225 29.74 -22.20 34.93
CA ASN A 1225 30.21 -23.50 34.40
C ASN A 1225 29.21 -24.12 33.39
N PRO A 1226 29.44 -23.97 32.07
CA PRO A 1226 30.42 -23.07 31.43
C PRO A 1226 30.04 -21.59 31.61
N PRO A 1227 30.98 -20.63 31.43
CA PRO A 1227 30.69 -19.21 31.60
C PRO A 1227 29.66 -18.74 30.56
N ARG A 1228 28.48 -18.32 31.03
CA ARG A 1228 27.37 -17.89 30.18
C ARG A 1228 26.71 -16.64 30.72
N LEU A 1229 26.22 -15.79 29.81
CA LEU A 1229 25.28 -14.73 30.12
C LEU A 1229 23.89 -15.13 29.60
N VAL A 1230 22.91 -15.23 30.50
CA VAL A 1230 21.53 -15.62 30.19
C VAL A 1230 20.61 -14.44 30.45
N ILE A 1231 19.79 -14.10 29.46
CA ILE A 1231 18.81 -13.00 29.50
C ILE A 1231 17.44 -13.60 29.23
N ASP A 1232 16.61 -13.68 30.26
CA ASP A 1232 15.21 -14.11 30.17
C ASP A 1232 14.29 -12.90 30.11
N TYR A 1233 13.28 -12.92 29.24
CA TYR A 1233 12.26 -11.89 29.21
C TYR A 1233 10.85 -12.46 29.11
N ASP A 1234 9.92 -11.78 29.77
CA ASP A 1234 8.51 -12.15 29.91
C ASP A 1234 7.66 -10.88 29.79
N VAL A 1235 6.89 -10.80 28.70
CA VAL A 1235 6.02 -9.67 28.37
C VAL A 1235 4.58 -10.17 28.31
N ASP A 1236 3.71 -9.63 29.14
CA ASP A 1236 2.25 -9.83 29.07
C ASP A 1236 1.60 -8.47 29.10
N LEU A 1237 1.22 -7.93 27.95
CA LEU A 1237 0.51 -6.65 27.85
C LEU A 1237 -0.92 -6.91 27.38
N LYS A 1238 -1.89 -6.35 28.10
CA LYS A 1238 -3.32 -6.49 27.83
C LYS A 1238 -3.84 -5.23 27.15
N ALA A 1239 -4.96 -5.35 26.46
CA ALA A 1239 -5.66 -4.17 25.99
C ALA A 1239 -6.13 -3.32 27.20
N ALA A 1240 -5.96 -2.00 27.12
CA ALA A 1240 -6.29 -1.08 28.20
C ALA A 1240 -6.46 0.35 27.68
N VAL A 1241 -7.18 1.16 28.46
CA VAL A 1241 -7.12 2.63 28.37
C VAL A 1241 -6.21 3.11 29.50
N ILE A 1242 -5.08 3.70 29.14
CA ILE A 1242 -4.07 4.19 30.08
C ILE A 1242 -4.24 5.71 30.22
N PRO A 1243 -4.46 6.23 31.44
CA PRO A 1243 -4.64 7.66 31.66
C PRO A 1243 -3.46 8.49 31.13
N ALA A 1244 -3.74 9.66 30.54
CA ALA A 1244 -2.70 10.59 30.10
C ALA A 1244 -1.75 11.00 31.24
N SER A 1245 -2.25 11.05 32.48
CA SER A 1245 -1.46 11.32 33.68
C SER A 1245 -0.44 10.24 34.04
N GLU A 1246 -0.61 9.02 33.51
CA GLU A 1246 0.33 7.91 33.69
C GLU A 1246 1.19 7.66 32.44
N TYR A 1247 1.10 8.53 31.44
CA TYR A 1247 1.82 8.42 30.19
C TYR A 1247 3.35 8.40 30.37
N ASP A 1248 3.87 9.15 31.34
CA ASP A 1248 5.29 9.19 31.66
C ASP A 1248 5.84 7.80 32.03
N LYS A 1249 5.02 6.91 32.61
CA LYS A 1249 5.41 5.53 32.91
C LYS A 1249 5.60 4.69 31.63
N LEU A 1250 4.81 4.98 30.58
CA LEU A 1250 4.98 4.37 29.26
C LEU A 1250 6.23 4.90 28.55
N LEU A 1251 6.51 6.20 28.68
CA LEU A 1251 7.74 6.80 28.18
C LEU A 1251 8.97 6.26 28.90
N GLU A 1252 8.88 6.05 30.21
CA GLU A 1252 9.96 5.51 31.01
C GLU A 1252 10.33 4.09 30.55
N ILE A 1253 9.35 3.18 30.44
CA ILE A 1253 9.65 1.82 29.96
C ILE A 1253 10.11 1.81 28.50
N GLY A 1254 9.58 2.71 27.65
CA GLY A 1254 10.03 2.86 26.27
C GLY A 1254 11.47 3.32 26.18
N ARG A 1255 11.84 4.33 26.98
CA ARG A 1255 13.22 4.76 27.14
C ARG A 1255 14.08 3.60 27.63
N ARG A 1256 13.68 2.89 28.68
CA ARG A 1256 14.47 1.77 29.24
C ARG A 1256 14.70 0.64 28.24
N LEU A 1257 13.68 0.24 27.46
CA LEU A 1257 13.80 -0.83 26.47
C LEU A 1257 14.55 -0.39 25.20
N SER A 1258 14.51 0.90 24.85
CA SER A 1258 15.21 1.45 23.68
C SER A 1258 16.60 2.01 23.95
N HIS A 1259 16.92 2.24 25.23
CA HIS A 1259 18.22 2.71 25.64
C HIS A 1259 19.28 1.70 25.19
N PRO A 1260 20.43 2.13 24.62
CA PRO A 1260 21.47 1.21 24.16
C PRO A 1260 21.94 0.22 25.23
N SER A 1261 21.90 0.56 26.53
CA SER A 1261 22.24 -0.38 27.61
C SER A 1261 21.35 -1.63 27.63
N ALA A 1262 20.09 -1.56 27.18
CA ALA A 1262 19.19 -2.71 27.14
C ALA A 1262 19.58 -3.79 26.13
N ARG A 1263 20.55 -3.50 25.25
CA ARG A 1263 21.02 -4.42 24.21
C ARG A 1263 22.53 -4.52 24.07
N THR A 1264 23.31 -3.65 24.70
CA THR A 1264 24.78 -3.67 24.58
C THR A 1264 25.40 -4.53 25.66
N ILE A 1265 26.36 -5.37 25.25
CA ILE A 1265 27.21 -6.15 26.14
C ILE A 1265 28.66 -5.74 25.89
N VAL A 1266 29.41 -5.51 26.96
CA VAL A 1266 30.86 -5.26 26.90
C VAL A 1266 31.55 -6.27 27.80
N LEU A 1267 32.49 -7.00 27.23
CA LEU A 1267 33.37 -7.96 27.89
C LEU A 1267 34.79 -7.41 27.90
N ARG A 1268 35.54 -7.74 28.93
CA ARG A 1268 36.97 -7.46 29.02
C ARG A 1268 37.76 -8.76 29.10
N LYS A 1269 38.97 -8.73 28.54
CA LYS A 1269 39.92 -9.81 28.70
C LYS A 1269 40.27 -10.01 30.17
N SER A 1270 39.97 -11.18 30.71
CA SER A 1270 40.28 -11.56 32.09
C SER A 1270 41.79 -11.50 32.30
N LYS A 1271 42.23 -10.86 33.39
CA LYS A 1271 43.66 -10.89 33.77
C LYS A 1271 44.03 -12.34 34.14
N PRO A 1272 45.23 -12.81 33.75
CA PRO A 1272 45.69 -14.16 34.06
C PRO A 1272 45.77 -14.42 35.57
#